data_AF-A0A1Y4GSS9-F1
#
_entry.id   AF-A0A1Y4GSS9-F1
#
_cell.length_a   1.000
_cell.length_b   1.000
_cell.length_c   1.000
_cell.angle_alpha   90.00
_cell.angle_beta   90.00
_cell.angle_gamma   90.00
#
_symmetry.space_group_name_H-M   'P 1'
#
loop_
_entity.id
_entity.type
_entity.pdbx_description
1 polymer ?
#
loop_
_entity_poly.entity_id
_entity_poly.type
_entity_poly.pdbx_seq_one_letter_code
_entity_poly.pdbx_strand_id
1 'polypeptide(L)'
;MSSTIGKPRVNFASIKNPLPYPDFLEVQLKSFQDFLQLDTPPEKRKNEGLFKVFAENFPIADTRNNFVLEFLDYYIDPPRYTIEECLERGLTYSVPLKAKLKLYCTDPDHEDFATVIQDVYLGPIPYMTAKGTFVINGAERVVVSQLHRSPGVFFGQSTHANGTKLYSARIIPFRGSWIEFATDINNVMYAYIDRKKKLPVTTLLRAIGFETDKDILEIFGLAEDLKVSKTNLKKAIGRRLAGNVVKSWVEDFVDEDTGEVVSIERTEIVIPRETVLEESHIADILESGVQNILLHKEGGNTSDYSIIFNTLQKDSSNSEKEAVLYIYRQLRNAEPADEASAREVITNLFFSEKRYDLGEVGRYRINKKLNLSTSPDVKVLTKEDIIEIIKYLIELINSKTDVDDIDHLSNRRVRTVGEQLYNQFGVGLARMARTIRERMNVRDNEVFTPIDLINAKTISSVINTFFGTNALSQFMDQTNPLAEITHKRRMSALGPGGLSRERAGFEVRDVHYTHYGRLCPIETPEGPNIGLISSLCVYAKINDLGFIETPYRKVKDGKVDLSPEGVVYLTAEVEEGQIIAQGNAPLNDDGTFIRNRVKARLGADFPIVSPDQVNLMDVSPTQIASIAASLIPFLEHDDANRALMGSNMMRQAVPLLRSEAPIVGTGIEGQLIRDSRTQIMAEGEGVVEFVDATVIRIRYDRTEDEEFVSFEDAVKEYKLPKFRKTNQSTTIDLRPICHKGDRVKAGDILTEGYSTENGELALGRNLKVAFMPWKGYNYEDAIVLNERMVREDILTSVHVDEYSLEVRETKRGMEELTSDIPNVSEDATKDLDERGIIRVGAQVNPGDIMIGKITPKGESDPSPEEKLLRAIFGDKAGDVKDASLKATPSLKGVVIGTNLFSRAIKKKKSKLSDKAILPKLDEEYEEKMNGLKSILIDKLLVLTQGKVSQGVKDFMGTDIVPKGTKFTQAVLSKIDYTSVQVSKWTTDAAKNDLIRATIINYLKKYKEYDAELRRKKFDISIGDELPSGIVQMAKVYIAKKRKISVGDKMAGRHGNKGIVSRIVRQEDMPFLADGTPVDIVLNPLGVPSRMNLGQIFETVLGWAGAELGEKFATPIFDGASLDDLNAWTDKAGLPRYGKTYLYDGGTGERFDQPATVGVIYMLKLGHMVEDKMHARSIGPYSLITQQPLGGKAQFGGQRFGEMEVWALEAFGAAHVLQEILTIKSDDVVGRSKAYEAIVKGEPMPTPGIPESLNVLLHELRGLGLSVNLE
;
A
#
# COMPACT_ATOMS: atom_id res chain seq x y z
N MET A 1 -28.81 25.31 -15.81
CA MET A 1 -27.82 26.05 -15.00
C MET A 1 -27.70 25.31 -13.68
N SER A 2 -26.78 24.35 -13.57
CA SER A 2 -26.47 23.73 -12.27
C SER A 2 -25.24 24.40 -11.68
N SER A 3 -25.17 24.40 -10.35
CA SER A 3 -24.21 25.01 -9.46
C SER A 3 -22.74 24.66 -9.76
N THR A 4 -22.20 25.10 -10.89
CA THR A 4 -20.79 25.52 -10.96
C THR A 4 -20.70 26.82 -10.16
N ILE A 5 -20.43 26.70 -8.86
CA ILE A 5 -20.29 27.84 -7.94
C ILE A 5 -18.98 28.56 -8.32
N GLY A 6 -19.07 29.53 -9.25
CA GLY A 6 -17.93 30.35 -9.71
C GLY A 6 -17.81 30.46 -11.23
N LYS A 7 -17.05 31.47 -11.70
CA LYS A 7 -16.64 31.55 -13.11
C LYS A 7 -15.70 30.37 -13.42
N PRO A 8 -15.90 29.63 -14.53
CA PRO A 8 -14.99 28.57 -14.93
C PRO A 8 -13.60 29.14 -15.27
N ARG A 9 -12.55 28.35 -15.05
CA ARG A 9 -11.18 28.73 -15.43
C ARG A 9 -11.08 28.96 -16.93
N VAL A 10 -10.35 29.98 -17.33
CA VAL A 10 -9.94 30.17 -18.73
C VAL A 10 -8.88 29.12 -19.06
N ASN A 11 -9.22 28.18 -19.94
CA ASN A 11 -8.36 27.06 -20.30
C ASN A 11 -7.54 27.38 -21.56
N PHE A 12 -6.22 27.18 -21.49
CA PHE A 12 -5.28 27.39 -22.60
C PHE A 12 -4.96 26.14 -23.42
N ALA A 13 -5.54 24.98 -23.07
CA ALA A 13 -5.33 23.73 -23.80
C ALA A 13 -5.66 23.87 -25.30
N SER A 14 -4.77 23.40 -26.17
CA SER A 14 -5.01 23.36 -27.62
C SER A 14 -5.88 22.15 -28.02
N ILE A 15 -5.98 21.14 -27.16
CA ILE A 15 -6.72 19.89 -27.44
C ILE A 15 -8.23 20.08 -27.28
N LYS A 16 -8.99 19.75 -28.33
CA LYS A 16 -10.45 19.99 -28.40
C LYS A 16 -11.33 18.91 -27.72
N ASN A 17 -10.89 17.65 -27.69
CA ASN A 17 -11.66 16.52 -27.13
C ASN A 17 -10.83 15.73 -26.11
N PRO A 18 -10.60 16.17 -24.87
CA PRO A 18 -9.87 15.37 -23.88
C PRO A 18 -10.73 14.19 -23.38
N LEU A 19 -10.10 13.03 -23.16
CA LEU A 19 -10.75 11.92 -22.45
C LEU A 19 -10.94 12.31 -20.97
N PRO A 20 -12.12 12.07 -20.36
CA PRO A 20 -12.31 12.32 -18.94
C PRO A 20 -11.34 11.48 -18.11
N TYR A 21 -10.88 12.05 -17.00
CA TYR A 21 -10.02 11.33 -16.06
C TYR A 21 -10.78 10.15 -15.42
N PRO A 22 -10.13 8.99 -15.21
CA PRO A 22 -10.71 7.91 -14.41
C PRO A 22 -10.78 8.30 -12.93
N ASP A 23 -11.65 7.65 -12.15
CA ASP A 23 -11.66 7.83 -10.69
C ASP A 23 -10.27 7.48 -10.12
N PHE A 24 -9.62 8.46 -9.49
CA PHE A 24 -8.28 8.29 -8.95
C PHE A 24 -8.16 7.21 -7.87
N LEU A 25 -9.25 6.78 -7.24
CA LEU A 25 -9.28 5.72 -6.24
C LEU A 25 -9.76 4.36 -6.78
N GLU A 26 -10.09 4.27 -8.07
CA GLU A 26 -10.64 3.07 -8.73
C GLU A 26 -9.83 1.81 -8.38
N VAL A 27 -8.51 1.86 -8.49
CA VAL A 27 -7.60 0.72 -8.24
C VAL A 27 -7.78 0.10 -6.85
N GLN A 28 -7.86 0.94 -5.81
CA GLN A 28 -7.96 0.49 -4.42
C GLN A 28 -9.36 -0.06 -4.13
N LEU A 29 -10.38 0.70 -4.52
CA LEU A 29 -11.77 0.38 -4.23
C LEU A 29 -12.25 -0.83 -5.01
N LYS A 30 -12.00 -0.86 -6.33
CA LYS A 30 -12.37 -1.98 -7.19
C LYS A 30 -11.70 -3.27 -6.73
N SER A 31 -10.39 -3.23 -6.44
CA SER A 31 -9.66 -4.40 -5.95
C SER A 31 -10.23 -4.98 -4.65
N PHE A 32 -10.66 -4.14 -3.71
CA PHE A 32 -11.25 -4.60 -2.46
C PHE A 32 -12.69 -5.08 -2.62
N GLN A 33 -13.48 -4.42 -3.49
CA GLN A 33 -14.83 -4.84 -3.83
C GLN A 33 -14.84 -6.20 -4.54
N ASP A 34 -13.97 -6.39 -5.53
CA ASP A 34 -13.81 -7.66 -6.26
C ASP A 34 -13.34 -8.79 -5.32
N PHE A 35 -12.56 -8.45 -4.28
CA PHE A 35 -12.15 -9.42 -3.26
C PHE A 35 -13.31 -9.91 -2.38
N LEU A 36 -14.20 -9.01 -1.92
CA LEU A 36 -15.28 -9.36 -0.97
C LEU A 36 -16.65 -9.65 -1.60
N GLN A 37 -16.91 -9.27 -2.86
CA GLN A 37 -18.15 -9.53 -3.62
C GLN A 37 -19.47 -9.40 -2.82
N LEU A 38 -19.59 -8.39 -1.95
CA LEU A 38 -20.66 -8.33 -0.94
C LEU A 38 -22.06 -8.10 -1.50
N ASP A 39 -22.19 -7.21 -2.48
CA ASP A 39 -23.47 -6.87 -3.10
C ASP A 39 -23.93 -7.88 -4.16
N THR A 40 -23.13 -8.92 -4.39
CA THR A 40 -23.43 -9.99 -5.34
C THR A 40 -24.21 -11.10 -4.62
N PRO A 41 -25.46 -11.40 -5.05
CA PRO A 41 -26.22 -12.53 -4.51
C PRO A 41 -25.41 -13.82 -4.62
N PRO A 42 -25.58 -14.78 -3.69
CA PRO A 42 -24.83 -16.05 -3.71
C PRO A 42 -24.85 -16.74 -5.07
N GLU A 43 -25.98 -16.71 -5.78
CA GLU A 43 -26.18 -17.29 -7.12
C GLU A 43 -25.33 -16.65 -8.23
N LYS A 44 -24.93 -15.38 -8.08
CA LYS A 44 -24.19 -14.61 -9.09
C LYS A 44 -22.72 -14.39 -8.70
N ARG A 45 -22.27 -14.91 -7.56
CA ARG A 45 -20.88 -14.75 -7.10
C ARG A 45 -19.95 -15.47 -8.07
N LYS A 46 -18.90 -14.77 -8.50
CA LYS A 46 -17.84 -15.35 -9.31
C LYS A 46 -16.88 -16.11 -8.41
N ASN A 47 -16.21 -17.13 -8.95
CA ASN A 47 -15.16 -17.86 -8.25
C ASN A 47 -13.85 -17.04 -8.18
N GLU A 48 -13.91 -15.91 -7.49
CA GLU A 48 -12.86 -14.90 -7.39
C GLU A 48 -12.74 -14.40 -5.93
N GLY A 49 -11.63 -13.75 -5.60
CA GLY A 49 -11.43 -13.11 -4.30
C GLY A 49 -11.53 -14.10 -3.13
N LEU A 50 -12.24 -13.69 -2.07
CA LEU A 50 -12.39 -14.48 -0.84
C LEU A 50 -13.11 -15.82 -1.08
N PHE A 51 -14.07 -15.87 -2.01
CA PHE A 51 -14.79 -17.11 -2.34
C PHE A 51 -13.82 -18.17 -2.90
N LYS A 52 -12.93 -17.76 -3.82
CA LYS A 52 -11.89 -18.64 -4.38
C LYS A 52 -10.95 -19.17 -3.29
N VAL A 53 -10.57 -18.35 -2.31
CA VAL A 53 -9.73 -18.82 -1.18
C VAL A 53 -10.44 -19.93 -0.39
N PHE A 54 -11.75 -19.78 -0.12
CA PHE A 54 -12.52 -20.84 0.53
C PHE A 54 -12.61 -22.09 -0.35
N ALA A 55 -12.93 -21.93 -1.63
CA ALA A 55 -13.03 -23.05 -2.58
C ALA A 55 -11.71 -23.81 -2.78
N GLU A 56 -10.55 -23.15 -2.63
CA GLU A 56 -9.23 -23.81 -2.71
C GLU A 56 -8.88 -24.64 -1.46
N ASN A 57 -9.43 -24.29 -0.29
CA ASN A 57 -9.11 -24.97 0.98
C ASN A 57 -10.18 -25.98 1.41
N PHE A 58 -11.41 -25.86 0.91
CA PHE A 58 -12.52 -26.76 1.16
C PHE A 58 -12.85 -27.59 -0.10
N PRO A 59 -13.37 -28.82 0.03
CA PRO A 59 -13.79 -29.49 1.25
C PRO A 59 -12.61 -30.00 2.09
N ILE A 60 -12.78 -30.00 3.41
CA ILE A 60 -11.82 -30.56 4.36
C ILE A 60 -12.37 -31.91 4.81
N ALA A 61 -11.68 -32.98 4.43
CA ALA A 61 -11.97 -34.33 4.88
C ALA A 61 -10.96 -34.78 5.93
N ASP A 62 -11.43 -35.69 6.78
CA ASP A 62 -10.59 -36.43 7.71
C ASP A 62 -9.62 -37.40 7.01
N THR A 63 -8.61 -37.94 7.72
CA THR A 63 -7.64 -38.89 7.13
C THR A 63 -8.29 -40.14 6.57
N ARG A 64 -9.42 -40.57 7.16
CA ARG A 64 -10.23 -41.71 6.69
C ARG A 64 -11.33 -41.33 5.71
N ASN A 65 -11.50 -40.04 5.41
CA ASN A 65 -12.62 -39.46 4.64
C ASN A 65 -14.02 -39.72 5.23
N ASN A 66 -14.14 -40.07 6.52
CA ASN A 66 -15.44 -40.32 7.15
C ASN A 66 -16.26 -39.03 7.37
N PHE A 67 -15.60 -38.00 7.90
CA PHE A 67 -16.20 -36.69 8.13
C PHE A 67 -15.73 -35.69 7.08
N VAL A 68 -16.67 -35.03 6.42
CA VAL A 68 -16.40 -34.02 5.39
C VAL A 68 -17.07 -32.70 5.78
N LEU A 69 -16.25 -31.65 5.85
CA LEU A 69 -16.71 -30.28 6.06
C LEU A 69 -16.65 -29.53 4.73
N GLU A 70 -17.84 -29.17 4.23
CA GLU A 70 -18.05 -28.40 3.01
C GLU A 70 -18.29 -26.93 3.32
N PHE A 71 -17.75 -26.06 2.48
CA PHE A 71 -18.04 -24.63 2.46
C PHE A 71 -19.17 -24.36 1.46
N LEU A 72 -20.23 -23.69 1.92
CA LEU A 72 -21.35 -23.30 1.06
C LEU A 72 -21.25 -21.83 0.66
N ASP A 73 -21.16 -20.93 1.64
CA ASP A 73 -21.16 -19.49 1.39
C ASP A 73 -20.56 -18.69 2.56
N TYR A 74 -20.33 -17.39 2.38
CA TYR A 74 -19.97 -16.47 3.46
C TYR A 74 -20.82 -15.21 3.49
N TYR A 75 -20.97 -14.66 4.70
CA TYR A 75 -21.67 -13.40 4.95
C TYR A 75 -20.82 -12.52 5.85
N ILE A 76 -20.96 -11.22 5.64
CA ILE A 76 -20.34 -10.21 6.49
C ILE A 76 -21.47 -9.47 7.21
N ASP A 77 -21.35 -9.39 8.53
CA ASP A 77 -22.24 -8.59 9.35
C ASP A 77 -21.81 -7.12 9.34
N PRO A 78 -22.73 -6.17 9.56
CA PRO A 78 -22.37 -4.76 9.69
C PRO A 78 -21.32 -4.54 10.78
N PRO A 79 -20.45 -3.52 10.61
CA PRO A 79 -19.41 -3.21 11.58
C PRO A 79 -20.03 -2.82 12.92
N ARG A 80 -19.34 -3.19 13.99
CA ARG A 80 -19.81 -2.95 15.36
C ARG A 80 -19.75 -1.47 15.77
N TYR A 81 -18.73 -0.77 15.29
CA TYR A 81 -18.46 0.63 15.60
C TYR A 81 -18.37 1.43 14.30
N THR A 82 -18.72 2.71 14.39
CA THR A 82 -18.52 3.62 13.25
C THR A 82 -17.04 3.95 13.09
N ILE A 83 -16.66 4.49 11.93
CA ILE A 83 -15.28 4.91 11.66
C ILE A 83 -14.81 5.95 12.69
N GLU A 84 -15.66 6.92 13.04
CA GLU A 84 -15.34 7.98 14.00
C GLU A 84 -15.07 7.42 15.40
N GLU A 85 -15.92 6.50 15.86
CA GLU A 85 -15.73 5.84 17.15
C GLU A 85 -14.46 4.99 17.19
N CYS A 86 -14.13 4.31 16.09
CA CYS A 86 -12.88 3.56 16.00
C CYS A 86 -11.67 4.47 16.15
N LEU A 87 -11.68 5.65 15.52
CA LEU A 87 -10.61 6.64 15.62
C LEU A 87 -10.48 7.19 17.04
N GLU A 88 -11.58 7.58 17.66
CA GLU A 88 -11.58 8.13 19.03
C GLU A 88 -11.14 7.10 20.08
N ARG A 89 -11.70 5.89 20.00
CA ARG A 89 -11.47 4.80 20.97
C ARG A 89 -10.15 4.06 20.77
N GLY A 90 -9.45 4.26 19.65
CA GLY A 90 -8.23 3.50 19.38
C GLY A 90 -8.50 2.07 18.86
N LEU A 91 -9.67 1.81 18.28
CA LEU A 91 -10.10 0.48 17.82
C LEU A 91 -9.87 0.29 16.33
N THR A 92 -9.93 -0.96 15.89
CA THR A 92 -9.86 -1.32 14.46
C THR A 92 -11.26 -1.38 13.86
N TYR A 93 -11.48 -0.62 12.78
CA TYR A 93 -12.74 -0.69 12.02
C TYR A 93 -12.79 -2.01 11.27
N SER A 94 -13.62 -2.91 11.78
CA SER A 94 -13.69 -4.29 11.30
C SER A 94 -15.13 -4.78 11.24
N VAL A 95 -15.34 -5.70 10.32
CA VAL A 95 -16.62 -6.37 10.08
C VAL A 95 -16.51 -7.84 10.48
N PRO A 96 -17.51 -8.41 11.17
CA PRO A 96 -17.51 -9.82 11.52
C PRO A 96 -17.70 -10.70 10.27
N LEU A 97 -16.77 -11.62 10.00
CA LEU A 97 -16.92 -12.63 8.94
C LEU A 97 -17.57 -13.90 9.48
N LYS A 98 -18.62 -14.38 8.79
CA LYS A 98 -19.23 -15.68 9.04
C LYS A 98 -19.20 -16.53 7.77
N ALA A 99 -18.96 -17.82 7.92
CA ALA A 99 -19.05 -18.80 6.84
C ALA A 99 -20.13 -19.83 7.16
N LYS A 100 -20.97 -20.14 6.17
CA LYS A 100 -21.98 -21.18 6.23
C LYS A 100 -21.34 -22.51 5.82
N LEU A 101 -21.21 -23.40 6.80
CA LEU A 101 -20.50 -24.67 6.64
C LEU A 101 -21.47 -25.83 6.84
N LYS A 102 -21.25 -26.89 6.06
CA LYS A 102 -22.02 -28.14 6.12
C LYS A 102 -21.09 -29.27 6.53
N LEU A 103 -21.41 -29.92 7.63
CA LEU A 103 -20.70 -31.11 8.11
C LEU A 103 -21.60 -32.32 7.92
N TYR A 104 -21.10 -33.34 7.23
CA TYR A 104 -21.79 -34.61 7.07
C TYR A 104 -20.80 -35.78 7.20
N CYS A 105 -21.34 -36.93 7.57
CA CYS A 105 -20.62 -38.19 7.67
C CYS A 105 -20.96 -39.06 6.44
N THR A 106 -19.95 -39.72 5.84
CA THR A 106 -20.13 -40.67 4.73
C THR A 106 -20.06 -42.13 5.17
N ASP A 107 -19.74 -42.40 6.43
CA ASP A 107 -19.59 -43.74 6.99
C ASP A 107 -20.97 -44.35 7.34
N PRO A 108 -21.34 -45.53 6.78
CA PRO A 108 -22.58 -46.23 7.12
C PRO A 108 -22.68 -46.65 8.59
N ASP A 109 -21.56 -46.82 9.30
CA ASP A 109 -21.55 -47.28 10.71
C ASP A 109 -21.95 -46.16 11.71
N HIS A 110 -22.03 -44.90 11.25
CA HIS A 110 -22.39 -43.71 12.04
C HIS A 110 -23.77 -43.15 11.63
N GLU A 111 -24.81 -43.99 11.60
CA GLU A 111 -26.20 -43.58 11.22
C GLU A 111 -26.79 -42.46 12.09
N ASP A 112 -26.31 -42.28 13.33
CA ASP A 112 -26.80 -41.24 14.27
C ASP A 112 -26.28 -39.82 13.95
N PHE A 113 -25.34 -39.65 13.01
CA PHE A 113 -24.75 -38.35 12.71
C PHE A 113 -25.58 -37.55 11.71
N ALA A 114 -26.48 -36.70 12.20
CA ALA A 114 -27.28 -35.80 11.37
C ALA A 114 -26.39 -34.77 10.63
N THR A 115 -26.68 -34.52 9.36
CA THR A 115 -26.01 -33.43 8.61
C THR A 115 -26.31 -32.09 9.26
N VAL A 116 -25.29 -31.38 9.72
CA VAL A 116 -25.42 -30.07 10.39
C VAL A 116 -24.97 -28.97 9.45
N ILE A 117 -25.85 -28.00 9.20
CA ILE A 117 -25.55 -26.75 8.49
C ILE A 117 -25.59 -25.62 9.51
N GLN A 118 -24.49 -24.88 9.63
CA GLN A 118 -24.40 -23.80 10.62
C GLN A 118 -23.54 -22.64 10.12
N ASP A 119 -23.91 -21.43 10.53
CA ASP A 119 -23.12 -20.21 10.32
C ASP A 119 -22.05 -20.11 11.41
N VAL A 120 -20.78 -20.21 11.01
CA VAL A 120 -19.63 -20.16 11.92
C VAL A 120 -18.92 -18.82 11.81
N TYR A 121 -18.68 -18.18 12.96
CA TYR A 121 -17.90 -16.96 13.03
C TYR A 121 -16.39 -17.22 12.87
N LEU A 122 -15.77 -16.59 11.88
CA LEU A 122 -14.35 -16.78 11.53
C LEU A 122 -13.43 -15.68 12.07
N GLY A 123 -13.99 -14.61 12.64
CA GLY A 123 -13.24 -13.50 13.22
C GLY A 123 -13.58 -12.14 12.60
N PRO A 124 -13.06 -11.04 13.17
CA PRO A 124 -13.23 -9.71 12.62
C PRO A 124 -12.22 -9.46 11.51
N ILE A 125 -12.67 -8.88 10.39
CA ILE A 125 -11.80 -8.49 9.27
C ILE A 125 -11.79 -6.96 9.17
N PRO A 126 -10.61 -6.31 9.10
CA PRO A 126 -10.53 -4.88 8.83
C PRO A 126 -11.22 -4.53 7.51
N TYR A 127 -12.15 -3.57 7.55
CA TYR A 127 -12.95 -3.18 6.39
C TYR A 127 -12.44 -1.87 5.79
N MET A 128 -12.45 -1.75 4.46
CA MET A 128 -12.01 -0.54 3.78
C MET A 128 -13.09 0.55 3.86
N THR A 129 -12.70 1.78 4.15
CA THR A 129 -13.59 2.95 4.12
C THR A 129 -13.89 3.36 2.68
N ALA A 130 -14.94 4.17 2.47
CA ALA A 130 -15.26 4.74 1.16
C ALA A 130 -14.14 5.61 0.56
N LYS A 131 -13.16 6.03 1.38
CA LYS A 131 -11.97 6.80 0.96
C LYS A 131 -10.81 5.91 0.52
N GLY A 132 -10.93 4.58 0.55
CA GLY A 132 -9.85 3.66 0.20
C GLY A 132 -8.81 3.48 1.32
N THR A 133 -9.22 3.60 2.58
CA THR A 133 -8.33 3.54 3.78
C THR A 133 -8.81 2.46 4.75
N PHE A 134 -7.96 2.04 5.68
CA PHE A 134 -8.31 1.12 6.77
C PHE A 134 -8.07 1.80 8.12
N VAL A 135 -8.97 1.67 9.08
CA VAL A 135 -8.71 2.15 10.46
C VAL A 135 -8.19 0.99 11.28
N ILE A 136 -6.92 1.04 11.66
CA ILE A 136 -6.24 0.01 12.47
C ILE A 136 -5.77 0.66 13.77
N ASN A 137 -6.25 0.16 14.90
CA ASN A 137 -5.94 0.68 16.24
C ASN A 137 -6.11 2.22 16.36
N GLY A 138 -7.21 2.74 15.82
CA GLY A 138 -7.55 4.17 15.82
C GLY A 138 -6.73 5.05 14.89
N ALA A 139 -5.88 4.48 14.04
CA ALA A 139 -5.14 5.24 13.02
C ALA A 139 -5.56 4.83 11.61
N GLU A 140 -5.72 5.82 10.72
CA GLU A 140 -5.97 5.54 9.31
C GLU A 140 -4.67 5.05 8.63
N ARG A 141 -4.76 3.91 7.95
CA ARG A 141 -3.69 3.24 7.21
C ARG A 141 -4.08 3.03 5.75
N VAL A 142 -3.07 2.92 4.90
CA VAL A 142 -3.20 2.60 3.48
C VAL A 142 -2.32 1.39 3.19
N VAL A 143 -2.85 0.45 2.41
CA VAL A 143 -2.08 -0.69 1.88
C VAL A 143 -1.56 -0.30 0.50
N VAL A 144 -0.25 -0.13 0.41
CA VAL A 144 0.43 0.29 -0.83
C VAL A 144 0.47 -0.87 -1.82
N SER A 145 0.19 -0.58 -3.09
CA SER A 145 0.27 -1.58 -4.16
C SER A 145 1.73 -1.95 -4.43
N GLN A 146 2.00 -3.25 -4.59
CA GLN A 146 3.36 -3.74 -4.72
C GLN A 146 3.67 -4.05 -6.19
N LEU A 147 4.81 -3.54 -6.70
CA LEU A 147 5.34 -3.91 -8.01
C LEU A 147 6.36 -5.04 -7.82
N HIS A 148 6.11 -6.22 -8.39
CA HIS A 148 7.02 -7.36 -8.29
C HIS A 148 7.21 -8.01 -9.66
N ARG A 149 8.19 -8.93 -9.78
CA ARG A 149 8.41 -9.67 -11.04
C ARG A 149 7.24 -10.62 -11.30
N SER A 150 6.66 -10.58 -12.49
CA SER A 150 5.55 -11.46 -12.84
C SER A 150 6.00 -12.92 -12.85
N PRO A 151 5.15 -13.88 -12.45
CA PRO A 151 5.44 -15.29 -12.65
C PRO A 151 5.65 -15.60 -14.14
N GLY A 152 6.50 -16.56 -14.46
CA GLY A 152 6.83 -16.95 -15.83
C GLY A 152 8.31 -17.29 -16.01
N VAL A 153 8.74 -17.35 -17.27
CA VAL A 153 10.14 -17.58 -17.65
C VAL A 153 10.83 -16.28 -18.02
N PHE A 154 12.10 -16.15 -17.66
CA PHE A 154 12.95 -15.00 -17.95
C PHE A 154 14.30 -15.45 -18.49
N PHE A 155 14.69 -14.93 -19.65
CA PHE A 155 15.98 -15.20 -20.27
C PHE A 155 16.94 -14.06 -19.98
N GLY A 156 18.06 -14.36 -19.33
CA GLY A 156 19.05 -13.39 -18.88
C GLY A 156 20.46 -13.74 -19.36
N GLN A 157 21.30 -12.71 -19.45
CA GLN A 157 22.72 -12.84 -19.73
C GLN A 157 23.53 -12.23 -18.58
N SER A 158 24.62 -12.89 -18.20
CA SER A 158 25.59 -12.36 -17.24
C SER A 158 27.00 -12.52 -17.79
N THR A 159 27.92 -11.64 -17.40
CA THR A 159 29.32 -11.72 -17.83
C THR A 159 30.15 -12.25 -16.67
N HIS A 160 30.83 -13.37 -16.86
CA HIS A 160 31.75 -13.91 -15.86
C HIS A 160 33.02 -13.05 -15.80
N ALA A 161 33.78 -13.11 -14.69
CA ALA A 161 34.98 -12.29 -14.48
C ALA A 161 36.09 -12.48 -15.55
N ASN A 162 36.04 -13.60 -16.30
CA ASN A 162 36.94 -13.90 -17.41
C ASN A 162 36.46 -13.33 -18.76
N GLY A 163 35.34 -12.61 -18.79
CA GLY A 163 34.74 -12.02 -20.00
C GLY A 163 33.79 -12.94 -20.78
N THR A 164 33.64 -14.21 -20.39
CA THR A 164 32.67 -15.11 -21.05
C THR A 164 31.23 -14.74 -20.69
N LYS A 165 30.36 -14.71 -21.72
CA LYS A 165 28.92 -14.50 -21.55
C LYS A 165 28.27 -15.81 -21.12
N LEU A 166 27.57 -15.77 -19.99
CA LEU A 166 26.77 -16.87 -19.47
C LEU A 166 25.29 -16.53 -19.69
N TYR A 167 24.54 -17.48 -20.23
CA TYR A 167 23.11 -17.34 -20.47
C TYR A 167 22.33 -18.14 -19.43
N SER A 168 21.15 -17.65 -19.09
CA SER A 168 20.29 -18.28 -18.10
C SER A 168 18.81 -18.15 -18.46
N ALA A 169 18.03 -19.16 -18.13
CA ALA A 169 16.57 -19.15 -18.17
C ALA A 169 16.05 -19.42 -16.76
N ARG A 170 15.39 -18.44 -16.16
CA ARG A 170 14.85 -18.54 -14.79
C ARG A 170 13.33 -18.61 -14.83
N ILE A 171 12.79 -19.67 -14.22
CA ILE A 171 11.36 -19.90 -14.07
C ILE A 171 10.95 -19.48 -12.66
N ILE A 172 10.04 -18.52 -12.57
CA ILE A 172 9.51 -17.98 -11.33
C ILE A 172 8.04 -18.39 -11.22
N PRO A 173 7.68 -19.31 -10.30
CA PRO A 173 6.28 -19.63 -10.06
C PRO A 173 5.57 -18.55 -9.23
N PHE A 174 4.24 -18.60 -9.23
CA PHE A 174 3.43 -17.84 -8.29
C PHE A 174 3.57 -18.41 -6.87
N ARG A 175 3.55 -19.74 -6.75
CA ARG A 175 3.81 -20.51 -5.52
C ARG A 175 4.61 -21.77 -5.86
N GLY A 176 5.74 -22.00 -5.20
CA GLY A 176 6.56 -23.20 -5.42
C GLY A 176 8.07 -22.89 -5.49
N SER A 177 8.85 -23.90 -5.84
CA SER A 177 10.31 -23.81 -5.97
C SER A 177 10.75 -23.15 -7.28
N TRP A 178 11.84 -22.38 -7.24
CA TRP A 178 12.38 -21.73 -8.43
C TRP A 178 13.28 -22.69 -9.20
N ILE A 179 13.21 -22.65 -10.52
CA ILE A 179 14.11 -23.40 -11.41
C ILE A 179 14.91 -22.41 -12.25
N GLU A 180 16.20 -22.62 -12.34
CA GLU A 180 17.08 -21.81 -13.19
C GLU A 180 17.98 -22.72 -14.02
N PHE A 181 17.91 -22.59 -15.33
CA PHE A 181 18.85 -23.21 -16.27
C PHE A 181 19.93 -22.19 -16.57
N ALA A 182 21.21 -22.54 -16.41
CA ALA A 182 22.30 -21.62 -16.73
C ALA A 182 23.47 -22.36 -17.36
N THR A 183 24.17 -21.64 -18.23
CA THR A 183 25.41 -22.13 -18.87
C THR A 183 26.62 -21.82 -18.01
N ASP A 184 27.60 -22.71 -18.01
CA ASP A 184 28.91 -22.52 -17.42
C ASP A 184 29.95 -22.10 -18.47
N ILE A 185 31.15 -21.71 -18.02
CA ILE A 185 32.28 -21.26 -18.85
C ILE A 185 32.71 -22.34 -19.88
N ASN A 186 32.46 -23.61 -19.56
CA ASN A 186 32.80 -24.76 -20.42
C ASN A 186 31.67 -25.14 -21.40
N ASN A 187 30.68 -24.26 -21.63
CA ASN A 187 29.49 -24.58 -22.42
C ASN A 187 28.83 -25.88 -21.95
N VAL A 188 28.54 -25.95 -20.65
CA VAL A 188 27.76 -27.02 -20.01
C VAL A 188 26.53 -26.37 -19.39
N MET A 189 25.35 -26.97 -19.57
CA MET A 189 24.10 -26.46 -19.03
C MET A 189 23.77 -27.14 -17.71
N TYR A 190 23.52 -26.34 -16.68
CA TYR A 190 23.11 -26.80 -15.35
C TYR A 190 21.71 -26.29 -15.00
N ALA A 191 20.95 -27.13 -14.30
CA ALA A 191 19.73 -26.76 -13.59
C ALA A 191 20.04 -26.46 -12.11
N TYR A 192 19.44 -25.40 -11.60
CA TYR A 192 19.49 -24.99 -10.21
C TYR A 192 18.06 -24.96 -9.66
N ILE A 193 17.81 -25.71 -8.59
CA ILE A 193 16.53 -25.72 -7.89
C ILE A 193 16.71 -24.91 -6.60
N ASP A 194 15.90 -23.88 -6.40
CA ASP A 194 15.95 -22.95 -5.26
C ASP A 194 17.33 -22.34 -4.99
N ARG A 195 18.15 -22.15 -6.04
CA ARG A 195 19.54 -21.65 -5.96
C ARG A 195 20.44 -22.49 -5.02
N LYS A 196 20.14 -23.79 -4.88
CA LYS A 196 20.96 -24.73 -4.11
C LYS A 196 22.17 -25.17 -4.93
N LYS A 197 22.28 -26.47 -5.22
CA LYS A 197 23.42 -27.06 -5.90
C LYS A 197 23.11 -27.25 -7.39
N LYS A 198 24.16 -27.17 -8.22
CA LYS A 198 24.10 -27.40 -9.66
C LYS A 198 23.83 -28.88 -9.96
N LEU A 199 22.95 -29.12 -10.93
CA LEU A 199 22.59 -30.43 -11.48
C LEU A 199 22.75 -30.36 -13.00
N PRO A 200 23.36 -31.33 -13.70
CA PRO A 200 23.31 -31.34 -15.16
C PRO A 200 21.85 -31.37 -15.64
N VAL A 201 21.52 -30.60 -16.69
CA VAL A 201 20.13 -30.54 -17.20
C VAL A 201 19.64 -31.90 -17.69
N THR A 202 20.53 -32.72 -18.22
CA THR A 202 20.21 -34.08 -18.71
C THR A 202 19.79 -35.00 -17.57
N THR A 203 20.41 -34.89 -16.38
CA THR A 203 19.99 -35.62 -15.17
C THR A 203 18.56 -35.24 -14.77
N LEU A 204 18.19 -33.97 -14.90
CA LEU A 204 16.81 -33.52 -14.64
C LEU A 204 15.83 -34.08 -15.67
N LEU A 205 16.19 -34.10 -16.96
CA LEU A 205 15.34 -34.67 -18.01
C LEU A 205 15.09 -36.17 -17.78
N ARG A 206 16.10 -36.93 -17.34
CA ARG A 206 15.91 -38.33 -16.94
C ARG A 206 14.90 -38.49 -15.82
N ALA A 207 15.05 -37.71 -14.75
CA ALA A 207 14.15 -37.77 -13.60
C ALA A 207 12.70 -37.35 -13.90
N ILE A 208 12.45 -36.68 -15.03
CA ILE A 208 11.11 -36.26 -15.48
C ILE A 208 10.49 -37.31 -16.44
N GLY A 209 11.23 -38.36 -16.81
CA GLY A 209 10.74 -39.50 -17.61
C GLY A 209 11.31 -39.62 -19.02
N PHE A 210 12.46 -38.99 -19.32
CA PHE A 210 13.26 -39.25 -20.53
C PHE A 210 14.41 -40.19 -20.17
N GLU A 211 14.10 -41.48 -20.08
CA GLU A 211 14.94 -42.48 -19.40
C GLU A 211 16.30 -42.68 -20.09
N THR A 212 16.30 -42.77 -21.43
CA THR A 212 17.49 -43.16 -22.18
C THR A 212 18.17 -41.98 -22.88
N ASP A 213 19.47 -42.13 -23.20
CA ASP A 213 20.21 -41.17 -24.03
C ASP A 213 19.51 -40.93 -25.38
N LYS A 214 18.85 -41.96 -25.90
CA LYS A 214 18.06 -41.88 -27.14
C LYS A 214 16.94 -40.87 -27.01
N ASP A 215 16.13 -40.96 -25.97
CA ASP A 215 14.98 -40.08 -25.76
C ASP A 215 15.42 -38.61 -25.65
N ILE A 216 16.52 -38.36 -24.93
CA ILE A 216 17.07 -37.00 -24.77
C ILE A 216 17.60 -36.46 -26.11
N LEU A 217 18.33 -37.27 -26.88
CA LEU A 217 18.93 -36.84 -28.15
C LEU A 217 17.89 -36.72 -29.29
N GLU A 218 16.81 -37.50 -29.27
CA GLU A 218 15.70 -37.39 -30.21
C GLU A 218 14.91 -36.08 -30.04
N ILE A 219 14.72 -35.59 -28.81
CA ILE A 219 14.06 -34.29 -28.53
C ILE A 219 14.71 -33.14 -29.31
N PHE A 220 16.03 -33.16 -29.44
CA PHE A 220 16.82 -32.15 -30.13
C PHE A 220 17.20 -32.55 -31.57
N GLY A 221 16.81 -33.74 -32.02
CA GLY A 221 17.08 -34.25 -33.38
C GLY A 221 18.55 -34.51 -33.69
N LEU A 222 19.35 -34.86 -32.67
CA LEU A 222 20.82 -34.89 -32.73
C LEU A 222 21.45 -36.24 -33.05
N ALA A 223 20.69 -37.33 -32.87
CA ALA A 223 21.18 -38.68 -33.08
C ALA A 223 20.50 -39.37 -34.28
N GLU A 224 21.26 -40.23 -34.95
CA GLU A 224 20.78 -41.20 -35.93
C GLU A 224 20.84 -42.60 -35.29
N ASP A 225 19.73 -43.33 -35.36
CA ASP A 225 19.62 -44.69 -34.83
C ASP A 225 20.12 -45.71 -35.88
N LEU A 226 21.20 -46.43 -35.55
CA LEU A 226 21.78 -47.45 -36.42
C LEU A 226 21.63 -48.85 -35.80
N LYS A 227 20.85 -49.71 -36.47
CA LYS A 227 20.69 -51.13 -36.09
C LYS A 227 22.02 -51.86 -36.12
N VAL A 228 22.34 -52.53 -35.02
CA VAL A 228 23.57 -53.30 -34.82
C VAL A 228 23.58 -54.52 -35.73
N SER A 229 24.39 -54.45 -36.78
CA SER A 229 24.74 -55.59 -37.63
C SER A 229 26.18 -55.46 -38.08
N LYS A 230 26.86 -56.59 -38.31
CA LYS A 230 28.28 -56.61 -38.73
C LYS A 230 28.53 -55.80 -40.02
N THR A 231 27.50 -55.64 -40.85
CA THR A 231 27.52 -54.87 -42.10
C THR A 231 27.31 -53.36 -41.88
N ASN A 232 26.41 -52.98 -40.96
CA ASN A 232 26.13 -51.57 -40.68
C ASN A 232 27.23 -50.93 -39.81
N LEU A 233 27.81 -51.68 -38.86
CA LEU A 233 28.91 -51.22 -38.01
C LEU A 233 30.17 -50.91 -38.82
N LYS A 234 30.47 -51.70 -39.85
CA LYS A 234 31.58 -51.42 -40.78
C LYS A 234 31.38 -50.14 -41.59
N LYS A 235 30.12 -49.73 -41.86
CA LYS A 235 29.80 -48.46 -42.52
C LYS A 235 29.88 -47.25 -41.58
N ALA A 236 29.87 -47.49 -40.27
CA ALA A 236 29.91 -46.45 -39.24
C ALA A 236 31.33 -46.15 -38.72
N ILE A 237 32.37 -46.85 -39.22
CA ILE A 237 33.77 -46.62 -38.86
C ILE A 237 34.17 -45.17 -39.18
N GLY A 238 34.77 -44.48 -38.20
CA GLY A 238 35.12 -43.06 -38.30
C GLY A 238 34.02 -42.08 -37.87
N ARG A 239 32.78 -42.55 -37.61
CA ARG A 239 31.72 -41.73 -36.99
C ARG A 239 31.83 -41.78 -35.45
N ARG A 240 31.32 -40.74 -34.79
CA ARG A 240 31.32 -40.61 -33.33
C ARG A 240 30.03 -41.17 -32.72
N LEU A 241 30.16 -41.85 -31.59
CA LEU A 241 29.03 -42.28 -30.76
C LEU A 241 28.40 -41.07 -30.05
N ALA A 242 27.08 -40.95 -30.14
CA ALA A 242 26.31 -39.86 -29.51
C ALA A 242 25.81 -40.23 -28.09
N GLY A 243 25.66 -41.51 -27.78
CA GLY A 243 25.26 -42.01 -26.45
C GLY A 243 26.18 -43.11 -25.94
N ASN A 244 26.11 -43.41 -24.64
CA ASN A 244 26.87 -44.52 -24.05
C ASN A 244 26.35 -45.87 -24.56
N VAL A 245 27.26 -46.82 -24.83
CA VAL A 245 26.88 -48.23 -25.03
C VAL A 245 26.93 -48.90 -23.67
N VAL A 246 25.76 -49.16 -23.09
CA VAL A 246 25.63 -49.66 -21.72
C VAL A 246 25.10 -51.09 -21.73
N LYS A 247 25.68 -51.93 -20.87
CA LYS A 247 25.21 -53.28 -20.57
C LYS A 247 24.50 -53.26 -19.22
N SER A 248 23.19 -53.51 -19.21
CA SER A 248 22.40 -53.64 -17.99
C SER A 248 22.13 -55.11 -17.68
N TRP A 249 22.21 -55.49 -16.40
CA TRP A 249 21.73 -56.79 -15.90
C TRP A 249 21.12 -56.62 -14.51
N VAL A 250 20.21 -57.52 -14.15
CA VAL A 250 19.56 -57.54 -12.84
C VAL A 250 20.29 -58.55 -11.97
N GLU A 251 20.74 -58.11 -10.79
CA GLU A 251 21.38 -58.94 -9.78
C GLU A 251 20.45 -59.03 -8.57
N ASP A 252 19.96 -60.24 -8.29
CA ASP A 252 19.08 -60.49 -7.15
C ASP A 252 19.92 -60.67 -5.88
N PHE A 253 19.77 -59.75 -4.94
CA PHE A 253 20.39 -59.82 -3.62
C PHE A 253 19.37 -60.31 -2.60
N VAL A 254 19.76 -61.23 -1.72
CA VAL A 254 18.93 -61.64 -0.59
C VAL A 254 19.48 -60.96 0.65
N ASP A 255 18.68 -60.09 1.26
CA ASP A 255 19.05 -59.44 2.52
C ASP A 255 19.04 -60.50 3.64
N GLU A 256 20.19 -60.75 4.26
CA GLU A 256 20.38 -61.80 5.27
C GLU A 256 19.58 -61.55 6.55
N ASP A 257 19.22 -60.29 6.85
CA ASP A 257 18.48 -59.91 8.07
C ASP A 257 16.95 -59.91 7.86
N THR A 258 16.46 -59.61 6.66
CA THR A 258 15.02 -59.50 6.35
C THR A 258 14.46 -60.65 5.52
N GLY A 259 15.32 -61.41 4.83
CA GLY A 259 14.93 -62.49 3.93
C GLY A 259 14.24 -62.02 2.63
N GLU A 260 14.19 -60.71 2.38
CA GLU A 260 13.62 -60.14 1.17
C GLU A 260 14.62 -60.21 0.01
N VAL A 261 14.13 -60.63 -1.17
CA VAL A 261 14.90 -60.63 -2.41
C VAL A 261 14.80 -59.24 -3.03
N VAL A 262 15.89 -58.50 -2.99
CA VAL A 262 16.02 -57.17 -3.59
C VAL A 262 16.76 -57.29 -4.92
N SER A 263 16.03 -57.14 -6.02
CA SER A 263 16.60 -57.08 -7.37
C SER A 263 17.24 -55.70 -7.62
N ILE A 264 18.55 -55.66 -7.82
CA ILE A 264 19.30 -54.44 -8.12
C ILE A 264 19.71 -54.47 -9.59
N GLU A 265 19.26 -53.50 -10.38
CA GLU A 265 19.71 -53.30 -11.74
C GLU A 265 21.09 -52.62 -11.73
N ARG A 266 22.09 -53.28 -12.33
CA ARG A 266 23.44 -52.74 -12.50
C ARG A 266 23.69 -52.42 -13.96
N THR A 267 24.32 -51.27 -14.20
CA THR A 267 24.65 -50.78 -15.54
C THR A 267 26.15 -50.58 -15.65
N GLU A 268 26.80 -51.24 -16.61
CA GLU A 268 28.22 -51.08 -16.92
C GLU A 268 28.37 -50.39 -18.29
N ILE A 269 29.21 -49.36 -18.35
CA ILE A 269 29.51 -48.63 -19.58
C ILE A 269 30.58 -49.41 -20.36
N VAL A 270 30.19 -50.00 -21.48
CA VAL A 270 31.10 -50.77 -22.36
C VAL A 270 31.92 -49.83 -23.23
N ILE A 271 31.28 -48.84 -23.85
CA ILE A 271 31.95 -47.78 -24.62
C ILE A 271 31.38 -46.42 -24.22
N PRO A 272 32.22 -45.45 -23.83
CA PRO A 272 31.75 -44.12 -23.48
C PRO A 272 31.34 -43.33 -24.74
N ARG A 273 30.36 -42.43 -24.58
CA ARG A 273 29.97 -41.41 -25.57
C ARG A 273 31.16 -40.55 -26.03
N GLU A 274 31.07 -39.97 -27.22
CA GLU A 274 32.14 -39.21 -27.92
C GLU A 274 33.34 -40.04 -28.41
N THR A 275 33.35 -41.36 -28.22
CA THR A 275 34.39 -42.24 -28.77
C THR A 275 34.22 -42.40 -30.29
N VAL A 276 35.32 -42.28 -31.03
CA VAL A 276 35.35 -42.57 -32.47
C VAL A 276 35.33 -44.08 -32.68
N LEU A 277 34.46 -44.57 -33.56
CA LEU A 277 34.36 -46.01 -33.83
C LEU A 277 35.57 -46.50 -34.63
N GLU A 278 36.37 -47.36 -34.00
CA GLU A 278 37.52 -48.08 -34.56
C GLU A 278 37.18 -49.57 -34.74
N GLU A 279 38.00 -50.34 -35.46
CA GLU A 279 37.73 -51.76 -35.70
C GLU A 279 37.71 -52.61 -34.41
N SER A 280 38.43 -52.22 -33.37
CA SER A 280 38.42 -52.85 -32.04
C SER A 280 37.04 -52.82 -31.39
N HIS A 281 36.36 -51.67 -31.47
CA HIS A 281 35.06 -51.40 -30.82
C HIS A 281 33.90 -52.23 -31.39
N ILE A 282 34.04 -52.78 -32.61
CA ILE A 282 32.99 -53.57 -33.26
C ILE A 282 32.74 -54.89 -32.52
N ALA A 283 33.80 -55.51 -31.98
CA ALA A 283 33.69 -56.75 -31.22
C ALA A 283 32.96 -56.51 -29.89
N ASP A 284 33.36 -55.46 -29.17
CA ASP A 284 32.80 -55.09 -27.86
C ASP A 284 31.30 -54.73 -27.95
N ILE A 285 30.89 -54.01 -29.01
CA ILE A 285 29.47 -53.66 -29.25
C ILE A 285 28.63 -54.91 -29.53
N LEU A 286 29.16 -55.87 -30.30
CA LEU A 286 28.43 -57.12 -30.58
C LEU A 286 28.30 -58.01 -29.33
N GLU A 287 29.32 -58.00 -28.47
CA GLU A 287 29.33 -58.74 -27.20
C GLU A 287 28.44 -58.11 -26.11
N SER A 288 28.23 -56.79 -26.19
CA SER A 288 27.32 -56.06 -25.28
C SER A 288 25.84 -56.44 -25.41
N GLY A 289 25.43 -57.03 -26.54
CA GLY A 289 24.04 -57.46 -26.78
C GLY A 289 23.05 -56.33 -27.12
N VAL A 290 23.54 -55.11 -27.35
CA VAL A 290 22.72 -53.93 -27.66
C VAL A 290 22.16 -54.00 -29.09
N GLN A 291 20.86 -53.72 -29.28
CA GLN A 291 20.19 -53.85 -30.59
C GLN A 291 20.49 -52.68 -31.55
N ASN A 292 20.70 -51.48 -31.01
CA ASN A 292 20.81 -50.21 -31.73
C ASN A 292 21.92 -49.34 -31.11
N ILE A 293 22.75 -48.69 -31.93
CA ILE A 293 23.72 -47.69 -31.47
C ILE A 293 23.36 -46.29 -31.99
N LEU A 294 23.63 -45.26 -31.19
CA LEU A 294 23.35 -43.86 -31.52
C LEU A 294 24.61 -43.20 -32.10
N LEU A 295 24.51 -42.70 -33.32
CA LEU A 295 25.56 -41.94 -33.99
C LEU A 295 25.19 -40.46 -34.08
N HIS A 296 26.21 -39.59 -34.07
CA HIS A 296 26.02 -38.17 -34.33
C HIS A 296 25.46 -37.95 -35.74
N LYS A 297 24.39 -37.14 -35.86
CA LYS A 297 23.81 -36.76 -37.15
C LYS A 297 24.70 -35.72 -37.85
N GLU A 298 25.08 -35.98 -39.10
CA GLU A 298 25.86 -35.04 -39.93
C GLU A 298 24.90 -34.06 -40.62
N GLY A 299 24.65 -32.90 -40.00
CA GLY A 299 23.78 -31.84 -40.55
C GLY A 299 24.00 -30.48 -39.90
N GLY A 300 23.44 -29.42 -40.49
CA GLY A 300 23.66 -28.02 -40.05
C GLY A 300 23.18 -27.66 -38.64
N ASN A 301 22.35 -28.49 -38.00
CA ASN A 301 21.88 -28.27 -36.63
C ASN A 301 22.86 -28.77 -35.56
N THR A 302 23.90 -29.54 -35.90
CA THR A 302 24.76 -30.20 -34.90
C THR A 302 25.71 -29.22 -34.18
N SER A 303 26.05 -28.07 -34.80
CA SER A 303 26.82 -27.00 -34.15
C SER A 303 26.04 -26.31 -33.04
N ASP A 304 24.76 -26.06 -33.31
CA ASP A 304 23.89 -25.21 -32.48
C ASP A 304 23.54 -25.86 -31.13
N TYR A 305 23.50 -27.19 -31.09
CA TYR A 305 23.15 -27.98 -29.89
C TYR A 305 24.34 -28.68 -29.24
N SER A 306 25.58 -28.29 -29.58
CA SER A 306 26.81 -28.86 -29.02
C SER A 306 26.86 -28.83 -27.48
N ILE A 307 26.16 -27.88 -26.86
CA ILE A 307 26.01 -27.75 -25.41
C ILE A 307 25.36 -28.97 -24.74
N ILE A 308 24.43 -29.66 -25.42
CA ILE A 308 23.75 -30.84 -24.89
C ILE A 308 24.72 -32.01 -24.79
N PHE A 309 25.61 -32.19 -25.78
CA PHE A 309 26.64 -33.23 -25.75
C PHE A 309 27.64 -33.02 -24.60
N ASN A 310 28.11 -31.78 -24.42
CA ASN A 310 28.98 -31.43 -23.29
C ASN A 310 28.29 -31.67 -21.93
N THR A 311 26.98 -31.42 -21.86
CA THR A 311 26.17 -31.64 -20.66
C THR A 311 25.98 -33.13 -20.37
N LEU A 312 25.66 -33.93 -21.39
CA LEU A 312 25.61 -35.39 -21.29
C LEU A 312 26.95 -35.95 -20.80
N GLN A 313 28.09 -35.44 -21.27
CA GLN A 313 29.41 -35.90 -20.82
C GLN A 313 29.65 -35.68 -19.32
N LYS A 314 29.03 -34.66 -18.72
CA LYS A 314 29.10 -34.36 -17.28
C LYS A 314 28.02 -35.07 -16.46
N ASP A 315 27.03 -35.69 -17.09
CA ASP A 315 25.98 -36.45 -16.45
C ASP A 315 26.51 -37.80 -15.95
N SER A 316 26.44 -38.03 -14.63
CA SER A 316 26.85 -39.27 -14.01
C SER A 316 25.73 -40.33 -13.96
N SER A 317 24.49 -39.96 -14.30
CA SER A 317 23.33 -40.87 -14.26
C SER A 317 23.07 -41.51 -15.62
N ASN A 318 22.71 -42.80 -15.63
CA ASN A 318 22.38 -43.54 -16.85
C ASN A 318 20.92 -44.04 -16.86
N SER A 319 20.26 -44.10 -15.70
CA SER A 319 18.84 -44.48 -15.57
C SER A 319 18.02 -43.41 -14.84
N GLU A 320 16.69 -43.46 -15.00
CA GLU A 320 15.78 -42.58 -14.26
C GLU A 320 15.94 -42.74 -12.74
N LYS A 321 16.06 -43.99 -12.27
CA LYS A 321 16.23 -44.29 -10.84
C LYS A 321 17.47 -43.64 -10.25
N GLU A 322 18.61 -43.77 -10.92
CA GLU A 322 19.85 -43.11 -10.51
C GLU A 322 19.70 -41.58 -10.49
N ALA A 323 19.04 -41.00 -11.48
CA ALA A 323 18.80 -39.57 -11.58
C ALA A 323 17.90 -39.05 -10.44
N VAL A 324 16.81 -39.75 -10.12
CA VAL A 324 15.89 -39.42 -9.02
C VAL A 324 16.63 -39.46 -7.68
N LEU A 325 17.42 -40.51 -7.43
CA LEU A 325 18.22 -40.64 -6.21
C LEU A 325 19.29 -39.54 -6.11
N TYR A 326 19.96 -39.23 -7.22
CA TYR A 326 20.97 -38.18 -7.29
C TYR A 326 20.36 -36.81 -6.94
N ILE A 327 19.22 -36.46 -7.53
CA ILE A 327 18.51 -35.20 -7.25
C ILE A 327 18.06 -35.16 -5.78
N TYR A 328 17.50 -36.26 -5.25
CA TYR A 328 17.06 -36.33 -3.86
C TYR A 328 18.23 -36.09 -2.88
N ARG A 329 19.35 -36.80 -3.06
CA ARG A 329 20.58 -36.62 -2.26
C ARG A 329 21.07 -35.18 -2.34
N GLN A 330 21.00 -34.58 -3.53
CA GLN A 330 21.46 -33.20 -3.72
C GLN A 330 20.56 -32.16 -3.04
N LEU A 331 19.24 -32.40 -2.98
CA LEU A 331 18.27 -31.48 -2.40
C LEU A 331 18.19 -31.56 -0.87
N ARG A 332 18.31 -32.77 -0.30
CA ARG A 332 18.13 -33.05 1.14
C ARG A 332 19.41 -33.41 1.89
N ASN A 333 20.53 -33.64 1.20
CA ASN A 333 21.78 -34.14 1.78
C ASN A 333 21.58 -35.43 2.61
N ALA A 334 20.60 -36.26 2.25
CA ALA A 334 20.24 -37.50 2.92
C ALA A 334 19.82 -38.56 1.89
N GLU A 335 19.90 -39.83 2.26
CA GLU A 335 19.37 -40.92 1.45
C GLU A 335 17.85 -41.03 1.60
N PRO A 336 17.11 -41.36 0.53
CA PRO A 336 15.68 -41.62 0.62
C PRO A 336 15.41 -42.96 1.31
N ALA A 337 14.27 -43.07 1.99
CA ALA A 337 13.84 -44.32 2.61
C ALA A 337 13.48 -45.37 1.55
N ASP A 338 12.86 -44.94 0.45
CA ASP A 338 12.39 -45.76 -0.65
C ASP A 338 12.30 -44.93 -1.94
N GLU A 339 12.23 -45.61 -3.08
CA GLU A 339 12.18 -44.99 -4.41
C GLU A 339 10.91 -44.15 -4.62
N ALA A 340 9.76 -44.63 -4.12
CA ALA A 340 8.49 -43.94 -4.28
C ALA A 340 8.51 -42.59 -3.55
N SER A 341 9.04 -42.55 -2.32
CA SER A 341 9.26 -41.28 -1.60
C SER A 341 10.17 -40.31 -2.36
N ALA A 342 11.25 -40.80 -2.98
CA ALA A 342 12.17 -39.95 -3.75
C ALA A 342 11.47 -39.36 -4.98
N ARG A 343 10.68 -40.17 -5.69
CA ARG A 343 9.89 -39.74 -6.85
C ARG A 343 8.80 -38.76 -6.46
N GLU A 344 8.09 -39.03 -5.37
CA GLU A 344 7.04 -38.15 -4.85
C GLU A 344 7.59 -36.76 -4.52
N VAL A 345 8.82 -36.66 -3.99
CA VAL A 345 9.47 -35.37 -3.76
C VAL A 345 9.66 -34.59 -5.06
N ILE A 346 10.12 -35.23 -6.13
CA ILE A 346 10.30 -34.57 -7.44
C ILE A 346 8.96 -34.18 -8.05
N THR A 347 7.96 -35.06 -8.00
CA THR A 347 6.59 -34.75 -8.45
C THR A 347 6.02 -33.57 -7.69
N ASN A 348 6.22 -33.53 -6.37
CA ASN A 348 5.77 -32.45 -5.51
C ASN A 348 6.49 -31.11 -5.73
N LEU A 349 7.66 -31.10 -6.38
CA LEU A 349 8.38 -29.86 -6.66
C LEU A 349 7.77 -29.09 -7.83
N PHE A 350 7.32 -29.76 -8.89
CA PHE A 350 6.96 -29.09 -10.17
C PHE A 350 5.59 -29.45 -10.72
N PHE A 351 5.09 -30.67 -10.43
CA PHE A 351 3.93 -31.25 -11.09
C PHE A 351 2.70 -31.38 -10.17
N SER A 352 2.86 -31.10 -8.87
CA SER A 352 1.78 -31.16 -7.88
C SER A 352 1.07 -29.82 -7.74
N GLU A 353 -0.20 -29.75 -8.13
CA GLU A 353 -1.05 -28.55 -8.03
C GLU A 353 -1.15 -27.99 -6.60
N LYS A 354 -1.00 -28.87 -5.58
CA LYS A 354 -1.04 -28.47 -4.17
C LYS A 354 0.19 -27.67 -3.74
N ARG A 355 1.35 -27.93 -4.35
CA ARG A 355 2.64 -27.33 -3.94
C ARG A 355 3.23 -26.36 -4.96
N TYR A 356 2.90 -26.53 -6.23
CA TYR A 356 3.39 -25.73 -7.33
C TYR A 356 2.24 -25.10 -8.10
N ASP A 357 2.35 -23.80 -8.39
CA ASP A 357 1.37 -23.02 -9.11
C ASP A 357 2.07 -21.87 -9.84
N LEU A 358 1.92 -21.82 -11.16
CA LEU A 358 2.37 -20.73 -12.03
C LEU A 358 1.41 -19.54 -11.97
N GLY A 359 0.19 -19.75 -11.51
CA GLY A 359 -0.92 -18.83 -11.65
C GLY A 359 -1.35 -18.64 -13.12
N GLU A 360 -2.47 -17.96 -13.30
CA GLU A 360 -2.99 -17.63 -14.65
C GLU A 360 -1.99 -16.75 -15.43
N VAL A 361 -1.31 -15.84 -14.73
CA VAL A 361 -0.29 -14.97 -15.33
C VAL A 361 0.94 -15.75 -15.80
N GLY A 362 1.45 -16.67 -14.98
CA GLY A 362 2.64 -17.44 -15.33
C GLY A 362 2.39 -18.35 -16.53
N ARG A 363 1.23 -19.02 -16.57
CA ARG A 363 0.82 -19.85 -17.70
C ARG A 363 0.63 -19.01 -18.97
N TYR A 364 -0.06 -17.88 -18.88
CA TYR A 364 -0.22 -16.94 -20.01
C TYR A 364 1.13 -16.49 -20.57
N ARG A 365 2.09 -16.11 -19.71
CA ARG A 365 3.41 -15.64 -20.14
C ARG A 365 4.25 -16.73 -20.79
N ILE A 366 4.28 -17.94 -20.21
CA ILE A 366 5.02 -19.07 -20.80
C ILE A 366 4.45 -19.41 -22.18
N ASN A 367 3.12 -19.51 -22.28
CA ASN A 367 2.47 -19.83 -23.55
C ASN A 367 2.76 -18.78 -24.62
N LYS A 368 2.67 -17.49 -24.27
CA LYS A 368 2.90 -16.41 -25.23
C LYS A 368 4.36 -16.28 -25.63
N LYS A 369 5.30 -16.46 -24.69
CA LYS A 369 6.75 -16.34 -24.94
C LYS A 369 7.28 -17.49 -25.79
N LEU A 370 6.78 -18.70 -25.57
CA LEU A 370 7.21 -19.92 -26.26
C LEU A 370 6.26 -20.34 -27.39
N ASN A 371 5.23 -19.54 -27.70
CA ASN A 371 4.17 -19.86 -28.67
C ASN A 371 3.48 -21.21 -28.44
N LEU A 372 3.18 -21.55 -27.18
CA LEU A 372 2.45 -22.77 -26.80
C LEU A 372 0.94 -22.57 -26.80
N SER A 373 0.20 -23.65 -27.05
CA SER A 373 -1.28 -23.67 -27.08
C SER A 373 -1.92 -24.36 -25.85
N THR A 374 -1.14 -24.59 -24.79
CA THR A 374 -1.57 -25.24 -23.54
C THR A 374 -2.71 -24.47 -22.87
N SER A 375 -3.72 -25.18 -22.34
CA SER A 375 -4.86 -24.53 -21.68
C SER A 375 -4.43 -23.63 -20.50
N PRO A 376 -5.05 -22.45 -20.31
CA PRO A 376 -4.85 -21.58 -19.14
C PRO A 376 -5.15 -22.26 -17.79
N ASP A 377 -5.95 -23.32 -17.79
CA ASP A 377 -6.33 -24.06 -16.58
C ASP A 377 -5.18 -24.91 -16.01
N VAL A 378 -4.20 -25.27 -16.84
CA VAL A 378 -3.04 -26.06 -16.42
C VAL A 378 -2.01 -25.14 -15.77
N LYS A 379 -2.01 -25.08 -14.44
CA LYS A 379 -1.17 -24.14 -13.68
C LYS A 379 0.15 -24.71 -13.16
N VAL A 380 0.41 -26.00 -13.35
CA VAL A 380 1.69 -26.64 -13.04
C VAL A 380 2.62 -26.62 -14.26
N LEU A 381 3.92 -26.83 -14.08
CA LEU A 381 4.84 -26.99 -15.22
C LEU A 381 4.54 -28.31 -15.95
N THR A 382 4.58 -28.29 -17.28
CA THR A 382 4.51 -29.49 -18.11
C THR A 382 5.90 -29.87 -18.61
N LYS A 383 6.06 -31.12 -19.05
CA LYS A 383 7.33 -31.59 -19.64
C LYS A 383 7.66 -30.81 -20.91
N GLU A 384 6.65 -30.47 -21.71
CA GLU A 384 6.77 -29.66 -22.93
C GLU A 384 7.28 -28.25 -22.62
N ASP A 385 6.77 -27.60 -21.57
CA ASP A 385 7.26 -26.28 -21.14
C ASP A 385 8.78 -26.30 -20.88
N ILE A 386 9.28 -27.30 -20.15
CA ILE A 386 10.70 -27.41 -19.80
C ILE A 386 11.57 -27.58 -21.05
N ILE A 387 11.11 -28.40 -22.01
CA ILE A 387 11.84 -28.65 -23.27
C ILE A 387 11.92 -27.38 -24.11
N GLU A 388 10.81 -26.68 -24.31
CA GLU A 388 10.77 -25.48 -25.14
C GLU A 388 11.55 -24.32 -24.49
N ILE A 389 11.61 -24.24 -23.16
CA ILE A 389 12.50 -23.31 -22.46
C ILE A 389 13.97 -23.61 -22.74
N ILE A 390 14.37 -24.89 -22.72
CA ILE A 390 15.75 -25.29 -23.02
C ILE A 390 16.09 -24.98 -24.48
N LYS A 391 15.19 -25.27 -25.44
CA LYS A 391 15.38 -24.92 -26.85
C LYS A 391 15.56 -23.42 -27.06
N TYR A 392 14.69 -22.60 -26.46
CA TYR A 392 14.78 -21.14 -26.53
C TYR A 392 16.10 -20.62 -25.93
N LEU A 393 16.56 -21.22 -24.82
CA LEU A 393 17.87 -20.86 -24.24
C LEU A 393 19.03 -21.20 -25.20
N ILE A 394 18.93 -22.27 -25.96
CA ILE A 394 19.93 -22.64 -26.99
C ILE A 394 19.89 -21.66 -28.17
N GLU A 395 18.71 -21.23 -28.60
CA GLU A 395 18.58 -20.18 -29.62
C GLU A 395 19.19 -18.84 -29.17
N LEU A 396 19.02 -18.50 -27.88
CA LEU A 396 19.61 -17.32 -27.27
C LEU A 396 21.15 -17.39 -27.26
N ILE A 397 21.72 -18.55 -26.90
CA ILE A 397 23.18 -18.77 -26.93
C ILE A 397 23.73 -18.58 -28.35
N ASN A 398 22.98 -19.04 -29.36
CA ASN A 398 23.32 -18.91 -30.76
C ASN A 398 22.98 -17.52 -31.36
N SER A 399 22.56 -16.55 -30.53
CA SER A 399 22.22 -15.18 -30.93
C SER A 399 21.10 -15.09 -31.98
N LYS A 400 20.17 -16.05 -31.99
CA LYS A 400 18.97 -16.01 -32.85
C LYS A 400 17.83 -15.21 -32.22
N THR A 401 17.88 -15.00 -30.91
CA THR A 401 16.88 -14.29 -30.11
C THR A 401 17.55 -13.29 -29.17
N ASP A 402 16.79 -12.30 -28.74
CA ASP A 402 17.24 -11.27 -27.78
C ASP A 402 16.98 -11.68 -26.32
N VAL A 403 17.77 -11.09 -25.42
CA VAL A 403 17.66 -11.25 -23.97
C VAL A 403 16.46 -10.48 -23.44
N ASP A 404 15.77 -11.01 -22.42
CA ASP A 404 14.66 -10.30 -21.81
C ASP A 404 15.15 -9.13 -20.95
N ASP A 405 14.53 -7.96 -21.14
CA ASP A 405 14.70 -6.84 -20.23
C ASP A 405 13.85 -7.05 -18.97
N ILE A 406 14.51 -7.29 -17.83
CA ILE A 406 13.89 -7.56 -16.53
C ILE A 406 13.04 -6.38 -16.03
N ASP A 407 13.35 -5.15 -16.48
CA ASP A 407 12.76 -3.92 -15.98
C ASP A 407 11.59 -3.44 -16.83
N HIS A 408 11.40 -4.04 -18.02
CA HIS A 408 10.22 -3.87 -18.84
C HIS A 408 8.93 -4.15 -18.05
N LEU A 409 7.91 -3.28 -18.18
CA LEU A 409 6.67 -3.41 -17.40
C LEU A 409 5.80 -4.62 -17.78
N SER A 410 6.10 -5.35 -18.86
CA SER A 410 5.49 -6.69 -19.10
C SER A 410 6.05 -7.77 -18.18
N ASN A 411 7.25 -7.54 -17.64
CA ASN A 411 7.98 -8.45 -16.76
C ASN A 411 7.75 -8.12 -15.29
N ARG A 412 7.02 -7.04 -15.02
CA ARG A 412 6.62 -6.59 -13.69
C ARG A 412 5.11 -6.48 -13.58
N ARG A 413 4.57 -6.87 -12.43
CA ARG A 413 3.14 -6.92 -12.16
C ARG A 413 2.82 -6.23 -10.85
N VAL A 414 1.64 -5.61 -10.80
CA VAL A 414 1.08 -5.01 -9.61
C VAL A 414 0.28 -6.03 -8.80
N ARG A 415 0.64 -6.19 -7.53
CA ARG A 415 -0.21 -6.79 -6.50
C ARG A 415 -1.04 -5.71 -5.83
N THR A 416 -2.32 -5.74 -6.12
CA THR A 416 -3.33 -4.88 -5.51
C THR A 416 -3.67 -5.37 -4.09
N VAL A 417 -4.44 -4.58 -3.34
CA VAL A 417 -4.78 -4.89 -1.95
C VAL A 417 -5.60 -6.17 -1.83
N GLY A 418 -6.54 -6.40 -2.74
CA GLY A 418 -7.36 -7.61 -2.76
C GLY A 418 -6.53 -8.87 -2.92
N GLU A 419 -5.51 -8.86 -3.77
CA GLU A 419 -4.62 -10.01 -3.95
C GLU A 419 -3.63 -10.19 -2.78
N GLN A 420 -3.15 -9.09 -2.19
CA GLN A 420 -2.35 -9.19 -0.97
C GLN A 420 -3.16 -9.82 0.17
N LEU A 421 -4.43 -9.43 0.33
CA LEU A 421 -5.34 -10.04 1.29
C LEU A 421 -5.63 -11.49 0.93
N TYR A 422 -5.91 -11.82 -0.33
CA TYR A 422 -6.08 -13.18 -0.83
C TYR A 422 -4.99 -14.12 -0.33
N ASN A 423 -3.73 -13.72 -0.49
CA ASN A 423 -2.58 -14.51 -0.05
C ASN A 423 -2.55 -14.69 1.48
N GLN A 424 -2.86 -13.65 2.24
CA GLN A 424 -2.90 -13.74 3.71
C GLN A 424 -4.06 -14.61 4.22
N PHE A 425 -5.24 -14.49 3.61
CA PHE A 425 -6.38 -15.36 3.91
C PHE A 425 -6.08 -16.81 3.53
N GLY A 426 -5.40 -17.07 2.42
CA GLY A 426 -4.95 -18.40 2.03
C GLY A 426 -4.04 -19.03 3.08
N VAL A 427 -3.07 -18.28 3.62
CA VAL A 427 -2.20 -18.77 4.71
C VAL A 427 -3.01 -19.01 6.00
N GLY A 428 -3.94 -18.12 6.34
CA GLY A 428 -4.80 -18.26 7.51
C GLY A 428 -5.71 -19.48 7.43
N LEU A 429 -6.38 -19.67 6.29
CA LEU A 429 -7.29 -20.80 6.05
C LEU A 429 -6.53 -22.12 5.93
N ALA A 430 -5.34 -22.16 5.32
CA ALA A 430 -4.53 -23.37 5.28
C ALA A 430 -4.08 -23.83 6.68
N ARG A 431 -3.77 -22.89 7.60
CA ARG A 431 -3.49 -23.20 9.00
C ARG A 431 -4.74 -23.73 9.72
N MET A 432 -5.88 -23.06 9.50
CA MET A 432 -7.16 -23.47 10.07
C MET A 432 -7.56 -24.87 9.59
N ALA A 433 -7.43 -25.15 8.29
CA ALA A 433 -7.76 -26.44 7.69
C ALA A 433 -6.95 -27.59 8.29
N ARG A 434 -5.67 -27.36 8.59
CA ARG A 434 -4.83 -28.34 9.31
C ARG A 434 -5.37 -28.62 10.71
N THR A 435 -5.68 -27.57 11.48
CA THR A 435 -6.24 -27.71 12.83
C THR A 435 -7.62 -28.38 12.83
N ILE A 436 -8.46 -28.09 11.83
CA ILE A 436 -9.77 -28.75 11.67
C ILE A 436 -9.57 -30.24 11.42
N ARG A 437 -8.68 -30.61 10.48
CA ARG A 437 -8.38 -32.02 10.18
C ARG A 437 -7.85 -32.75 11.42
N GLU A 438 -6.91 -32.16 12.15
CA GLU A 438 -6.39 -32.74 13.39
C GLU A 438 -7.50 -32.93 14.45
N ARG A 439 -8.41 -31.95 14.60
CA ARG A 439 -9.53 -32.04 15.54
C ARG A 439 -10.58 -33.09 15.15
N MET A 440 -10.83 -33.27 13.86
CA MET A 440 -11.72 -34.33 13.35
C MET A 440 -11.17 -35.71 13.74
N ASN A 441 -9.88 -35.98 13.47
CA ASN A 441 -9.23 -37.25 13.85
C ASN A 441 -9.28 -37.55 15.36
N VAL A 442 -9.16 -36.52 16.20
CA VAL A 442 -9.15 -36.69 17.67
C VAL A 442 -10.56 -36.96 18.22
N ARG A 443 -11.60 -36.45 17.56
CA ARG A 443 -12.98 -36.48 18.04
C ARG A 443 -13.87 -37.50 17.31
N ASP A 444 -13.27 -38.49 16.66
CA ASP A 444 -13.96 -39.53 15.87
C ASP A 444 -15.12 -40.21 16.64
N ASN A 445 -15.06 -40.26 17.98
CA ASN A 445 -16.06 -40.93 18.84
C ASN A 445 -17.13 -39.98 19.45
N GLU A 446 -17.13 -38.67 19.15
CA GLU A 446 -18.07 -37.69 19.73
C GLU A 446 -18.97 -37.05 18.66
N VAL A 447 -20.21 -36.68 19.02
CA VAL A 447 -21.05 -35.82 18.16
C VAL A 447 -20.60 -34.37 18.33
N PHE A 448 -19.94 -33.81 17.33
CA PHE A 448 -19.47 -32.42 17.32
C PHE A 448 -20.10 -31.58 16.20
N THR A 449 -20.15 -30.26 16.41
CA THR A 449 -20.67 -29.31 15.42
C THR A 449 -19.55 -28.56 14.70
N PRO A 450 -19.82 -27.90 13.55
CA PRO A 450 -18.81 -27.08 12.86
C PRO A 450 -18.15 -26.00 13.73
N ILE A 451 -18.87 -25.44 14.71
CA ILE A 451 -18.35 -24.40 15.63
C ILE A 451 -17.23 -24.96 16.51
N ASP A 452 -17.34 -26.21 16.95
CA ASP A 452 -16.38 -26.82 17.88
C ASP A 452 -15.02 -27.08 17.21
N LEU A 453 -15.02 -27.26 15.88
CA LEU A 453 -13.83 -27.53 15.08
C LEU A 453 -13.02 -26.27 14.79
N ILE A 454 -13.66 -25.10 14.75
CA ILE A 454 -13.08 -23.88 14.20
C ILE A 454 -12.55 -22.96 15.31
N ASN A 455 -11.39 -22.36 15.06
CA ASN A 455 -10.82 -21.33 15.93
C ASN A 455 -10.58 -20.03 15.16
N ALA A 456 -11.44 -19.04 15.38
CA ALA A 456 -11.39 -17.71 14.76
C ALA A 456 -10.06 -16.96 14.97
N LYS A 457 -9.30 -17.27 16.04
CA LYS A 457 -8.01 -16.60 16.29
C LYS A 457 -6.94 -16.91 15.23
N THR A 458 -7.03 -18.06 14.57
CA THR A 458 -6.04 -18.51 13.58
C THR A 458 -5.96 -17.56 12.38
N ILE A 459 -7.13 -17.17 11.84
CA ILE A 459 -7.25 -16.23 10.73
C ILE A 459 -6.96 -14.80 11.20
N SER A 460 -7.61 -14.37 12.30
CA SER A 460 -7.49 -13.01 12.83
C SER A 460 -6.04 -12.62 13.15
N SER A 461 -5.24 -13.56 13.66
CA SER A 461 -3.83 -13.31 13.98
C SER A 461 -2.98 -13.02 12.74
N VAL A 462 -3.23 -13.70 11.62
CA VAL A 462 -2.47 -13.49 10.37
C VAL A 462 -2.81 -12.13 9.78
N ILE A 463 -4.11 -11.79 9.74
CA ILE A 463 -4.60 -10.51 9.22
C ILE A 463 -4.11 -9.34 10.08
N ASN A 464 -4.19 -9.44 11.41
CA ASN A 464 -3.70 -8.40 12.31
C ASN A 464 -2.18 -8.20 12.17
N THR A 465 -1.42 -9.27 11.92
CA THR A 465 0.02 -9.17 11.63
C THR A 465 0.27 -8.45 10.30
N PHE A 466 -0.50 -8.77 9.25
CA PHE A 466 -0.41 -8.09 7.96
C PHE A 466 -0.68 -6.59 8.10
N PHE A 467 -1.81 -6.19 8.69
CA PHE A 467 -2.13 -4.78 8.83
C PHE A 467 -1.25 -4.06 9.84
N GLY A 468 -0.76 -4.76 10.87
CA GLY A 468 0.02 -4.21 11.97
C GLY A 468 1.50 -3.97 11.64
N THR A 469 2.19 -5.01 11.13
CA THR A 469 3.66 -5.04 11.00
C THR A 469 4.17 -5.06 9.56
N ASN A 470 3.34 -5.34 8.56
CA ASN A 470 3.82 -5.38 7.16
C ASN A 470 4.22 -3.98 6.69
N ALA A 471 5.38 -3.88 6.03
CA ALA A 471 5.90 -2.64 5.46
C ALA A 471 4.99 -2.00 4.39
N LEU A 472 4.10 -2.79 3.77
CA LEU A 472 3.12 -2.30 2.79
C LEU A 472 1.88 -1.67 3.44
N SER A 473 1.58 -1.99 4.71
CA SER A 473 0.52 -1.36 5.49
C SER A 473 1.10 -0.16 6.23
N GLN A 474 0.96 1.03 5.65
CA GLN A 474 1.60 2.24 6.14
C GLN A 474 0.58 3.17 6.80
N PHE A 475 1.04 3.97 7.77
CA PHE A 475 0.25 5.10 8.26
C PHE A 475 -0.04 6.05 7.10
N MET A 476 -1.29 6.44 6.97
CA MET A 476 -1.71 7.32 5.90
C MET A 476 -1.04 8.70 6.05
N ASP A 477 -0.66 9.27 4.91
CA ASP A 477 -0.15 10.65 4.85
C ASP A 477 -1.36 11.55 4.64
N GLN A 478 -1.74 12.28 5.68
CA GLN A 478 -2.92 13.11 5.81
C GLN A 478 -2.53 14.56 6.10
N THR A 479 -1.38 14.97 5.56
CA THR A 479 -0.99 16.38 5.66
C THR A 479 -2.03 17.24 4.93
N ASN A 480 -2.44 16.85 3.72
CA ASN A 480 -3.46 17.50 2.90
C ASN A 480 -4.12 16.48 1.92
N PRO A 481 -5.21 16.83 1.21
CA PRO A 481 -5.90 15.92 0.28
C PRO A 481 -5.01 15.34 -0.85
N LEU A 482 -4.04 16.12 -1.34
CA LEU A 482 -3.11 15.64 -2.38
C LEU A 482 -2.19 14.54 -1.83
N ALA A 483 -1.68 14.70 -0.61
CA ALA A 483 -0.87 13.69 0.07
C ALA A 483 -1.65 12.38 0.23
N GLU A 484 -2.94 12.45 0.52
CA GLU A 484 -3.81 11.28 0.67
C GLU A 484 -3.94 10.49 -0.64
N ILE A 485 -4.31 11.17 -1.73
CA ILE A 485 -4.52 10.51 -3.04
C ILE A 485 -3.23 9.92 -3.57
N THR A 486 -2.14 10.69 -3.53
CA THR A 486 -0.82 10.24 -4.04
C THR A 486 -0.31 9.03 -3.26
N HIS A 487 -0.57 8.96 -1.95
CA HIS A 487 -0.22 7.78 -1.16
C HIS A 487 -1.06 6.55 -1.52
N LYS A 488 -2.35 6.71 -1.79
CA LYS A 488 -3.25 5.60 -2.20
C LYS A 488 -2.91 5.02 -3.57
N ARG A 489 -2.37 5.85 -4.47
CA ARG A 489 -1.91 5.48 -5.83
C ARG A 489 -0.42 5.15 -5.91
N ARG A 490 0.26 5.03 -4.77
CA ARG A 490 1.68 4.70 -4.70
C ARG A 490 1.92 3.25 -5.06
N MET A 491 3.02 3.04 -5.79
CA MET A 491 3.56 1.75 -6.18
C MET A 491 4.91 1.54 -5.48
N SER A 492 5.09 0.39 -4.84
CA SER A 492 6.33 0.04 -4.14
C SER A 492 6.94 -1.24 -4.70
N ALA A 493 8.20 -1.17 -5.14
CA ALA A 493 8.99 -2.35 -5.47
C ALA A 493 9.51 -3.10 -4.22
N LEU A 494 9.39 -2.47 -3.05
CA LEU A 494 9.76 -3.03 -1.75
C LEU A 494 8.65 -3.93 -1.19
N GLY A 495 9.00 -4.81 -0.25
CA GLY A 495 8.06 -5.66 0.49
C GLY A 495 8.28 -7.16 0.25
N PRO A 496 7.45 -8.02 0.84
CA PRO A 496 7.59 -9.48 0.70
C PRO A 496 7.44 -9.92 -0.75
N GLY A 497 8.43 -10.65 -1.28
CA GLY A 497 8.49 -11.05 -2.70
C GLY A 497 8.96 -9.95 -3.67
N GLY A 498 9.23 -8.74 -3.17
CA GLY A 498 9.85 -7.64 -3.91
C GLY A 498 11.36 -7.55 -3.66
N LEU A 499 11.91 -6.35 -3.89
CA LEU A 499 13.33 -6.05 -3.70
C LEU A 499 13.59 -5.45 -2.31
N SER A 500 14.81 -5.59 -1.81
CA SER A 500 15.31 -4.82 -0.67
C SER A 500 16.14 -3.63 -1.17
N ARG A 501 16.27 -2.59 -0.35
CA ARG A 501 17.03 -1.37 -0.71
C ARG A 501 18.48 -1.67 -1.10
N GLU A 502 19.12 -2.60 -0.40
CA GLU A 502 20.51 -2.99 -0.59
C GLU A 502 20.72 -3.90 -1.81
N ARG A 503 19.72 -4.72 -2.15
CA ARG A 503 19.79 -5.62 -3.32
C ARG A 503 19.37 -4.94 -4.62
N ALA A 504 18.69 -3.80 -4.54
CA ALA A 504 18.25 -3.07 -5.71
C ALA A 504 19.42 -2.29 -6.34
N GLY A 505 19.88 -2.79 -7.49
CA GLY A 505 20.89 -2.14 -8.31
C GLY A 505 20.40 -0.85 -8.98
N PHE A 506 21.26 -0.27 -9.82
CA PHE A 506 20.97 0.98 -10.54
C PHE A 506 19.86 0.80 -11.58
N GLU A 507 19.92 -0.28 -12.37
CA GLU A 507 18.99 -0.58 -13.48
C GLU A 507 17.51 -0.48 -13.05
N VAL A 508 17.17 -1.11 -11.92
CA VAL A 508 15.80 -1.13 -11.39
C VAL A 508 15.30 0.26 -10.97
N ARG A 509 16.21 1.17 -10.62
CA ARG A 509 15.88 2.52 -10.14
C ARG A 509 15.76 3.52 -11.29
N ASP A 510 16.22 3.16 -12.47
CA ASP A 510 16.22 4.03 -13.64
C ASP A 510 14.83 4.13 -14.28
N VAL A 511 14.64 5.15 -15.11
CA VAL A 511 13.40 5.38 -15.83
C VAL A 511 13.42 4.62 -17.15
N HIS A 512 12.57 3.60 -17.25
CA HIS A 512 12.42 2.81 -18.46
C HIS A 512 11.37 3.41 -19.41
N TYR A 513 11.52 3.27 -20.74
CA TYR A 513 10.62 3.87 -21.72
C TYR A 513 9.16 3.37 -21.61
N THR A 514 8.96 2.13 -21.17
CA THR A 514 7.62 1.57 -20.90
C THR A 514 6.88 2.25 -19.76
N HIS A 515 7.56 3.02 -18.90
CA HIS A 515 6.90 3.81 -17.85
C HIS A 515 5.96 4.87 -18.44
N TYR A 516 6.15 5.26 -19.70
CA TYR A 516 5.32 6.24 -20.40
C TYR A 516 3.82 5.91 -20.30
N GLY A 517 3.04 6.85 -19.76
CA GLY A 517 1.59 6.69 -19.55
C GLY A 517 1.19 5.79 -18.36
N ARG A 518 2.15 5.12 -17.71
CA ARG A 518 1.90 4.08 -16.70
C ARG A 518 2.42 4.47 -15.32
N LEU A 519 3.72 4.75 -15.22
CA LEU A 519 4.39 5.18 -14.00
C LEU A 519 5.02 6.55 -14.23
N CYS A 520 4.80 7.47 -13.29
CA CYS A 520 5.31 8.82 -13.41
C CYS A 520 6.85 8.82 -13.27
N PRO A 521 7.59 9.40 -14.23
CA PRO A 521 9.05 9.46 -14.17
C PRO A 521 9.56 10.56 -13.21
N ILE A 522 8.69 11.50 -12.81
CA ILE A 522 9.06 12.67 -12.00
C ILE A 522 8.79 12.43 -10.51
N GLU A 523 7.65 11.82 -10.16
CA GLU A 523 7.22 11.68 -8.76
C GLU A 523 7.83 10.43 -8.12
N THR A 524 8.97 10.61 -7.45
CA THR A 524 9.61 9.61 -6.58
C THR A 524 10.17 10.29 -5.33
N PRO A 525 10.24 9.61 -4.18
CA PRO A 525 10.97 10.12 -3.03
C PRO A 525 12.46 10.32 -3.34
N GLU A 526 13.03 11.41 -2.81
CA GLU A 526 14.48 11.64 -2.80
C GLU A 526 15.17 10.67 -1.82
N GLY A 527 16.44 10.35 -2.08
CA GLY A 527 17.27 9.55 -1.17
C GLY A 527 17.22 8.03 -1.46
N PRO A 528 17.33 7.16 -0.44
CA PRO A 528 17.57 5.73 -0.64
C PRO A 528 16.47 4.97 -1.38
N ASN A 529 15.26 5.53 -1.44
CA ASN A 529 14.09 4.93 -2.08
C ASN A 529 13.85 5.41 -3.51
N ILE A 530 14.74 6.23 -4.08
CA ILE A 530 14.61 6.72 -5.46
C ILE A 530 14.46 5.54 -6.44
N GLY A 531 13.45 5.64 -7.32
CA GLY A 531 13.11 4.63 -8.32
C GLY A 531 12.45 3.35 -7.78
N LEU A 532 12.45 3.13 -6.46
CA LEU A 532 11.82 1.98 -5.82
C LEU A 532 10.38 2.25 -5.39
N ILE A 533 10.04 3.53 -5.28
CA ILE A 533 8.69 4.01 -5.01
C ILE A 533 8.32 4.98 -6.12
N SER A 534 7.23 4.66 -6.83
CA SER A 534 6.74 5.45 -7.95
C SER A 534 5.24 5.69 -7.78
N SER A 535 4.70 6.61 -8.57
CA SER A 535 3.28 6.98 -8.57
C SER A 535 2.65 6.57 -9.90
N LEU A 536 1.41 6.08 -9.88
CA LEU A 536 0.66 5.81 -11.11
C LEU A 536 0.37 7.11 -11.87
N CYS A 537 0.49 7.07 -13.20
CA CYS A 537 0.07 8.17 -14.06
C CYS A 537 -1.45 8.43 -13.96
N VAL A 538 -1.89 9.60 -14.42
CA VAL A 538 -3.29 10.04 -14.26
C VAL A 538 -4.29 9.09 -14.93
N TYR A 539 -4.00 8.61 -16.15
CA TYR A 539 -4.89 7.72 -16.91
C TYR A 539 -4.59 6.22 -16.76
N ALA A 540 -3.53 5.87 -16.03
CA ALA A 540 -3.10 4.49 -15.90
C ALA A 540 -4.17 3.63 -15.20
N LYS A 541 -4.41 2.45 -15.76
CA LYS A 541 -5.29 1.42 -15.17
C LYS A 541 -4.51 0.13 -14.95
N ILE A 542 -5.05 -0.75 -14.11
CA ILE A 542 -4.50 -2.08 -13.87
C ILE A 542 -5.54 -3.08 -14.36
N ASN A 543 -5.11 -3.99 -15.23
CA ASN A 543 -5.97 -5.06 -15.73
C ASN A 543 -6.09 -6.21 -14.72
N ASP A 544 -6.96 -7.17 -15.01
CA ASP A 544 -7.23 -8.31 -14.11
C ASP A 544 -5.98 -9.20 -13.90
N LEU A 545 -5.09 -9.23 -14.89
CA LEU A 545 -3.79 -9.89 -14.82
C LEU A 545 -2.73 -9.06 -14.07
N GLY A 546 -3.06 -7.89 -13.52
CA GLY A 546 -2.18 -7.03 -12.73
C GLY A 546 -1.14 -6.24 -13.52
N PHE A 547 -1.21 -6.19 -14.85
CA PHE A 547 -0.35 -5.34 -15.67
C PHE A 547 -0.92 -3.92 -15.78
N ILE A 548 -0.03 -2.93 -15.91
CA ILE A 548 -0.42 -1.53 -16.03
C ILE A 548 -0.68 -1.20 -17.50
N GLU A 549 -1.83 -0.61 -17.76
CA GLU A 549 -2.30 -0.20 -19.08
C GLU A 549 -2.48 1.31 -19.16
N THR A 550 -2.30 1.85 -20.35
CA THR A 550 -2.53 3.26 -20.66
C THR A 550 -3.38 3.38 -21.92
N PRO A 551 -4.26 4.39 -22.01
CA PRO A 551 -5.16 4.54 -23.15
C PRO A 551 -4.47 5.21 -24.34
N TYR A 552 -4.82 4.78 -25.55
CA TYR A 552 -4.42 5.36 -26.83
C TYR A 552 -5.62 5.50 -27.76
N ARG A 553 -5.53 6.42 -28.73
CA ARG A 553 -6.45 6.54 -29.86
C ARG A 553 -5.94 5.76 -31.04
N LYS A 554 -6.82 5.00 -31.68
CA LYS A 554 -6.51 4.32 -32.93
C LYS A 554 -6.38 5.32 -34.08
N VAL A 555 -5.37 5.09 -34.92
CA VAL A 555 -5.17 5.83 -36.17
C VAL A 555 -5.30 4.84 -37.32
N LYS A 556 -6.14 5.16 -38.30
CA LYS A 556 -6.30 4.39 -39.53
C LYS A 556 -6.17 5.32 -40.73
N ASP A 557 -5.33 4.97 -41.69
CA ASP A 557 -5.11 5.74 -42.92
C ASP A 557 -4.87 7.24 -42.67
N GLY A 558 -4.01 7.56 -41.69
CA GLY A 558 -3.68 8.95 -41.33
C GLY A 558 -4.80 9.74 -40.61
N LYS A 559 -5.92 9.08 -40.25
CA LYS A 559 -7.05 9.66 -39.52
C LYS A 559 -7.14 9.10 -38.11
N VAL A 560 -7.11 9.99 -37.13
CA VAL A 560 -7.27 9.69 -35.70
C VAL A 560 -8.75 9.54 -35.37
N ASP A 561 -9.14 8.46 -34.70
CA ASP A 561 -10.49 8.31 -34.17
C ASP A 561 -10.67 9.16 -32.90
N LEU A 562 -11.47 10.23 -33.00
CA LEU A 562 -11.75 11.16 -31.91
C LEU A 562 -12.95 10.73 -31.05
N SER A 563 -13.61 9.62 -31.39
CA SER A 563 -14.74 9.09 -30.62
C SER A 563 -14.28 8.39 -29.32
N PRO A 564 -15.13 8.32 -28.27
CA PRO A 564 -14.82 7.55 -27.06
C PRO A 564 -14.60 6.05 -27.31
N GLU A 565 -15.25 5.49 -28.34
CA GLU A 565 -15.14 4.07 -28.73
C GLU A 565 -13.79 3.76 -29.41
N GLY A 566 -13.14 4.77 -29.99
CA GLY A 566 -11.82 4.66 -30.61
C GLY A 566 -10.65 4.51 -29.61
N VAL A 567 -10.92 4.64 -28.31
CA VAL A 567 -9.90 4.58 -27.25
C VAL A 567 -9.67 3.13 -26.80
N VAL A 568 -8.41 2.70 -26.82
CA VAL A 568 -8.01 1.35 -26.39
C VAL A 568 -6.91 1.42 -25.35
N TYR A 569 -7.07 0.66 -24.27
CA TYR A 569 -6.05 0.47 -23.24
C TYR A 569 -5.08 -0.63 -23.66
N LEU A 570 -3.78 -0.32 -23.66
CA LEU A 570 -2.73 -1.27 -24.06
C LEU A 570 -1.75 -1.51 -22.92
N THR A 571 -1.33 -2.76 -22.75
CA THR A 571 -0.20 -3.15 -21.90
C THR A 571 1.12 -2.82 -22.59
N ALA A 572 2.22 -2.77 -21.82
CA ALA A 572 3.54 -2.46 -22.37
C ALA A 572 3.98 -3.46 -23.46
N GLU A 573 3.55 -4.71 -23.37
CA GLU A 573 3.87 -5.75 -24.36
C GLU A 573 3.12 -5.56 -25.69
N VAL A 574 1.84 -5.17 -25.65
CA VAL A 574 1.04 -4.97 -26.89
C VAL A 574 1.41 -3.66 -27.59
N GLU A 575 1.94 -2.70 -26.83
CA GLU A 575 2.46 -1.44 -27.35
C GLU A 575 3.75 -1.62 -28.17
N GLU A 576 4.49 -2.71 -27.94
CA GLU A 576 5.77 -2.98 -28.58
C GLU A 576 5.60 -3.11 -30.11
N GLY A 577 6.49 -2.48 -30.86
CA GLY A 577 6.44 -2.45 -32.33
C GLY A 577 5.40 -1.50 -32.94
N GLN A 578 4.59 -0.79 -32.15
CA GLN A 578 3.63 0.19 -32.65
C GLN A 578 4.26 1.60 -32.73
N ILE A 579 3.92 2.36 -33.78
CA ILE A 579 4.35 3.76 -33.95
C ILE A 579 3.28 4.69 -33.37
N ILE A 580 3.65 5.47 -32.35
CA ILE A 580 2.70 6.24 -31.54
C ILE A 580 2.97 7.75 -31.65
N ALA A 581 1.98 8.52 -32.09
CA ALA A 581 2.05 9.97 -32.19
C ALA A 581 1.76 10.68 -30.86
N GLN A 582 2.36 11.86 -30.68
CA GLN A 582 2.19 12.71 -29.50
C GLN A 582 0.77 13.28 -29.38
N GLY A 583 0.29 13.46 -28.14
CA GLY A 583 -1.10 13.85 -27.86
C GLY A 583 -1.45 15.30 -28.25
N ASN A 584 -0.46 16.19 -28.36
CA ASN A 584 -0.61 17.57 -28.81
C ASN A 584 -0.23 17.76 -30.30
N ALA A 585 -0.12 16.68 -31.07
CA ALA A 585 0.09 16.79 -32.51
C ALA A 585 -1.09 17.57 -33.14
N PRO A 586 -0.85 18.56 -34.01
CA PRO A 586 -1.91 19.40 -34.56
C PRO A 586 -2.80 18.60 -35.51
N LEU A 587 -4.10 18.56 -35.20
CA LEU A 587 -5.15 17.86 -35.94
C LEU A 587 -6.19 18.84 -36.50
N ASN A 588 -6.80 18.47 -37.62
CA ASN A 588 -8.04 19.08 -38.10
C ASN A 588 -9.24 18.56 -37.29
N ASP A 589 -10.38 19.23 -37.41
CA ASP A 589 -11.62 18.82 -36.72
C ASP A 589 -12.11 17.41 -37.14
N ASP A 590 -11.75 16.97 -38.35
CA ASP A 590 -12.02 15.62 -38.85
C ASP A 590 -11.05 14.54 -38.33
N GLY A 591 -10.04 14.90 -37.54
CA GLY A 591 -9.04 13.97 -36.98
C GLY A 591 -7.85 13.67 -37.90
N THR A 592 -7.70 14.36 -39.03
CA THR A 592 -6.51 14.24 -39.90
C THR A 592 -5.35 15.11 -39.40
N PHE A 593 -4.12 14.65 -39.59
CA PHE A 593 -2.94 15.43 -39.20
C PHE A 593 -2.75 16.65 -40.09
N ILE A 594 -2.50 17.82 -39.49
CA ILE A 594 -2.23 19.07 -40.23
C ILE A 594 -0.85 19.02 -40.89
N ARG A 595 0.12 18.37 -40.24
CA ARG A 595 1.51 18.26 -40.71
C ARG A 595 1.71 16.96 -41.50
N ASN A 596 2.38 17.06 -42.64
CA ASN A 596 2.78 15.90 -43.46
C ASN A 596 3.88 15.05 -42.81
N ARG A 597 4.50 15.53 -41.73
CA ARG A 597 5.52 14.82 -40.95
C ARG A 597 5.17 14.92 -39.47
N VAL A 598 5.01 13.78 -38.82
CA VAL A 598 4.57 13.66 -37.43
C VAL A 598 5.71 13.10 -36.61
N LYS A 599 5.97 13.70 -35.44
CA LYS A 599 6.90 13.15 -34.45
C LYS A 599 6.19 12.00 -33.75
N ALA A 600 6.79 10.82 -33.79
CA ALA A 600 6.26 9.63 -33.17
C ALA A 600 7.34 8.96 -32.31
N ARG A 601 6.92 7.97 -31.53
CA ARG A 601 7.80 7.09 -30.74
C ARG A 601 7.64 5.64 -31.20
N LEU A 602 8.75 4.91 -31.15
CA LEU A 602 8.84 3.48 -31.40
C LEU A 602 9.84 2.87 -30.40
N GLY A 603 9.34 2.23 -29.35
CA GLY A 603 10.19 1.76 -28.25
C GLY A 603 10.93 2.92 -27.57
N ALA A 604 12.27 2.87 -27.60
CA ALA A 604 13.14 3.92 -27.07
C ALA A 604 13.49 5.02 -28.10
N ASP A 605 13.13 4.84 -29.38
CA ASP A 605 13.45 5.77 -30.46
C ASP A 605 12.31 6.76 -30.75
N PHE A 606 12.67 7.94 -31.29
CA PHE A 606 11.74 9.04 -31.62
C PHE A 606 11.76 9.41 -33.11
N PRO A 607 11.27 8.54 -34.01
CA PRO A 607 11.28 8.78 -35.44
C PRO A 607 10.30 9.89 -35.89
N ILE A 608 10.59 10.49 -37.04
CA ILE A 608 9.68 11.43 -37.72
C ILE A 608 9.11 10.73 -38.95
N VAL A 609 7.83 10.37 -38.89
CA VAL A 609 7.15 9.53 -39.87
C VAL A 609 6.07 10.29 -40.64
N SER A 610 5.57 9.71 -41.74
CA SER A 610 4.35 10.20 -42.39
C SER A 610 3.09 9.81 -41.59
N PRO A 611 1.99 10.58 -41.70
CA PRO A 611 0.72 10.25 -41.04
C PRO A 611 0.22 8.81 -41.27
N ASP A 612 0.46 8.24 -42.45
CA ASP A 612 -0.02 6.90 -42.82
C ASP A 612 0.68 5.77 -42.06
N GLN A 613 1.88 6.02 -41.54
CA GLN A 613 2.66 5.05 -40.77
C GLN A 613 2.29 5.05 -39.28
N VAL A 614 1.54 6.04 -38.81
CA VAL A 614 1.15 6.16 -37.41
C VAL A 614 0.03 5.16 -37.11
N ASN A 615 0.24 4.30 -36.11
CA ASN A 615 -0.76 3.31 -35.70
C ASN A 615 -1.67 3.84 -34.58
N LEU A 616 -1.09 4.60 -33.65
CA LEU A 616 -1.75 5.07 -32.44
C LEU A 616 -1.40 6.52 -32.15
N MET A 617 -2.22 7.18 -31.35
CA MET A 617 -1.94 8.51 -30.81
C MET A 617 -2.26 8.56 -29.32
N ASP A 618 -1.43 9.26 -28.57
CA ASP A 618 -1.65 9.57 -27.17
C ASP A 618 -2.98 10.33 -26.94
N VAL A 619 -3.64 10.07 -25.81
CA VAL A 619 -4.95 10.68 -25.51
C VAL A 619 -4.82 12.12 -25.01
N SER A 620 -3.79 12.38 -24.20
CA SER A 620 -3.48 13.69 -23.65
C SER A 620 -1.98 13.77 -23.31
N PRO A 621 -1.32 14.93 -23.48
CA PRO A 621 0.04 15.15 -22.99
C PRO A 621 0.16 14.94 -21.47
N THR A 622 -0.93 15.14 -20.72
CA THR A 622 -0.94 14.94 -19.27
C THR A 622 -0.79 13.47 -18.85
N GLN A 623 -0.96 12.53 -19.77
CA GLN A 623 -0.90 11.09 -19.48
C GLN A 623 0.46 10.63 -18.96
N ILE A 624 1.56 11.34 -19.28
CA ILE A 624 2.92 10.96 -18.85
C ILE A 624 3.16 11.18 -17.36
N ALA A 625 2.41 12.09 -16.74
CA ALA A 625 2.65 12.54 -15.39
C ALA A 625 1.71 11.87 -14.38
N SER A 626 2.09 11.94 -13.11
CA SER A 626 1.19 11.65 -11.98
C SER A 626 0.31 12.84 -11.66
N ILE A 627 -0.63 12.65 -10.74
CA ILE A 627 -1.53 13.71 -10.26
C ILE A 627 -0.75 14.88 -9.66
N ALA A 628 0.27 14.62 -8.82
CA ALA A 628 1.06 15.67 -8.19
C ALA A 628 1.86 16.49 -9.21
N ALA A 629 2.53 15.83 -10.15
CA ALA A 629 3.27 16.53 -11.21
C ALA A 629 2.33 17.31 -12.15
N SER A 630 1.13 16.79 -12.41
CA SER A 630 0.11 17.45 -13.25
C SER A 630 -0.52 18.69 -12.63
N LEU A 631 -0.25 19.00 -11.35
CA LEU A 631 -0.69 20.23 -10.67
C LEU A 631 0.31 21.40 -10.79
N ILE A 632 1.48 21.15 -11.36
CA ILE A 632 2.51 22.17 -11.57
C ILE A 632 2.21 22.85 -12.92
N PRO A 633 1.79 24.13 -12.94
CA PRO A 633 1.63 24.87 -14.19
C PRO A 633 3.00 25.09 -14.84
N PHE A 634 3.07 25.26 -16.15
CA PHE A 634 4.33 25.50 -16.86
C PHE A 634 5.43 24.47 -16.59
N LEU A 635 5.06 23.21 -16.34
CA LEU A 635 5.98 22.12 -16.02
C LEU A 635 7.04 21.92 -17.13
N GLU A 636 6.68 22.18 -18.38
CA GLU A 636 7.56 22.13 -19.55
C GLU A 636 8.74 23.12 -19.50
N HIS A 637 8.71 24.09 -18.58
CA HIS A 637 9.76 25.10 -18.39
C HIS A 637 10.60 24.89 -17.12
N ASP A 638 10.39 23.78 -16.43
CA ASP A 638 11.15 23.40 -15.24
C ASP A 638 12.06 22.20 -15.51
N ASP A 639 13.25 22.23 -14.90
CA ASP A 639 14.10 21.04 -14.81
C ASP A 639 13.37 19.90 -14.06
N ALA A 640 13.57 18.67 -14.52
CA ALA A 640 12.89 17.50 -13.97
C ALA A 640 13.17 17.30 -12.46
N ASN A 641 14.37 17.63 -11.97
CA ASN A 641 14.67 17.51 -10.55
C ASN A 641 13.89 18.54 -9.72
N ARG A 642 13.65 19.75 -10.28
CA ARG A 642 12.83 20.77 -9.63
C ARG A 642 11.36 20.40 -9.62
N ALA A 643 10.86 19.82 -10.71
CA ALA A 643 9.52 19.25 -10.76
C ALA A 643 9.33 18.12 -9.72
N LEU A 644 10.32 17.22 -9.58
CA LEU A 644 10.33 16.17 -8.56
C LEU A 644 10.22 16.78 -7.16
N MET A 645 11.07 17.77 -6.84
CA MET A 645 11.01 18.49 -5.57
C MET A 645 9.67 19.19 -5.36
N GLY A 646 9.13 19.86 -6.39
CA GLY A 646 7.83 20.53 -6.36
C GLY A 646 6.69 19.58 -6.02
N SER A 647 6.61 18.45 -6.72
CA SER A 647 5.61 17.40 -6.47
C SER A 647 5.69 16.84 -5.04
N ASN A 648 6.91 16.64 -4.52
CA ASN A 648 7.14 16.17 -3.16
C ASN A 648 6.79 17.21 -2.09
N MET A 649 7.09 18.49 -2.33
CA MET A 649 6.82 19.58 -1.39
C MET A 649 5.33 19.90 -1.29
N MET A 650 4.57 19.81 -2.38
CA MET A 650 3.11 19.99 -2.34
C MET A 650 2.42 19.00 -1.39
N ARG A 651 2.92 17.76 -1.29
CA ARG A 651 2.42 16.76 -0.33
C ARG A 651 2.71 17.14 1.13
N GLN A 652 3.69 17.98 1.38
CA GLN A 652 4.09 18.44 2.72
C GLN A 652 3.42 19.76 3.13
N ALA A 653 2.61 20.36 2.25
CA ALA A 653 1.95 21.63 2.51
C ALA A 653 0.87 21.48 3.59
N VAL A 654 0.97 22.26 4.67
CA VAL A 654 0.00 22.19 5.77
C VAL A 654 -1.26 23.00 5.44
N PRO A 655 -2.47 22.53 5.81
CA PRO A 655 -3.70 23.27 5.62
C PRO A 655 -3.65 24.60 6.37
N LEU A 656 -3.96 25.68 5.66
CA LEU A 656 -4.03 27.02 6.23
C LEU A 656 -5.43 27.27 6.79
N LEU A 657 -5.54 28.19 7.75
CA LEU A 657 -6.82 28.62 8.32
C LEU A 657 -7.74 29.25 7.25
N ARG A 658 -7.12 29.92 6.27
CA ARG A 658 -7.74 30.54 5.10
C ARG A 658 -6.94 30.15 3.86
N SER A 659 -7.30 29.01 3.29
CA SER A 659 -6.77 28.55 2.01
C SER A 659 -7.37 29.35 0.87
N GLU A 660 -6.64 29.48 -0.23
CA GLU A 660 -7.09 30.13 -1.45
C GLU A 660 -6.70 29.27 -2.65
N ALA A 661 -7.61 29.09 -3.59
CA ALA A 661 -7.36 28.33 -4.80
C ALA A 661 -6.34 29.07 -5.68
N PRO A 662 -5.46 28.33 -6.38
CA PRO A 662 -4.43 28.94 -7.21
C PRO A 662 -5.06 29.72 -8.37
N ILE A 663 -4.62 30.96 -8.60
CA ILE A 663 -5.07 31.75 -9.77
C ILE A 663 -4.64 31.04 -11.05
N VAL A 664 -3.38 30.60 -11.11
CA VAL A 664 -2.83 29.79 -12.21
C VAL A 664 -2.85 28.32 -11.79
N GLY A 665 -3.83 27.56 -12.26
CA GLY A 665 -3.94 26.12 -12.02
C GLY A 665 -3.69 25.32 -13.30
N THR A 666 -3.94 24.01 -13.27
CA THR A 666 -3.87 23.15 -14.47
C THR A 666 -5.23 22.61 -14.90
N GLY A 667 -6.25 22.70 -14.04
CA GLY A 667 -7.62 22.23 -14.29
C GLY A 667 -7.94 20.87 -13.66
N ILE A 668 -6.94 20.16 -13.11
CA ILE A 668 -7.12 18.87 -12.42
C ILE A 668 -7.54 19.05 -10.95
N GLU A 669 -7.42 20.25 -10.40
CA GLU A 669 -7.67 20.57 -8.98
C GLU A 669 -9.07 20.18 -8.51
N GLY A 670 -10.10 20.45 -9.32
CA GLY A 670 -11.49 20.11 -8.98
C GLY A 670 -11.77 18.61 -9.03
N GLN A 671 -11.24 17.92 -10.04
CA GLN A 671 -11.38 16.47 -10.16
C GLN A 671 -10.70 15.75 -8.99
N LEU A 672 -9.51 16.21 -8.60
CA LEU A 672 -8.78 15.68 -7.46
C LEU A 672 -9.61 15.73 -6.17
N ILE A 673 -10.24 16.86 -5.86
CA ILE A 673 -11.05 16.99 -4.64
C ILE A 673 -12.27 16.07 -4.69
N ARG A 674 -12.97 16.01 -5.84
CA ARG A 674 -14.10 15.11 -6.03
C ARG A 674 -13.72 13.65 -5.76
N ASP A 675 -12.63 13.18 -6.38
CA ASP A 675 -12.20 11.78 -6.24
C ASP A 675 -11.54 11.50 -4.89
N SER A 676 -11.00 12.52 -4.20
CA SER A 676 -10.42 12.35 -2.86
C SER A 676 -11.46 11.90 -1.83
N ARG A 677 -12.74 12.23 -2.04
CA ARG A 677 -13.86 12.02 -1.10
C ARG A 677 -13.55 12.58 0.30
N THR A 678 -12.74 13.63 0.36
CA THR A 678 -12.41 14.34 1.60
C THR A 678 -13.50 15.32 2.00
N GLN A 679 -14.13 15.96 1.01
CA GLN A 679 -15.31 16.81 1.14
C GLN A 679 -16.60 15.99 1.11
N ILE A 680 -17.68 16.56 1.67
CA ILE A 680 -19.01 15.96 1.54
C ILE A 680 -19.59 16.35 0.18
N MET A 681 -20.08 15.34 -0.54
CA MET A 681 -20.70 15.50 -1.86
C MET A 681 -22.15 15.03 -1.80
N ALA A 682 -22.99 15.63 -2.65
CA ALA A 682 -24.35 15.16 -2.85
C ALA A 682 -24.35 13.82 -3.60
N GLU A 683 -25.19 12.87 -3.17
CA GLU A 683 -25.29 11.52 -3.74
C GLU A 683 -26.21 11.45 -4.96
N GLY A 684 -27.15 12.38 -5.05
CA GLY A 684 -28.18 12.41 -6.07
C GLY A 684 -28.65 13.84 -6.34
N GLU A 685 -29.64 13.97 -7.21
CA GLU A 685 -30.35 15.25 -7.36
C GLU A 685 -31.25 15.48 -6.15
N GLY A 686 -31.24 16.69 -5.60
CA GLY A 686 -32.02 17.01 -4.41
C GLY A 686 -32.00 18.48 -4.04
N VAL A 687 -32.72 18.81 -2.97
CA VAL A 687 -32.81 20.17 -2.43
C VAL A 687 -32.26 20.21 -1.01
N VAL A 688 -31.42 21.20 -0.73
CA VAL A 688 -30.85 21.43 0.60
C VAL A 688 -31.94 22.00 1.52
N GLU A 689 -32.39 21.21 2.49
CA GLU A 689 -33.47 21.58 3.42
C GLU A 689 -32.95 22.38 4.62
N PHE A 690 -31.76 22.02 5.11
CA PHE A 690 -31.14 22.65 6.27
C PHE A 690 -29.61 22.63 6.17
N VAL A 691 -28.99 23.75 6.56
CA VAL A 691 -27.53 23.90 6.62
C VAL A 691 -27.18 24.61 7.92
N ASP A 692 -26.22 24.04 8.63
CA ASP A 692 -25.50 24.66 9.75
C ASP A 692 -24.00 24.33 9.62
N ALA A 693 -23.16 25.00 10.41
CA ALA A 693 -21.73 24.73 10.49
C ALA A 693 -21.42 23.26 10.82
N THR A 694 -22.33 22.52 11.47
CA THR A 694 -22.11 21.14 11.91
C THR A 694 -22.86 20.08 11.11
N VAL A 695 -23.97 20.44 10.45
CA VAL A 695 -24.87 19.47 9.82
C VAL A 695 -25.45 20.02 8.52
N ILE A 696 -25.55 19.17 7.50
CA ILE A 696 -26.24 19.44 6.23
C ILE A 696 -27.34 18.40 6.06
N ARG A 697 -28.57 18.82 5.75
CA ARG A 697 -29.69 17.92 5.41
C ARG A 697 -30.15 18.16 3.99
N ILE A 698 -30.20 17.09 3.20
CA ILE A 698 -30.61 17.12 1.80
C ILE A 698 -31.78 16.18 1.62
N ARG A 699 -32.83 16.67 0.95
CA ARG A 699 -33.94 15.87 0.48
C ARG A 699 -33.66 15.46 -0.96
N TYR A 700 -33.42 14.18 -1.19
CA TYR A 700 -33.14 13.67 -2.53
C TYR A 700 -34.43 13.42 -3.30
N ASP A 701 -34.43 13.77 -4.57
CA ASP A 701 -35.50 13.45 -5.52
C ASP A 701 -35.44 11.93 -5.77
N ARG A 702 -36.55 11.22 -5.52
CA ARG A 702 -36.68 9.78 -5.79
C ARG A 702 -37.73 9.57 -6.87
N THR A 703 -37.51 8.58 -7.73
CA THR A 703 -38.57 8.11 -8.63
C THR A 703 -39.65 7.35 -7.86
N GLU A 704 -40.87 7.27 -8.40
CA GLU A 704 -41.99 6.54 -7.75
C GLU A 704 -41.61 5.09 -7.39
N ASP A 705 -40.84 4.43 -8.27
CA ASP A 705 -40.34 3.06 -8.04
C ASP A 705 -39.26 3.00 -6.93
N GLU A 706 -38.33 3.95 -6.87
CA GLU A 706 -37.29 3.99 -5.83
C GLU A 706 -37.86 4.33 -4.45
N GLU A 707 -38.83 5.24 -4.41
CA GLU A 707 -39.56 5.58 -3.18
C GLU A 707 -40.38 4.38 -2.69
N PHE A 708 -41.04 3.67 -3.61
CA PHE A 708 -41.78 2.45 -3.28
C PHE A 708 -40.89 1.36 -2.70
N VAL A 709 -39.69 1.15 -3.24
CA VAL A 709 -38.76 0.10 -2.82
C VAL A 709 -37.96 0.48 -1.56
N SER A 710 -37.80 1.77 -1.24
CA SER A 710 -37.00 2.26 -0.10
C SER A 710 -37.72 2.17 1.26
N PHE A 711 -36.99 1.81 2.32
CA PHE A 711 -37.48 1.81 3.70
C PHE A 711 -36.93 2.99 4.52
N GLU A 712 -36.25 3.93 3.86
CA GLU A 712 -35.64 5.13 4.44
C GLU A 712 -36.41 6.39 4.06
N ASP A 713 -36.34 7.42 4.91
CA ASP A 713 -36.78 8.76 4.54
C ASP A 713 -35.96 9.28 3.35
N ALA A 714 -36.54 10.17 2.54
CA ALA A 714 -35.88 10.85 1.43
C ALA A 714 -34.85 11.89 1.92
N VAL A 715 -34.96 12.31 3.18
CA VAL A 715 -34.03 13.23 3.83
C VAL A 715 -32.81 12.48 4.35
N LYS A 716 -31.63 12.91 3.91
CA LYS A 716 -30.33 12.41 4.37
C LYS A 716 -29.59 13.49 5.16
N GLU A 717 -29.07 13.10 6.31
CA GLU A 717 -28.28 13.97 7.20
C GLU A 717 -26.78 13.67 7.08
N TYR A 718 -25.98 14.71 6.86
CA TYR A 718 -24.52 14.67 6.81
C TYR A 718 -23.93 15.47 7.98
N LYS A 719 -23.11 14.82 8.81
CA LYS A 719 -22.39 15.47 9.92
C LYS A 719 -21.01 15.95 9.45
N LEU A 720 -20.67 17.19 9.78
CA LEU A 720 -19.43 17.83 9.38
C LEU A 720 -18.34 17.64 10.44
N PRO A 721 -17.16 17.09 10.09
CA PRO A 721 -16.05 16.98 11.02
C PRO A 721 -15.47 18.36 11.34
N LYS A 722 -15.32 18.66 12.63
CA LYS A 722 -14.76 19.91 13.16
C LYS A 722 -13.48 19.66 13.93
N PHE A 723 -12.41 20.37 13.57
CA PHE A 723 -11.09 20.27 14.19
C PHE A 723 -10.61 18.82 14.40
N ARG A 724 -10.98 17.91 13.50
CA ARG A 724 -10.61 16.51 13.59
C ARG A 724 -9.11 16.38 13.37
N LYS A 725 -8.42 15.74 14.32
CA LYS A 725 -6.99 15.45 14.22
C LYS A 725 -6.68 14.50 13.06
N THR A 726 -5.59 14.77 12.34
CA THR A 726 -5.01 13.86 11.35
C THR A 726 -3.80 13.10 11.93
N ASN A 727 -3.29 12.10 11.20
CA ASN A 727 -2.08 11.37 11.59
C ASN A 727 -0.84 12.27 11.77
N GLN A 728 -0.74 13.40 11.05
CA GLN A 728 0.38 14.36 11.12
C GLN A 728 0.09 15.53 12.07
N SER A 729 -0.90 15.40 12.96
CA SER A 729 -1.35 16.45 13.90
C SER A 729 -1.89 17.72 13.21
N THR A 730 -2.17 17.68 11.91
CA THR A 730 -2.93 18.74 11.23
C THR A 730 -4.42 18.60 11.53
N THR A 731 -5.26 19.48 10.97
CA THR A 731 -6.70 19.52 11.25
C THR A 731 -7.54 19.38 10.00
N ILE A 732 -8.61 18.61 10.12
CA ILE A 732 -9.74 18.58 9.19
C ILE A 732 -10.88 19.38 9.82
N ASP A 733 -11.11 20.58 9.30
CA ASP A 733 -12.24 21.46 9.62
C ASP A 733 -13.00 21.72 8.32
N LEU A 734 -14.20 21.15 8.20
CA LEU A 734 -15.05 21.33 7.01
C LEU A 734 -16.14 22.36 7.28
N ARG A 735 -16.41 23.24 6.33
CA ARG A 735 -17.43 24.30 6.41
C ARG A 735 -18.41 24.15 5.26
N PRO A 736 -19.72 24.33 5.47
CA PRO A 736 -20.69 24.25 4.38
C PRO A 736 -20.51 25.43 3.42
N ILE A 737 -20.63 25.16 2.11
CA ILE A 737 -20.69 26.21 1.06
C ILE A 737 -22.09 26.35 0.46
N CYS A 738 -22.95 25.34 0.64
CA CYS A 738 -24.33 25.36 0.17
C CYS A 738 -25.23 26.19 1.09
N HIS A 739 -26.30 26.73 0.53
CA HIS A 739 -27.34 27.49 1.23
C HIS A 739 -28.65 26.69 1.23
N LYS A 740 -29.51 27.01 2.20
CA LYS A 740 -30.85 26.43 2.27
C LYS A 740 -31.64 26.80 1.00
N GLY A 741 -32.25 25.80 0.36
CA GLY A 741 -33.02 25.95 -0.88
C GLY A 741 -32.20 25.72 -2.15
N ASP A 742 -30.88 25.56 -2.04
CA ASP A 742 -30.04 25.22 -3.20
C ASP A 742 -30.41 23.84 -3.75
N ARG A 743 -30.45 23.73 -5.08
CA ARG A 743 -30.65 22.46 -5.77
C ARG A 743 -29.29 21.89 -6.16
N VAL A 744 -29.03 20.67 -5.71
CA VAL A 744 -27.74 19.99 -5.87
C VAL A 744 -27.88 18.81 -6.81
N LYS A 745 -26.77 18.44 -7.46
CA LYS A 745 -26.66 17.24 -8.29
C LYS A 745 -25.69 16.23 -7.69
N ALA A 746 -25.78 14.98 -8.15
CA ALA A 746 -24.82 13.95 -7.81
C ALA A 746 -23.38 14.42 -8.11
N GLY A 747 -22.51 14.38 -7.09
CA GLY A 747 -21.12 14.79 -7.19
C GLY A 747 -20.84 16.28 -6.99
N ASP A 748 -21.86 17.10 -6.70
CA ASP A 748 -21.65 18.49 -6.27
C ASP A 748 -21.02 18.51 -4.88
N ILE A 749 -19.97 19.30 -4.71
CA ILE A 749 -19.27 19.48 -3.44
C ILE A 749 -20.07 20.46 -2.57
N LEU A 750 -20.32 20.07 -1.32
CA LEU A 750 -21.18 20.82 -0.39
C LEU A 750 -20.39 21.53 0.70
N THR A 751 -19.11 21.21 0.83
CA THR A 751 -18.22 21.70 1.88
C THR A 751 -16.88 22.20 1.34
N GLU A 752 -16.26 23.11 2.08
CA GLU A 752 -14.89 23.58 1.90
C GLU A 752 -14.06 23.36 3.17
N GLY A 753 -12.76 23.65 3.12
CA GLY A 753 -11.81 23.40 4.21
C GLY A 753 -10.88 22.23 3.92
N TYR A 754 -9.94 21.95 4.85
CA TYR A 754 -8.86 20.97 4.64
C TYR A 754 -8.15 21.16 3.28
N SER A 755 -7.59 22.36 3.07
CA SER A 755 -6.93 22.77 1.82
C SER A 755 -7.82 22.72 0.57
N THR A 756 -9.07 23.16 0.69
CA THR A 756 -10.05 23.24 -0.43
C THR A 756 -10.78 24.58 -0.37
N GLU A 757 -11.01 25.22 -1.52
CA GLU A 757 -11.83 26.43 -1.67
C GLU A 757 -12.75 26.26 -2.89
N ASN A 758 -14.06 26.49 -2.74
CA ASN A 758 -15.06 26.40 -3.83
C ASN A 758 -14.96 25.12 -4.68
N GLY A 759 -14.66 23.98 -4.05
CA GLY A 759 -14.53 22.68 -4.73
C GLY A 759 -13.19 22.46 -5.47
N GLU A 760 -12.24 23.39 -5.39
CA GLU A 760 -10.89 23.25 -5.94
C GLU A 760 -9.85 23.01 -4.84
N LEU A 761 -8.76 22.31 -5.17
CA LEU A 761 -7.62 22.13 -4.28
C LEU A 761 -6.91 23.48 -4.01
N ALA A 762 -6.80 23.83 -2.73
CA ALA A 762 -6.25 25.08 -2.22
C ALA A 762 -5.18 24.82 -1.13
N LEU A 763 -4.02 24.32 -1.54
CA LEU A 763 -2.89 24.02 -0.65
C LEU A 763 -2.21 25.24 0.02
N GLY A 764 -2.41 26.46 -0.50
CA GLY A 764 -1.62 27.64 -0.13
C GLY A 764 -2.35 28.95 -0.37
N ARG A 765 -1.58 29.99 -0.73
CA ARG A 765 -2.06 31.36 -0.98
C ARG A 765 -1.37 31.98 -2.18
N ASN A 766 -2.09 32.83 -2.91
CA ASN A 766 -1.54 33.66 -3.97
C ASN A 766 -0.93 34.92 -3.33
N LEU A 767 0.39 35.14 -3.47
CA LEU A 767 1.11 36.22 -2.80
C LEU A 767 1.84 37.12 -3.80
N LYS A 768 1.84 38.44 -3.56
CA LYS A 768 2.55 39.39 -4.42
C LYS A 768 4.05 39.34 -4.12
N VAL A 769 4.85 38.95 -5.11
CA VAL A 769 6.28 38.69 -4.99
C VAL A 769 7.11 39.66 -5.84
N ALA A 770 8.29 40.01 -5.34
CA ALA A 770 9.34 40.65 -6.13
C ALA A 770 10.60 39.78 -6.20
N PHE A 771 11.15 39.61 -7.40
CA PHE A 771 12.45 38.96 -7.60
C PHE A 771 13.56 40.01 -7.61
N MET A 772 14.18 40.24 -6.44
CA MET A 772 15.31 41.16 -6.30
C MET A 772 16.14 40.82 -5.05
N PRO A 773 17.45 41.08 -5.03
CA PRO A 773 18.22 40.98 -3.79
C PRO A 773 17.78 42.06 -2.80
N TRP A 774 17.67 41.71 -1.52
CA TRP A 774 17.21 42.63 -0.48
C TRP A 774 18.06 42.58 0.77
N LYS A 775 18.98 43.55 0.93
CA LYS A 775 19.83 43.78 2.12
C LYS A 775 20.53 42.51 2.66
N GLY A 776 20.75 41.51 1.81
CA GLY A 776 21.29 40.19 2.19
C GLY A 776 20.33 39.28 2.96
N TYR A 777 19.10 39.70 3.25
CA TYR A 777 18.14 38.89 3.99
C TYR A 777 17.59 37.71 3.17
N ASN A 778 17.59 37.81 1.85
CA ASN A 778 17.26 36.72 0.95
C ASN A 778 18.50 36.05 0.33
N TYR A 779 19.63 36.02 1.06
CA TYR A 779 20.81 35.28 0.64
C TYR A 779 20.52 33.78 0.50
N GLU A 780 21.13 33.12 -0.50
CA GLU A 780 20.81 31.75 -0.92
C GLU A 780 19.30 31.59 -1.20
N ASP A 781 18.61 30.82 -0.35
CA ASP A 781 17.20 30.45 -0.41
C ASP A 781 16.38 31.11 0.69
N ALA A 782 16.94 32.11 1.37
CA ALA A 782 16.21 32.81 2.40
C ALA A 782 15.06 33.64 1.80
N ILE A 783 13.94 33.69 2.51
CA ILE A 783 12.73 34.40 2.11
C ILE A 783 12.51 35.56 3.08
N VAL A 784 12.28 36.75 2.53
CA VAL A 784 11.85 37.92 3.29
C VAL A 784 10.34 38.05 3.20
N LEU A 785 9.70 38.19 4.36
CA LEU A 785 8.24 38.23 4.48
C LEU A 785 7.78 39.59 5.00
N ASN A 786 6.69 40.11 4.46
CA ASN A 786 6.00 41.28 4.98
C ASN A 786 5.29 40.94 6.31
N GLU A 787 5.42 41.79 7.33
CA GLU A 787 4.75 41.66 8.63
C GLU A 787 3.22 41.55 8.50
N ARG A 788 2.64 42.15 7.46
CA ARG A 788 1.22 42.01 7.11
C ARG A 788 0.77 40.55 7.09
N MET A 789 1.61 39.64 6.59
CA MET A 789 1.31 38.21 6.49
C MET A 789 1.08 37.54 7.85
N VAL A 790 1.79 38.01 8.88
CA VAL A 790 1.66 37.52 10.27
C VAL A 790 0.49 38.21 10.96
N ARG A 791 0.30 39.51 10.72
CA ARG A 791 -0.76 40.32 11.33
C ARG A 791 -2.16 39.85 10.88
N GLU A 792 -2.32 39.55 9.60
CA GLU A 792 -3.60 39.12 8.99
C GLU A 792 -3.80 37.60 9.04
N ASP A 793 -2.91 36.85 9.72
CA ASP A 793 -2.94 35.39 9.86
C ASP A 793 -2.99 34.62 8.52
N ILE A 794 -2.42 35.17 7.43
CA ILE A 794 -2.52 34.64 6.06
C ILE A 794 -1.90 33.24 5.94
N LEU A 795 -0.74 33.01 6.56
CA LEU A 795 0.00 31.75 6.55
C LEU A 795 -0.07 31.00 7.91
N THR A 796 -1.21 31.13 8.59
CA THR A 796 -1.44 30.46 9.88
C THR A 796 -2.10 29.11 9.68
N SER A 797 -1.63 28.09 10.41
CA SER A 797 -2.23 26.75 10.42
C SER A 797 -2.67 26.34 11.83
N VAL A 798 -3.65 25.45 11.90
CA VAL A 798 -4.17 24.89 13.16
C VAL A 798 -3.74 23.44 13.26
N HIS A 799 -3.12 23.09 14.38
CA HIS A 799 -2.65 21.73 14.70
C HIS A 799 -3.41 21.21 15.90
N VAL A 800 -3.77 19.93 15.90
CA VAL A 800 -4.41 19.29 17.05
C VAL A 800 -3.56 18.12 17.49
N ASP A 801 -3.09 18.21 18.73
CA ASP A 801 -2.35 17.14 19.37
C ASP A 801 -3.24 16.40 20.37
N GLU A 802 -3.03 15.09 20.44
CA GLU A 802 -3.71 14.19 21.36
C GLU A 802 -2.75 13.78 22.46
N TYR A 803 -3.14 14.05 23.70
CA TYR A 803 -2.42 13.65 24.89
C TYR A 803 -3.27 12.62 25.63
N SER A 804 -2.69 11.47 25.98
CA SER A 804 -3.41 10.42 26.69
C SER A 804 -2.65 9.95 27.92
N LEU A 805 -3.40 9.56 28.94
CA LEU A 805 -2.87 8.98 30.17
C LEU A 805 -3.72 7.77 30.57
N GLU A 806 -3.03 6.66 30.82
CA GLU A 806 -3.64 5.38 31.16
C GLU A 806 -3.57 5.14 32.67
N VAL A 807 -4.64 4.58 33.21
CA VAL A 807 -4.72 4.10 34.59
C VAL A 807 -4.48 2.60 34.60
N ARG A 808 -3.42 2.18 35.28
CA ARG A 808 -3.02 0.78 35.35
C ARG A 808 -3.20 0.21 36.74
N GLU A 809 -3.45 -1.09 36.79
CA GLU A 809 -3.38 -1.85 38.03
C GLU A 809 -1.93 -2.26 38.27
N THR A 810 -1.29 -1.64 39.27
CA THR A 810 0.08 -2.00 39.66
C THR A 810 0.04 -3.06 40.77
N LYS A 811 1.17 -3.75 41.00
CA LYS A 811 1.29 -4.69 42.12
C LYS A 811 1.02 -4.06 43.49
N ARG A 812 1.15 -2.73 43.61
CA ARG A 812 1.01 -1.98 44.88
C ARG A 812 -0.38 -1.40 45.08
N GLY A 813 -1.24 -1.43 44.06
CA GLY A 813 -2.55 -0.82 44.09
C GLY A 813 -2.95 -0.27 42.72
N MET A 814 -4.21 0.10 42.62
CA MET A 814 -4.76 0.75 41.44
C MET A 814 -4.31 2.21 41.41
N GLU A 815 -3.85 2.69 40.25
CA GLU A 815 -3.64 4.12 40.03
C GLU A 815 -4.99 4.83 39.93
N GLU A 816 -5.05 6.12 40.25
CA GLU A 816 -6.30 6.87 40.22
C GLU A 816 -6.13 8.22 39.50
N LEU A 817 -7.16 8.65 38.79
CA LEU A 817 -7.27 10.00 38.26
C LEU A 817 -8.03 10.85 39.26
N THR A 818 -7.40 11.93 39.72
CA THR A 818 -7.96 12.83 40.72
C THR A 818 -7.35 14.23 40.58
N SER A 819 -8.09 15.24 41.01
CA SER A 819 -7.57 16.60 41.20
C SER A 819 -6.76 16.75 42.49
N ASP A 820 -6.87 15.82 43.44
CA ASP A 820 -6.16 15.84 44.73
C ASP A 820 -4.75 15.25 44.59
N ILE A 821 -3.80 16.11 44.18
CA ILE A 821 -2.41 15.73 43.88
C ILE A 821 -1.50 16.27 45.00
N PRO A 822 -0.64 15.43 45.62
CA PRO A 822 0.22 15.87 46.70
C PRO A 822 1.27 16.88 46.22
N ASN A 823 1.59 17.88 47.06
CA ASN A 823 2.61 18.90 46.82
C ASN A 823 2.37 19.79 45.58
N VAL A 824 1.12 19.93 45.15
CA VAL A 824 0.71 20.83 44.07
C VAL A 824 -0.19 21.93 44.65
N SER A 825 -0.01 23.18 44.19
CA SER A 825 -0.86 24.31 44.62
C SER A 825 -2.27 24.22 44.05
N GLU A 826 -3.26 24.76 44.77
CA GLU A 826 -4.65 24.83 44.28
C GLU A 826 -4.78 25.61 42.96
N ASP A 827 -3.93 26.62 42.74
CA ASP A 827 -3.88 27.37 41.48
C ASP A 827 -3.53 26.49 40.26
N ALA A 828 -2.74 25.43 40.47
CA ALA A 828 -2.33 24.52 39.40
C ALA A 828 -3.40 23.44 39.11
N THR A 829 -4.33 23.20 40.03
CA THR A 829 -5.44 22.25 39.88
C THR A 829 -6.78 22.91 39.58
N LYS A 830 -6.85 24.24 39.55
CA LYS A 830 -8.09 25.02 39.33
C LYS A 830 -8.88 24.66 38.07
N ASP A 831 -8.20 24.24 37.00
CA ASP A 831 -8.81 23.91 35.70
C ASP A 831 -9.11 22.41 35.57
N LEU A 832 -8.77 21.59 36.57
CA LEU A 832 -9.09 20.17 36.63
C LEU A 832 -10.49 19.95 37.20
N ASP A 833 -11.23 19.00 36.64
CA ASP A 833 -12.48 18.50 37.20
C ASP A 833 -12.24 17.54 38.38
N GLU A 834 -13.31 17.09 39.03
CA GLU A 834 -13.26 16.12 40.14
C GLU A 834 -12.58 14.78 39.74
N ARG A 835 -12.52 14.48 38.44
CA ARG A 835 -11.88 13.28 37.89
C ARG A 835 -10.41 13.53 37.53
N GLY A 836 -9.87 14.72 37.81
CA GLY A 836 -8.51 15.10 37.49
C GLY A 836 -8.28 15.40 36.01
N ILE A 837 -9.30 15.72 35.21
CA ILE A 837 -9.16 16.03 33.79
C ILE A 837 -9.39 17.52 33.56
N ILE A 838 -8.54 18.14 32.74
CA ILE A 838 -8.68 19.56 32.40
C ILE A 838 -10.00 19.88 31.68
N ARG A 839 -10.63 20.99 32.02
CA ARG A 839 -11.88 21.43 31.38
C ARG A 839 -11.69 21.85 29.92
N VAL A 840 -12.72 21.62 29.10
CA VAL A 840 -12.77 22.10 27.72
C VAL A 840 -12.81 23.64 27.69
N GLY A 841 -12.02 24.24 26.81
CA GLY A 841 -11.87 25.69 26.68
C GLY A 841 -10.76 26.30 27.55
N ALA A 842 -10.10 25.52 28.42
CA ALA A 842 -8.94 25.99 29.15
C ALA A 842 -7.76 26.30 28.22
N GLN A 843 -7.04 27.39 28.50
CA GLN A 843 -5.79 27.73 27.83
C GLN A 843 -4.64 27.06 28.57
N VAL A 844 -3.93 26.17 27.88
CA VAL A 844 -2.82 25.41 28.43
C VAL A 844 -1.53 26.15 28.16
N ASN A 845 -0.80 26.43 29.24
CA ASN A 845 0.57 26.93 29.21
C ASN A 845 1.56 25.84 29.58
N PRO A 846 2.85 26.00 29.24
CA PRO A 846 3.89 25.10 29.66
C PRO A 846 3.91 24.87 31.19
N GLY A 847 3.91 23.61 31.61
CA GLY A 847 3.91 23.21 33.02
C GLY A 847 2.53 22.94 33.63
N ASP A 848 1.44 23.38 33.00
CA ASP A 848 0.07 23.15 33.48
C ASP A 848 -0.27 21.65 33.51
N ILE A 849 -1.07 21.22 34.49
CA ILE A 849 -1.51 19.83 34.63
C ILE A 849 -2.73 19.62 33.73
N MET A 850 -2.63 18.69 32.77
CA MET A 850 -3.72 18.37 31.85
C MET A 850 -4.54 17.17 32.33
N ILE A 851 -3.86 16.18 32.92
CA ILE A 851 -4.48 14.99 33.50
C ILE A 851 -3.79 14.69 34.83
N GLY A 852 -4.49 14.91 35.93
CA GLY A 852 -4.10 14.56 37.29
C GLY A 852 -4.12 13.05 37.50
N LYS A 853 -2.99 12.48 37.92
CA LYS A 853 -2.85 11.06 38.21
C LYS A 853 -1.95 10.82 39.40
N ILE A 854 -2.41 9.95 40.28
CA ILE A 854 -1.64 9.48 41.44
C ILE A 854 -1.30 8.00 41.31
N THR A 855 -0.07 7.65 41.69
CA THR A 855 0.40 6.25 41.73
C THR A 855 0.79 5.90 43.16
N PRO A 856 0.33 4.75 43.72
CA PRO A 856 0.72 4.33 45.06
C PRO A 856 2.25 4.12 45.17
N LYS A 857 2.86 4.80 46.12
CA LYS A 857 4.30 4.73 46.42
C LYS A 857 4.52 3.70 47.53
N GLY A 858 5.66 3.02 47.50
CA GLY A 858 6.08 2.18 48.63
C GLY A 858 6.83 3.03 49.66
N GLU A 859 6.80 2.61 50.92
CA GLU A 859 7.62 3.22 51.97
C GLU A 859 9.11 3.06 51.62
N SER A 860 9.78 4.18 51.37
CA SER A 860 11.23 4.26 51.20
C SER A 860 11.81 4.87 52.46
N ASP A 861 12.85 4.28 53.04
CA ASP A 861 13.57 4.86 54.17
C ASP A 861 14.16 6.22 53.79
N PRO A 862 13.67 7.34 54.36
CA PRO A 862 14.23 8.65 54.08
C PRO A 862 15.63 8.78 54.71
N SER A 863 16.48 9.63 54.10
CA SER A 863 17.79 9.94 54.67
C SER A 863 17.65 10.61 56.06
N PRO A 864 18.69 10.62 56.92
CA PRO A 864 18.63 11.31 58.21
C PRO A 864 18.21 12.78 58.09
N GLU A 865 18.65 13.48 57.03
CA GLU A 865 18.30 14.87 56.74
C GLU A 865 16.82 15.01 56.37
N GLU A 866 16.30 14.13 55.49
CA GLU A 866 14.86 14.11 55.16
C GLU A 866 14.00 13.73 56.38
N LYS A 867 14.47 12.80 57.22
CA LYS A 867 13.80 12.43 58.49
C LYS A 867 13.71 13.63 59.42
N LEU A 868 14.80 14.38 59.57
CA LEU A 868 14.83 15.59 60.39
C LEU A 868 13.90 16.67 59.82
N LEU A 869 13.92 16.92 58.51
CA LEU A 869 13.03 17.88 57.86
C LEU A 869 11.55 17.52 58.07
N ARG A 870 11.18 16.25 57.90
CA ARG A 870 9.81 15.79 58.16
C ARG A 870 9.41 15.95 59.64
N ALA A 871 10.34 15.69 60.56
CA ALA A 871 10.09 15.90 61.99
C ALA A 871 9.89 17.38 62.34
N ILE A 872 10.59 18.30 61.66
CA ILE A 872 10.47 19.75 61.87
C ILE A 872 9.16 20.29 61.29
N PHE A 873 8.82 19.92 60.04
CA PHE A 873 7.66 20.47 59.33
C PHE A 873 6.35 19.71 59.57
N GLY A 874 6.41 18.52 60.19
CA GLY A 874 5.23 17.70 60.44
C GLY A 874 4.61 17.08 59.17
N ASP A 875 5.29 17.18 58.03
CA ASP A 875 4.85 16.61 56.76
C ASP A 875 4.83 15.08 56.82
N LYS A 876 3.63 14.50 56.71
CA LYS A 876 3.48 13.06 56.51
C LYS A 876 3.99 12.70 55.11
N ALA A 877 4.70 11.58 55.00
CA ALA A 877 5.04 11.04 53.69
C ALA A 877 3.75 10.75 52.93
N GLY A 878 3.56 11.37 51.77
CA GLY A 878 2.45 10.99 50.89
C GLY A 878 2.62 9.52 50.46
N ASP A 879 1.61 8.70 50.74
CA ASP A 879 1.55 7.29 50.28
C ASP A 879 1.42 7.17 48.75
N VAL A 880 1.28 8.30 48.07
CA VAL A 880 1.08 8.41 46.63
C VAL A 880 2.09 9.38 46.01
N LYS A 881 2.46 9.12 44.75
CA LYS A 881 3.35 9.94 43.93
C LYS A 881 2.56 10.61 42.81
N ASP A 882 2.87 11.88 42.53
CA ASP A 882 2.41 12.58 41.33
C ASP A 882 2.95 11.89 40.06
N ALA A 883 2.04 11.34 39.26
CA ALA A 883 2.28 10.76 37.94
C ALA A 883 1.45 11.46 36.86
N SER A 884 1.06 12.72 37.13
CA SER A 884 0.19 13.51 36.28
C SER A 884 0.85 13.89 34.97
N LEU A 885 0.04 14.04 33.93
CA LEU A 885 0.48 14.50 32.61
C LEU A 885 0.51 16.04 32.59
N LYS A 886 1.72 16.60 32.51
CA LYS A 886 1.97 18.04 32.44
C LYS A 886 2.24 18.50 31.02
N ALA A 887 1.87 19.75 30.73
CA ALA A 887 2.12 20.38 29.46
C ALA A 887 3.62 20.55 29.21
N THR A 888 4.09 20.17 28.01
CA THR A 888 5.51 20.29 27.66
C THR A 888 5.96 21.75 27.56
N PRO A 889 7.26 22.05 27.68
CA PRO A 889 7.78 23.43 27.58
C PRO A 889 7.36 24.22 26.33
N SER A 890 7.09 23.52 25.22
CA SER A 890 6.64 24.12 23.95
C SER A 890 5.13 24.09 23.74
N LEU A 891 4.37 23.50 24.65
CA LEU A 891 2.92 23.34 24.52
C LEU A 891 2.21 24.63 24.91
N LYS A 892 1.60 25.29 23.92
CA LYS A 892 0.66 26.39 24.10
C LYS A 892 -0.56 26.15 23.22
N GLY A 893 -1.76 26.16 23.80
CA GLY A 893 -2.97 25.88 23.04
C GLY A 893 -4.24 25.90 23.87
N VAL A 894 -5.35 25.55 23.24
CA VAL A 894 -6.67 25.50 23.88
C VAL A 894 -7.19 24.06 23.88
N VAL A 895 -7.72 23.60 25.00
CA VAL A 895 -8.37 22.29 25.09
C VAL A 895 -9.68 22.33 24.31
N ILE A 896 -9.81 21.48 23.29
CA ILE A 896 -11.01 21.42 22.42
C ILE A 896 -11.95 20.26 22.78
N GLY A 897 -11.43 19.22 23.42
CA GLY A 897 -12.23 18.04 23.79
C GLY A 897 -11.48 17.14 24.75
N THR A 898 -12.24 16.43 25.58
CA THR A 898 -11.74 15.44 26.52
C THR A 898 -12.61 14.19 26.47
N ASN A 899 -11.97 13.03 26.39
CA ASN A 899 -12.64 11.74 26.34
C ASN A 899 -12.12 10.87 27.49
N LEU A 900 -13.02 10.26 28.25
CA LEU A 900 -12.69 9.31 29.31
C LEU A 900 -13.31 7.95 28.96
N PHE A 901 -12.44 6.98 28.68
CA PHE A 901 -12.83 5.60 28.44
C PHE A 901 -12.65 4.80 29.72
N SER A 902 -13.63 3.98 30.06
CA SER A 902 -13.57 3.17 31.28
C SER A 902 -14.13 1.78 31.07
N ARG A 903 -13.40 0.78 31.57
CA ARG A 903 -13.90 -0.59 31.58
C ARG A 903 -15.01 -0.71 32.62
N ALA A 904 -16.12 -1.38 32.30
CA ALA A 904 -17.20 -1.57 33.26
C ALA A 904 -16.74 -2.49 34.41
N ILE A 905 -16.43 -1.88 35.57
CA ILE A 905 -16.15 -2.62 36.80
C ILE A 905 -17.50 -3.04 37.38
N LYS A 906 -17.77 -4.36 37.43
CA LYS A 906 -19.01 -4.93 37.99
C LYS A 906 -19.14 -4.65 39.50
N LYS A 907 -19.55 -3.45 39.89
CA LYS A 907 -19.97 -3.15 41.28
C LYS A 907 -21.40 -3.69 41.50
N LYS A 908 -21.69 -4.23 42.70
CA LYS A 908 -23.02 -4.81 43.03
C LYS A 908 -24.22 -3.88 42.76
N LYS A 909 -24.04 -2.55 42.82
CA LYS A 909 -25.09 -1.54 42.56
C LYS A 909 -25.45 -1.35 41.07
N SER A 910 -24.48 -1.40 40.14
CA SER A 910 -24.78 -1.21 38.69
C SER A 910 -25.50 -2.42 38.08
N LYS A 911 -25.29 -3.60 38.64
CA LYS A 911 -25.92 -4.85 38.18
C LYS A 911 -27.46 -4.84 38.24
N LEU A 912 -28.05 -4.01 39.09
CA LEU A 912 -29.51 -3.84 39.21
C LEU A 912 -30.08 -2.88 38.16
N SER A 913 -29.36 -1.81 37.80
CA SER A 913 -29.77 -0.88 36.74
C SER A 913 -29.67 -1.51 35.35
N ASP A 914 -28.56 -2.21 35.07
CA ASP A 914 -28.30 -2.79 33.75
C ASP A 914 -29.31 -3.88 33.41
N LYS A 915 -29.73 -4.67 34.42
CA LYS A 915 -30.70 -5.76 34.28
C LYS A 915 -32.13 -5.25 33.99
N ALA A 916 -32.44 -3.99 34.31
CA ALA A 916 -33.74 -3.37 34.00
C ALA A 916 -33.79 -2.69 32.62
N ILE A 917 -32.63 -2.33 32.05
CA ILE A 917 -32.53 -1.64 30.75
C ILE A 917 -32.52 -2.64 29.59
N LEU A 918 -31.87 -3.81 29.75
CA LEU A 918 -31.76 -4.82 28.70
C LEU A 918 -33.12 -5.32 28.15
N PRO A 919 -34.14 -5.63 28.99
CA PRO A 919 -35.45 -6.08 28.48
C PRO A 919 -36.19 -4.98 27.72
N LYS A 920 -36.08 -3.71 28.14
CA LYS A 920 -36.69 -2.57 27.45
C LYS A 920 -36.13 -2.39 26.03
N LEU A 921 -34.82 -2.61 25.87
CA LEU A 921 -34.17 -2.56 24.55
C LEU A 921 -34.67 -3.67 23.63
N ASP A 922 -34.98 -4.85 24.18
CA ASP A 922 -35.56 -5.95 23.42
C ASP A 922 -37.00 -5.65 22.99
N GLU A 923 -37.83 -5.11 23.87
CA GLU A 923 -39.20 -4.68 23.54
C GLU A 923 -39.20 -3.60 22.44
N GLU A 924 -38.37 -2.55 22.58
CA GLU A 924 -38.23 -1.49 21.56
C GLU A 924 -37.77 -2.03 20.20
N TYR A 925 -36.90 -3.04 20.20
CA TYR A 925 -36.42 -3.68 18.98
C TYR A 925 -37.52 -4.53 18.33
N GLU A 926 -38.25 -5.33 19.10
CA GLU A 926 -39.37 -6.13 18.59
C GLU A 926 -40.46 -5.25 17.96
N GLU A 927 -40.79 -4.10 18.57
CA GLU A 927 -41.73 -3.14 17.99
C GLU A 927 -41.23 -2.59 16.65
N LYS A 928 -39.96 -2.15 16.57
CA LYS A 928 -39.35 -1.66 15.32
C LYS A 928 -39.31 -2.75 14.23
N MET A 929 -39.01 -3.98 14.60
CA MET A 929 -38.98 -5.13 13.69
C MET A 929 -40.34 -5.47 13.13
N ASN A 930 -41.36 -5.54 13.99
CA ASN A 930 -42.72 -5.79 13.58
C ASN A 930 -43.24 -4.66 12.67
N GLY A 931 -42.92 -3.40 12.99
CA GLY A 931 -43.19 -2.25 12.13
C GLY A 931 -42.54 -2.39 10.75
N LEU A 932 -41.24 -2.68 10.68
CA LEU A 932 -40.52 -2.86 9.42
C LEU A 932 -41.09 -4.03 8.58
N LYS A 933 -41.39 -5.16 9.23
CA LYS A 933 -41.96 -6.34 8.58
C LYS A 933 -43.36 -6.07 8.03
N SER A 934 -44.18 -5.29 8.72
CA SER A 934 -45.51 -4.90 8.25
C SER A 934 -45.43 -4.08 6.94
N ILE A 935 -44.55 -3.08 6.89
CA ILE A 935 -44.31 -2.25 5.70
C ILE A 935 -43.83 -3.09 4.52
N LEU A 936 -42.95 -4.08 4.76
CA LEU A 936 -42.48 -4.99 3.71
C LEU A 936 -43.64 -5.79 3.12
N ILE A 937 -44.49 -6.37 3.97
CA ILE A 937 -45.61 -7.21 3.54
C ILE A 937 -46.59 -6.40 2.69
N ASP A 938 -46.90 -5.16 3.10
CA ASP A 938 -47.78 -4.28 2.34
C ASP A 938 -47.21 -3.96 0.95
N LYS A 939 -45.91 -3.67 0.86
CA LYS A 939 -45.23 -3.46 -0.42
C LYS A 939 -45.20 -4.71 -1.31
N LEU A 940 -44.92 -5.87 -0.73
CA LEU A 940 -44.92 -7.14 -1.46
C LEU A 940 -46.32 -7.53 -1.93
N LEU A 941 -47.38 -7.23 -1.18
CA LEU A 941 -48.76 -7.46 -1.59
C LEU A 941 -49.11 -6.66 -2.85
N VAL A 942 -48.71 -5.39 -2.92
CA VAL A 942 -48.91 -4.54 -4.11
C VAL A 942 -48.13 -5.10 -5.31
N LEU A 943 -46.88 -5.51 -5.12
CA LEU A 943 -46.06 -6.08 -6.21
C LEU A 943 -46.62 -7.42 -6.71
N THR A 944 -47.12 -8.27 -5.81
CA THR A 944 -47.61 -9.62 -6.11
C THR A 944 -49.10 -9.68 -6.48
N GLN A 945 -49.82 -8.57 -6.43
CA GLN A 945 -51.25 -8.49 -6.73
C GLN A 945 -51.56 -9.01 -8.14
N GLY A 946 -52.46 -10.00 -8.23
CA GLY A 946 -52.90 -10.61 -9.49
C GLY A 946 -51.91 -11.59 -10.14
N LYS A 947 -50.77 -11.89 -9.48
CA LYS A 947 -49.76 -12.85 -9.98
C LYS A 947 -49.78 -14.16 -9.18
N VAL A 948 -49.21 -15.20 -9.77
CA VAL A 948 -49.16 -16.56 -9.21
C VAL A 948 -47.70 -16.97 -9.00
N SER A 949 -47.42 -17.64 -7.89
CA SER A 949 -46.07 -18.10 -7.54
C SER A 949 -45.50 -19.05 -8.60
N GLN A 950 -44.24 -18.83 -8.99
CA GLN A 950 -43.46 -19.76 -9.82
C GLN A 950 -42.71 -20.84 -9.02
N GLY A 951 -42.91 -20.89 -7.70
CA GLY A 951 -42.15 -21.72 -6.77
C GLY A 951 -41.10 -20.88 -6.05
N VAL A 952 -41.43 -20.32 -4.88
CA VAL A 952 -40.44 -19.62 -4.04
C VAL A 952 -39.68 -20.69 -3.28
N LYS A 953 -38.37 -20.75 -3.47
CA LYS A 953 -37.50 -21.76 -2.88
C LYS A 953 -36.62 -21.19 -1.77
N ASP A 954 -36.24 -22.05 -0.83
CA ASP A 954 -35.11 -21.82 0.07
C ASP A 954 -33.78 -22.01 -0.71
N PHE A 955 -32.67 -21.56 -0.15
CA PHE A 955 -31.31 -21.85 -0.63
C PHE A 955 -31.03 -23.34 -0.85
N MET A 956 -31.77 -24.23 -0.17
CA MET A 956 -31.68 -25.69 -0.31
C MET A 956 -32.52 -26.27 -1.47
N GLY A 957 -33.24 -25.42 -2.22
CA GLY A 957 -34.10 -25.85 -3.33
C GLY A 957 -35.48 -26.37 -2.90
N THR A 958 -35.79 -26.34 -1.60
CA THR A 958 -37.10 -26.69 -1.02
C THR A 958 -38.13 -25.61 -1.35
N ASP A 959 -39.29 -26.00 -1.88
CA ASP A 959 -40.38 -25.06 -2.20
C ASP A 959 -41.06 -24.56 -0.92
N ILE A 960 -40.86 -23.29 -0.57
CA ILE A 960 -41.53 -22.57 0.54
C ILE A 960 -42.94 -22.16 0.12
N VAL A 961 -43.11 -21.71 -1.13
CA VAL A 961 -44.41 -21.36 -1.72
C VAL A 961 -44.59 -22.15 -3.01
N PRO A 962 -45.48 -23.16 -3.03
CA PRO A 962 -45.67 -24.03 -4.19
C PRO A 962 -46.06 -23.26 -5.45
N LYS A 963 -45.57 -23.74 -6.60
CA LYS A 963 -45.92 -23.21 -7.91
C LYS A 963 -47.44 -23.26 -8.11
N GLY A 964 -48.05 -22.15 -8.53
CA GLY A 964 -49.51 -22.07 -8.74
C GLY A 964 -50.31 -21.43 -7.59
N THR A 965 -49.69 -21.14 -6.45
CA THR A 965 -50.37 -20.49 -5.31
C THR A 965 -50.43 -18.97 -5.43
N LYS A 966 -51.50 -18.34 -4.91
CA LYS A 966 -51.64 -16.88 -4.84
C LYS A 966 -50.96 -16.33 -3.59
N PHE A 967 -50.22 -15.24 -3.72
CA PHE A 967 -49.60 -14.54 -2.59
C PHE A 967 -50.69 -13.85 -1.75
N THR A 968 -50.86 -14.29 -0.49
CA THR A 968 -51.76 -13.66 0.50
C THR A 968 -50.94 -13.16 1.67
N GLN A 969 -51.49 -12.23 2.45
CA GLN A 969 -50.80 -11.65 3.62
C GLN A 969 -50.32 -12.72 4.61
N ALA A 970 -51.14 -13.76 4.84
CA ALA A 970 -50.82 -14.88 5.72
C ALA A 970 -49.70 -15.81 5.18
N VAL A 971 -49.54 -15.89 3.86
CA VAL A 971 -48.43 -16.64 3.24
C VAL A 971 -47.14 -15.81 3.35
N LEU A 972 -47.19 -14.52 3.02
CA LEU A 972 -46.04 -13.62 3.11
C LEU A 972 -45.54 -13.41 4.54
N SER A 973 -46.41 -13.46 5.56
CA SER A 973 -46.00 -13.32 6.96
C SER A 973 -45.20 -14.52 7.49
N LYS A 974 -45.44 -15.72 6.93
CA LYS A 974 -44.80 -16.99 7.31
C LYS A 974 -43.42 -17.20 6.67
N ILE A 975 -43.10 -16.44 5.63
CA ILE A 975 -41.82 -16.52 4.94
C ILE A 975 -40.71 -15.94 5.83
N ASP A 976 -39.61 -16.68 5.97
CA ASP A 976 -38.36 -16.16 6.52
C ASP A 976 -37.54 -15.50 5.40
N TYR A 977 -37.62 -14.18 5.33
CA TYR A 977 -36.93 -13.40 4.29
C TYR A 977 -35.41 -13.48 4.35
N THR A 978 -34.81 -14.05 5.40
CA THR A 978 -33.35 -14.23 5.50
C THR A 978 -32.83 -15.45 4.75
N SER A 979 -33.66 -16.49 4.58
CA SER A 979 -33.29 -17.77 3.96
C SER A 979 -33.86 -17.97 2.53
N VAL A 980 -34.65 -17.03 2.03
CA VAL A 980 -35.40 -17.22 0.78
C VAL A 980 -34.61 -16.79 -0.45
N GLN A 981 -34.72 -17.56 -1.53
CA GLN A 981 -34.24 -17.15 -2.85
C GLN A 981 -35.07 -15.95 -3.35
N VAL A 982 -34.36 -14.87 -3.67
CA VAL A 982 -34.97 -13.59 -4.06
C VAL A 982 -35.28 -13.53 -5.56
N SER A 983 -34.92 -14.56 -6.34
CA SER A 983 -35.10 -14.62 -7.78
C SER A 983 -36.32 -15.46 -8.18
N LYS A 984 -36.99 -15.09 -9.28
CA LYS A 984 -38.07 -15.86 -9.94
C LYS A 984 -39.35 -16.11 -9.12
N TRP A 985 -39.88 -15.09 -8.42
CA TRP A 985 -41.14 -15.22 -7.68
C TRP A 985 -42.38 -15.25 -8.59
N THR A 986 -42.35 -14.47 -9.68
CA THR A 986 -43.46 -14.32 -10.64
C THR A 986 -42.99 -14.54 -12.09
N THR A 987 -43.91 -14.56 -13.05
CA THR A 987 -43.60 -14.63 -14.49
C THR A 987 -43.03 -13.34 -15.07
N ASP A 988 -43.05 -12.24 -14.31
CA ASP A 988 -42.76 -10.89 -14.78
C ASP A 988 -41.36 -10.45 -14.33
N ALA A 989 -40.46 -10.23 -15.29
CA ALA A 989 -39.06 -9.90 -15.00
C ALA A 989 -38.91 -8.56 -14.25
N ALA A 990 -39.64 -7.52 -14.67
CA ALA A 990 -39.54 -6.19 -14.06
C ALA A 990 -40.05 -6.18 -12.62
N LYS A 991 -41.17 -6.86 -12.34
CA LYS A 991 -41.68 -7.01 -10.97
C LYS A 991 -40.78 -7.89 -10.10
N ASN A 992 -40.16 -8.92 -10.67
CA ASN A 992 -39.18 -9.73 -9.93
C ASN A 992 -37.96 -8.89 -9.52
N ASP A 993 -37.49 -7.97 -10.36
CA ASP A 993 -36.41 -7.06 -10.01
C ASP A 993 -36.82 -6.07 -8.89
N LEU A 994 -38.05 -5.55 -8.92
CA LEU A 994 -38.60 -4.71 -7.84
C LEU A 994 -38.82 -5.46 -6.53
N ILE A 995 -39.36 -6.69 -6.58
CA ILE A 995 -39.50 -7.57 -5.41
C ILE A 995 -38.12 -7.83 -4.81
N ARG A 996 -37.13 -8.11 -5.67
CA ARG A 996 -35.75 -8.32 -5.26
C ARG A 996 -35.15 -7.10 -4.58
N ALA A 997 -35.29 -5.93 -5.17
CA ALA A 997 -34.79 -4.69 -4.58
C ALA A 997 -35.48 -4.39 -3.24
N THR A 998 -36.77 -4.68 -3.11
CA THR A 998 -37.56 -4.43 -1.89
C THR A 998 -37.10 -5.35 -0.76
N ILE A 999 -36.91 -6.64 -1.04
CA ILE A 999 -36.41 -7.61 -0.04
C ILE A 999 -34.97 -7.28 0.37
N ILE A 1000 -34.10 -6.91 -0.58
CA ILE A 1000 -32.72 -6.52 -0.26
C ILE A 1000 -32.68 -5.28 0.64
N ASN A 1001 -33.46 -4.24 0.32
CA ASN A 1001 -33.51 -3.03 1.14
C ASN A 1001 -34.08 -3.29 2.54
N TYR A 1002 -35.09 -4.16 2.65
CA TYR A 1002 -35.58 -4.65 3.94
C TYR A 1002 -34.48 -5.37 4.73
N LEU A 1003 -33.75 -6.31 4.10
CA LEU A 1003 -32.68 -7.06 4.76
C LEU A 1003 -31.55 -6.14 5.23
N LYS A 1004 -31.22 -5.08 4.46
CA LYS A 1004 -30.27 -4.05 4.89
C LYS A 1004 -30.74 -3.35 6.16
N LYS A 1005 -31.98 -2.86 6.20
CA LYS A 1005 -32.56 -2.21 7.39
C LYS A 1005 -32.71 -3.14 8.59
N TYR A 1006 -33.13 -4.39 8.34
CA TYR A 1006 -33.24 -5.42 9.37
C TYR A 1006 -31.88 -5.64 10.06
N LYS A 1007 -30.81 -5.82 9.28
CA LYS A 1007 -29.45 -5.99 9.81
C LYS A 1007 -28.94 -4.75 10.55
N GLU A 1008 -29.30 -3.55 10.10
CA GLU A 1008 -28.92 -2.30 10.76
C GLU A 1008 -29.52 -2.21 12.17
N TYR A 1009 -30.82 -2.49 12.31
CA TYR A 1009 -31.49 -2.48 13.61
C TYR A 1009 -30.98 -3.60 14.54
N ASP A 1010 -30.74 -4.82 14.02
CA ASP A 1010 -30.14 -5.92 14.81
C ASP A 1010 -28.75 -5.55 15.32
N ALA A 1011 -27.95 -4.89 14.48
CA ALA A 1011 -26.63 -4.38 14.87
C ALA A 1011 -26.73 -3.28 15.94
N GLU A 1012 -27.67 -2.34 15.80
CA GLU A 1012 -27.90 -1.27 16.78
C GLU A 1012 -28.27 -1.86 18.16
N LEU A 1013 -29.16 -2.84 18.21
CA LEU A 1013 -29.54 -3.53 19.44
C LEU A 1013 -28.34 -4.23 20.08
N ARG A 1014 -27.63 -5.05 19.30
CA ARG A 1014 -26.45 -5.80 19.79
C ARG A 1014 -25.39 -4.84 20.34
N ARG A 1015 -25.19 -3.71 19.68
CA ARG A 1015 -24.26 -2.67 20.10
C ARG A 1015 -24.67 -2.06 21.43
N LYS A 1016 -25.92 -1.60 21.57
CA LYS A 1016 -26.46 -1.04 22.83
C LYS A 1016 -26.35 -2.04 23.98
N LYS A 1017 -26.70 -3.31 23.75
CA LYS A 1017 -26.56 -4.39 24.74
C LYS A 1017 -25.12 -4.63 25.17
N PHE A 1018 -24.18 -4.59 24.23
CA PHE A 1018 -22.77 -4.77 24.54
C PHE A 1018 -22.22 -3.61 25.36
N ASP A 1019 -22.45 -2.37 24.94
CA ASP A 1019 -21.93 -1.17 25.60
C ASP A 1019 -22.36 -1.13 27.08
N ILE A 1020 -23.59 -1.57 27.39
CA ILE A 1020 -24.10 -1.70 28.76
C ILE A 1020 -23.43 -2.86 29.52
N SER A 1021 -23.21 -4.00 28.89
CA SER A 1021 -22.77 -5.22 29.59
C SER A 1021 -21.27 -5.31 29.86
N ILE A 1022 -20.43 -4.79 28.97
CA ILE A 1022 -18.96 -4.94 29.00
C ILE A 1022 -18.25 -3.58 29.18
N GLY A 1023 -18.90 -2.47 28.82
CA GLY A 1023 -18.28 -1.14 28.78
C GLY A 1023 -17.28 -0.99 27.64
N ASP A 1024 -16.38 0.00 27.74
CA ASP A 1024 -15.37 0.24 26.71
C ASP A 1024 -14.30 -0.85 26.68
N GLU A 1025 -13.88 -1.22 25.47
CA GLU A 1025 -12.83 -2.22 25.23
C GLU A 1025 -11.46 -1.56 25.35
N LEU A 1026 -10.79 -1.76 26.48
CA LEU A 1026 -9.43 -1.26 26.76
C LEU A 1026 -8.40 -2.40 26.75
N PRO A 1027 -7.12 -2.12 26.44
CA PRO A 1027 -6.05 -3.12 26.52
C PRO A 1027 -5.94 -3.76 27.92
N SER A 1028 -5.46 -5.00 27.97
CA SER A 1028 -5.34 -5.76 29.22
C SER A 1028 -4.44 -5.04 30.24
N GLY A 1029 -4.94 -4.86 31.46
CA GLY A 1029 -4.22 -4.17 32.55
C GLY A 1029 -4.51 -2.67 32.64
N ILE A 1030 -5.21 -2.09 31.66
CA ILE A 1030 -5.70 -0.70 31.70
C ILE A 1030 -7.15 -0.71 32.17
N VAL A 1031 -7.45 0.09 33.20
CA VAL A 1031 -8.79 0.20 33.76
C VAL A 1031 -9.54 1.41 33.18
N GLN A 1032 -8.84 2.53 33.07
CA GLN A 1032 -9.35 3.79 32.50
C GLN A 1032 -8.29 4.42 31.60
N MET A 1033 -8.74 5.17 30.61
CA MET A 1033 -7.89 5.94 29.71
C MET A 1033 -8.51 7.32 29.51
N ALA A 1034 -7.79 8.37 29.89
CA ALA A 1034 -8.18 9.75 29.63
C ALA A 1034 -7.41 10.29 28.42
N LYS A 1035 -8.12 10.96 27.51
CA LYS A 1035 -7.57 11.66 26.36
C LYS A 1035 -7.95 13.13 26.38
N VAL A 1036 -7.00 13.99 26.07
CA VAL A 1036 -7.17 15.45 25.98
C VAL A 1036 -6.67 15.88 24.60
N TYR A 1037 -7.53 16.59 23.87
CA TYR A 1037 -7.22 17.15 22.56
C TYR A 1037 -6.94 18.65 22.69
N ILE A 1038 -5.78 19.09 22.22
CA ILE A 1038 -5.33 20.49 22.32
C ILE A 1038 -5.09 21.06 20.94
N ALA A 1039 -5.81 22.13 20.62
CA ALA A 1039 -5.61 22.88 19.39
C ALA A 1039 -4.55 23.97 19.59
N LYS A 1040 -3.59 24.02 18.66
CA LYS A 1040 -2.49 24.99 18.60
C LYS A 1040 -2.63 25.83 17.36
N LYS A 1041 -2.68 27.14 17.52
CA LYS A 1041 -2.62 28.09 16.40
C LYS A 1041 -1.16 28.43 16.11
N ARG A 1042 -0.66 28.00 14.96
CA ARG A 1042 0.74 28.19 14.56
C ARG A 1042 0.87 29.22 13.44
N LYS A 1043 1.27 30.43 13.82
CA LYS A 1043 1.59 31.51 12.89
C LYS A 1043 2.88 31.20 12.11
N ILE A 1044 3.14 31.95 11.05
CA ILE A 1044 4.43 31.88 10.35
C ILE A 1044 5.48 32.63 11.18
N SER A 1045 6.69 32.07 11.28
CA SER A 1045 7.78 32.59 12.09
C SER A 1045 9.13 32.45 11.39
N VAL A 1046 10.15 33.16 11.87
CA VAL A 1046 11.51 33.05 11.36
C VAL A 1046 12.03 31.63 11.60
N GLY A 1047 12.56 30.99 10.56
CA GLY A 1047 13.00 29.59 10.57
C GLY A 1047 11.98 28.61 9.97
N ASP A 1048 10.73 29.03 9.74
CA ASP A 1048 9.75 28.19 9.05
C ASP A 1048 10.09 28.03 7.57
N LYS A 1049 9.77 26.86 7.03
CA LYS A 1049 10.04 26.54 5.62
C LYS A 1049 8.82 26.79 4.75
N MET A 1050 9.02 27.52 3.65
CA MET A 1050 8.04 27.73 2.59
C MET A 1050 8.55 27.18 1.27
N ALA A 1051 7.63 26.94 0.34
CA ALA A 1051 7.96 26.55 -1.03
C ALA A 1051 6.90 27.01 -2.03
N GLY A 1052 7.29 27.17 -3.30
CA GLY A 1052 6.35 27.20 -4.42
C GLY A 1052 6.20 25.81 -5.05
N ARG A 1053 5.39 25.73 -6.11
CA ARG A 1053 5.13 24.46 -6.84
C ARG A 1053 6.30 24.03 -7.73
N HIS A 1054 7.19 24.95 -8.06
CA HIS A 1054 8.32 24.78 -8.99
C HIS A 1054 9.62 24.32 -8.31
N GLY A 1055 9.53 23.67 -7.14
CA GLY A 1055 10.69 23.19 -6.38
C GLY A 1055 11.57 24.31 -5.78
N ASN A 1056 11.09 25.55 -5.79
CA ASN A 1056 11.69 26.68 -5.10
C ASN A 1056 11.35 26.61 -3.60
N LYS A 1057 12.31 26.16 -2.80
CA LYS A 1057 12.19 26.10 -1.33
C LYS A 1057 12.95 27.25 -0.71
N GLY A 1058 12.46 27.72 0.44
CA GLY A 1058 13.17 28.71 1.22
C GLY A 1058 12.78 28.75 2.68
N ILE A 1059 13.66 29.33 3.49
CA ILE A 1059 13.46 29.50 4.93
C ILE A 1059 13.16 30.97 5.17
N VAL A 1060 12.13 31.26 5.95
CA VAL A 1060 11.84 32.64 6.35
C VAL A 1060 12.99 33.14 7.23
N SER A 1061 13.78 34.09 6.74
CA SER A 1061 14.94 34.62 7.46
C SER A 1061 14.58 35.86 8.27
N ARG A 1062 13.69 36.70 7.73
CA ARG A 1062 13.27 37.95 8.37
C ARG A 1062 11.84 38.30 8.00
N ILE A 1063 11.10 38.75 9.01
CA ILE A 1063 9.81 39.40 8.86
C ILE A 1063 10.06 40.90 8.96
N VAL A 1064 9.76 41.62 7.89
CA VAL A 1064 10.05 43.05 7.73
C VAL A 1064 8.75 43.84 7.85
N ARG A 1065 8.80 45.01 8.49
CA ARG A 1065 7.63 45.87 8.65
C ARG A 1065 7.10 46.30 7.30
N GLN A 1066 5.80 46.54 7.21
CA GLN A 1066 5.14 46.84 5.94
C GLN A 1066 5.72 48.10 5.27
N GLU A 1067 6.06 49.12 6.07
CA GLU A 1067 6.65 50.38 5.61
C GLU A 1067 8.08 50.23 5.06
N ASP A 1068 8.84 49.22 5.51
CA ASP A 1068 10.21 48.98 5.06
C ASP A 1068 10.27 48.10 3.80
N MET A 1069 9.14 47.53 3.38
CA MET A 1069 9.09 46.63 2.23
C MET A 1069 9.16 47.41 0.90
N PRO A 1070 9.77 46.83 -0.14
CA PRO A 1070 9.67 47.39 -1.49
C PRO A 1070 8.20 47.53 -1.91
N PHE A 1071 7.87 48.64 -2.56
CA PHE A 1071 6.50 48.93 -2.97
C PHE A 1071 6.43 49.44 -4.42
N LEU A 1072 5.26 49.25 -5.02
CA LEU A 1072 4.92 49.66 -6.38
C LEU A 1072 4.61 51.16 -6.47
N ALA A 1073 4.54 51.72 -7.68
CA ALA A 1073 4.25 53.15 -7.88
C ALA A 1073 2.88 53.61 -7.33
N ASP A 1074 1.94 52.67 -7.16
CA ASP A 1074 0.61 52.88 -6.56
C ASP A 1074 0.63 52.87 -5.02
N GLY A 1075 1.78 52.63 -4.40
CA GLY A 1075 1.94 52.49 -2.95
C GLY A 1075 1.73 51.07 -2.41
N THR A 1076 1.41 50.09 -3.27
CA THR A 1076 1.17 48.71 -2.84
C THR A 1076 2.51 48.03 -2.48
N PRO A 1077 2.73 47.60 -1.21
CA PRO A 1077 3.92 46.88 -0.83
C PRO A 1077 3.87 45.43 -1.33
N VAL A 1078 5.03 44.83 -1.54
CA VAL A 1078 5.14 43.40 -1.87
C VAL A 1078 4.99 42.55 -0.60
N ASP A 1079 4.46 41.34 -0.75
CA ASP A 1079 4.26 40.41 0.36
C ASP A 1079 5.53 39.60 0.65
N ILE A 1080 6.25 39.23 -0.41
CA ILE A 1080 7.48 38.42 -0.36
C ILE A 1080 8.54 39.00 -1.28
N VAL A 1081 9.81 38.95 -0.84
CA VAL A 1081 10.97 39.18 -1.71
C VAL A 1081 11.77 37.89 -1.86
N LEU A 1082 11.94 37.44 -3.11
CA LEU A 1082 12.71 36.26 -3.48
C LEU A 1082 14.01 36.64 -4.19
N ASN A 1083 15.02 35.79 -4.03
CA ASN A 1083 16.31 35.96 -4.69
C ASN A 1083 16.23 35.58 -6.17
N PRO A 1084 16.55 36.49 -7.12
CA PRO A 1084 16.53 36.18 -8.54
C PRO A 1084 17.61 35.17 -8.95
N LEU A 1085 18.74 35.10 -8.22
CA LEU A 1085 19.87 34.24 -8.56
C LEU A 1085 19.56 32.74 -8.45
N GLY A 1086 18.56 32.39 -7.63
CA GLY A 1086 18.12 31.01 -7.47
C GLY A 1086 17.44 30.43 -8.71
N VAL A 1087 16.89 31.26 -9.60
CA VAL A 1087 16.11 30.80 -10.76
C VAL A 1087 17.01 30.26 -11.88
N PRO A 1088 18.05 30.98 -12.37
CA PRO A 1088 18.90 30.47 -13.44
C PRO A 1088 19.69 29.23 -13.04
N SER A 1089 20.22 29.19 -11.81
CA SER A 1089 21.00 28.04 -11.32
C SER A 1089 20.19 26.76 -11.20
N ARG A 1090 18.86 26.86 -11.08
CA ARG A 1090 17.95 25.73 -10.87
C ARG A 1090 17.09 25.42 -12.08
N MET A 1091 17.11 26.29 -13.08
CA MET A 1091 16.36 26.14 -14.33
C MET A 1091 14.86 25.85 -14.10
N ASN A 1092 14.25 26.55 -13.14
CA ASN A 1092 12.80 26.49 -12.88
C ASN A 1092 12.12 27.80 -13.28
N LEU A 1093 12.07 28.04 -14.59
CA LEU A 1093 11.54 29.27 -15.18
C LEU A 1093 10.02 29.35 -15.07
N GLY A 1094 9.33 28.21 -14.89
CA GLY A 1094 7.87 28.16 -14.76
C GLY A 1094 7.34 29.08 -13.67
N GLN A 1095 8.09 29.26 -12.56
CA GLN A 1095 7.70 30.15 -11.46
C GLN A 1095 7.58 31.62 -11.89
N ILE A 1096 8.37 32.07 -12.87
CA ILE A 1096 8.32 33.44 -13.38
C ILE A 1096 7.06 33.60 -14.24
N PHE A 1097 6.76 32.63 -15.10
CA PHE A 1097 5.55 32.65 -15.93
C PHE A 1097 4.28 32.58 -15.09
N GLU A 1098 4.27 31.75 -14.04
CA GLU A 1098 3.22 31.71 -13.03
C GLU A 1098 3.04 33.08 -12.38
N THR A 1099 4.13 33.72 -11.97
CA THR A 1099 4.12 35.04 -11.32
C THR A 1099 3.47 36.12 -12.20
N VAL A 1100 3.82 36.16 -13.49
CA VAL A 1100 3.32 37.17 -14.43
C VAL A 1100 1.84 36.92 -14.76
N LEU A 1101 1.46 35.68 -15.09
CA LEU A 1101 0.08 35.34 -15.42
C LEU A 1101 -0.83 35.47 -14.19
N GLY A 1102 -0.34 35.10 -13.01
CA GLY A 1102 -1.04 35.27 -11.74
C GLY A 1102 -1.34 36.72 -11.43
N TRP A 1103 -0.44 37.65 -11.77
CA TRP A 1103 -0.69 39.08 -11.58
C TRP A 1103 -1.83 39.58 -12.48
N ALA A 1104 -1.84 39.19 -13.76
CA ALA A 1104 -2.92 39.52 -14.68
C ALA A 1104 -4.27 38.95 -14.20
N GLY A 1105 -4.28 37.72 -13.69
CA GLY A 1105 -5.49 37.07 -13.17
C GLY A 1105 -6.02 37.74 -11.90
N ALA A 1106 -5.12 38.15 -10.99
CA ALA A 1106 -5.49 38.87 -9.78
C ALA A 1106 -6.16 40.22 -10.08
N GLU A 1107 -5.65 40.98 -11.05
CA GLU A 1107 -6.20 42.29 -11.43
C GLU A 1107 -7.54 42.17 -12.17
N LEU A 1108 -7.70 41.13 -13.02
CA LEU A 1108 -8.92 40.89 -13.79
C LEU A 1108 -10.00 40.12 -13.00
N GLY A 1109 -9.64 39.52 -11.87
CA GLY A 1109 -10.52 38.59 -11.14
C GLY A 1109 -10.81 37.31 -11.91
N GLU A 1110 -9.85 36.83 -12.71
CA GLU A 1110 -9.97 35.64 -13.56
C GLU A 1110 -8.98 34.56 -13.11
N LYS A 1111 -9.41 33.29 -13.17
CA LYS A 1111 -8.55 32.12 -12.90
C LYS A 1111 -8.20 31.44 -14.21
N PHE A 1112 -6.96 30.97 -14.32
CA PHE A 1112 -6.41 30.32 -15.50
C PHE A 1112 -6.18 28.83 -15.28
N ALA A 1113 -6.27 28.05 -16.35
CA ALA A 1113 -5.85 26.65 -16.40
C ALA A 1113 -4.79 26.49 -17.50
N THR A 1114 -3.58 26.12 -17.10
CA THR A 1114 -2.43 25.84 -17.96
C THR A 1114 -2.04 24.35 -17.81
N PRO A 1115 -2.67 23.42 -18.56
CA PRO A 1115 -2.30 22.01 -18.49
C PRO A 1115 -0.84 21.78 -18.87
N ILE A 1116 -0.23 20.73 -18.31
CA ILE A 1116 1.18 20.40 -18.57
C ILE A 1116 1.42 20.07 -20.05
N PHE A 1117 2.50 20.59 -20.63
CA PHE A 1117 2.89 20.41 -22.05
C PHE A 1117 1.86 20.91 -23.10
N ASP A 1118 0.76 21.55 -22.66
CA ASP A 1118 -0.30 22.13 -23.49
C ASP A 1118 -0.87 23.39 -22.80
N GLY A 1119 0.03 24.22 -22.26
CA GLY A 1119 -0.29 25.40 -21.46
C GLY A 1119 -0.27 26.71 -22.23
N ALA A 1120 -0.34 27.83 -21.49
CA ALA A 1120 -0.33 29.18 -22.06
C ALA A 1120 1.02 29.50 -22.72
N SER A 1121 0.99 30.14 -23.89
CA SER A 1121 2.20 30.62 -24.57
C SER A 1121 2.65 32.00 -24.05
N LEU A 1122 3.88 32.39 -24.35
CA LEU A 1122 4.39 33.73 -24.03
C LEU A 1122 3.53 34.86 -24.64
N ASP A 1123 2.97 34.63 -25.82
CA ASP A 1123 2.09 35.60 -26.48
C ASP A 1123 0.76 35.74 -25.75
N ASP A 1124 0.23 34.64 -25.21
CA ASP A 1124 -0.95 34.67 -24.34
C ASP A 1124 -0.67 35.47 -23.06
N LEU A 1125 0.48 35.23 -22.41
CA LEU A 1125 0.88 36.00 -21.23
C LEU A 1125 0.91 37.51 -21.52
N ASN A 1126 1.46 37.91 -22.67
CA ASN A 1126 1.49 39.30 -23.09
C ASN A 1126 0.09 39.85 -23.38
N ALA A 1127 -0.78 39.10 -24.05
CA ALA A 1127 -2.15 39.51 -24.32
C ALA A 1127 -2.96 39.72 -23.03
N TRP A 1128 -2.81 38.84 -22.03
CA TRP A 1128 -3.50 38.95 -20.75
C TRP A 1128 -2.95 40.07 -19.85
N THR A 1129 -1.64 40.29 -19.87
CA THR A 1129 -1.02 41.43 -19.16
C THR A 1129 -1.40 42.76 -19.79
N ASP A 1130 -1.42 42.86 -21.13
CA ASP A 1130 -1.91 44.04 -21.86
C ASP A 1130 -3.40 44.31 -21.53
N LYS A 1131 -4.24 43.26 -21.50
CA LYS A 1131 -5.66 43.35 -21.13
C LYS A 1131 -5.87 43.83 -19.68
N ALA A 1132 -4.97 43.46 -18.78
CA ALA A 1132 -4.98 43.89 -17.38
C ALA A 1132 -4.38 45.30 -17.17
N GLY A 1133 -3.82 45.93 -18.21
CA GLY A 1133 -3.10 47.21 -18.08
C GLY A 1133 -1.77 47.10 -17.33
N LEU A 1134 -1.19 45.89 -17.27
CA LEU A 1134 0.07 45.60 -16.60
C LEU A 1134 1.25 45.66 -17.56
N PRO A 1135 2.47 45.94 -17.08
CA PRO A 1135 3.65 45.91 -17.93
C PRO A 1135 3.93 44.49 -18.43
N ARG A 1136 4.24 44.36 -19.72
CA ARG A 1136 4.68 43.09 -20.32
C ARG A 1136 5.85 42.49 -19.54
N TYR A 1137 5.85 41.17 -19.41
CA TYR A 1137 6.81 40.40 -18.60
C TYR A 1137 6.78 40.69 -17.08
N GLY A 1138 5.82 41.47 -16.58
CA GLY A 1138 5.73 41.83 -15.16
C GLY A 1138 6.91 42.65 -14.63
N LYS A 1139 7.68 43.30 -15.52
CA LYS A 1139 8.83 44.12 -15.12
C LYS A 1139 8.35 45.53 -14.78
N THR A 1140 8.62 45.97 -13.56
CA THR A 1140 8.24 47.31 -13.10
C THR A 1140 9.30 47.88 -12.16
N TYR A 1141 9.31 49.20 -12.01
CA TYR A 1141 10.13 49.87 -11.00
C TYR A 1141 9.48 49.72 -9.63
N LEU A 1142 10.32 49.46 -8.62
CA LEU A 1142 9.95 49.45 -7.22
C LEU A 1142 10.63 50.62 -6.50
N TYR A 1143 10.11 50.95 -5.33
CA TYR A 1143 10.65 51.96 -4.42
C TYR A 1143 11.09 51.30 -3.11
N ASP A 1144 12.22 51.73 -2.55
CA ASP A 1144 12.71 51.27 -1.25
C ASP A 1144 11.81 51.86 -0.15
N GLY A 1145 11.20 51.01 0.68
CA GLY A 1145 10.35 51.46 1.80
C GLY A 1145 11.09 52.29 2.86
N GLY A 1146 12.39 52.04 3.04
CA GLY A 1146 13.19 52.74 4.05
C GLY A 1146 13.66 54.13 3.63
N THR A 1147 13.94 54.35 2.34
CA THR A 1147 14.43 55.65 1.82
C THR A 1147 13.38 56.40 1.01
N GLY A 1148 12.39 55.70 0.45
CA GLY A 1148 11.44 56.24 -0.53
C GLY A 1148 12.02 56.41 -1.94
N GLU A 1149 13.29 56.08 -2.15
CA GLU A 1149 13.95 56.21 -3.45
C GLU A 1149 13.59 55.05 -4.38
N ARG A 1150 13.52 55.33 -5.67
CA ARG A 1150 13.27 54.31 -6.70
C ARG A 1150 14.53 53.48 -6.94
N PHE A 1151 14.41 52.17 -7.06
CA PHE A 1151 15.53 51.32 -7.47
C PHE A 1151 16.01 51.64 -8.89
N ASP A 1152 17.31 51.49 -9.14
CA ASP A 1152 17.95 51.79 -10.43
C ASP A 1152 17.44 50.89 -11.56
N GLN A 1153 17.19 49.61 -11.26
CA GLN A 1153 16.74 48.61 -12.23
C GLN A 1153 15.32 48.14 -11.94
N PRO A 1154 14.50 47.88 -12.97
CA PRO A 1154 13.19 47.29 -12.79
C PRO A 1154 13.33 45.83 -12.31
N ALA A 1155 12.46 45.44 -11.38
CA ALA A 1155 12.37 44.07 -10.89
C ALA A 1155 11.17 43.37 -11.52
N THR A 1156 11.22 42.03 -11.57
CA THR A 1156 10.05 41.23 -11.92
C THR A 1156 9.14 41.14 -10.70
N VAL A 1157 7.90 41.61 -10.86
CA VAL A 1157 6.86 41.58 -9.83
C VAL A 1157 5.67 40.82 -10.38
N GLY A 1158 4.94 40.15 -9.50
CA GLY A 1158 3.64 39.58 -9.83
C GLY A 1158 3.08 38.76 -8.68
N VAL A 1159 2.21 37.81 -8.98
CA VAL A 1159 1.51 37.00 -7.97
C VAL A 1159 1.83 35.53 -8.18
N ILE A 1160 2.48 34.91 -7.19
CA ILE A 1160 2.90 33.50 -7.20
C ILE A 1160 2.15 32.70 -6.13
N TYR A 1161 1.88 31.42 -6.39
CA TYR A 1161 1.25 30.55 -5.41
C TYR A 1161 2.27 29.92 -4.46
N MET A 1162 2.17 30.26 -3.17
CA MET A 1162 3.11 29.84 -2.13
C MET A 1162 2.46 28.92 -1.09
N LEU A 1163 3.28 27.99 -0.60
CA LEU A 1163 2.90 26.94 0.34
C LEU A 1163 3.70 27.08 1.64
N LYS A 1164 3.03 26.85 2.77
CA LYS A 1164 3.69 26.63 4.07
C LYS A 1164 3.89 25.12 4.25
N LEU A 1165 5.12 24.68 4.49
CA LEU A 1165 5.41 23.26 4.68
C LEU A 1165 5.28 22.85 6.16
N GLY A 1166 5.03 21.58 6.44
CA GLY A 1166 4.99 21.00 7.79
C GLY A 1166 6.33 21.01 8.55
N HIS A 1167 7.35 21.68 8.01
CA HIS A 1167 8.66 21.83 8.62
C HIS A 1167 8.74 23.17 9.38
N MET A 1168 8.11 23.19 10.55
CA MET A 1168 8.09 24.37 11.42
C MET A 1168 9.29 24.40 12.37
N VAL A 1169 9.75 25.59 12.72
CA VAL A 1169 10.92 25.78 13.60
C VAL A 1169 10.66 25.28 15.02
N GLU A 1170 9.46 25.48 15.56
CA GLU A 1170 9.08 25.07 16.92
C GLU A 1170 9.20 23.54 17.14
N ASP A 1171 8.95 22.76 16.09
CA ASP A 1171 9.07 21.30 16.16
C ASP A 1171 10.54 20.85 16.09
N LYS A 1172 11.39 21.63 15.42
CA LYS A 1172 12.82 21.31 15.22
C LYS A 1172 13.72 21.84 16.34
N MET A 1173 13.32 22.91 17.01
CA MET A 1173 14.08 23.48 18.11
C MET A 1173 14.14 22.48 19.27
N HIS A 1174 15.35 22.11 19.68
CA HIS A 1174 15.62 21.23 20.79
C HIS A 1174 16.90 21.65 21.49
N ALA A 1175 16.85 21.72 22.81
CA ALA A 1175 17.99 22.03 23.65
C ALA A 1175 17.95 21.16 24.91
N ARG A 1176 19.12 20.73 25.36
CA ARG A 1176 19.30 19.92 26.57
C ARG A 1176 20.50 20.44 27.34
N SER A 1177 20.31 20.68 28.63
CA SER A 1177 21.40 20.82 29.60
C SER A 1177 21.66 19.47 30.26
N ILE A 1178 20.73 19.03 31.10
CA ILE A 1178 20.69 17.71 31.75
C ILE A 1178 19.41 16.97 31.37
N GLY A 1179 19.39 15.65 31.48
CA GLY A 1179 18.23 14.87 31.10
C GLY A 1179 18.36 13.41 31.49
N PRO A 1180 17.43 12.55 31.05
CA PRO A 1180 17.51 11.13 31.32
C PRO A 1180 18.68 10.48 30.57
N TYR A 1181 19.15 9.37 31.14
CA TYR A 1181 20.26 8.57 30.65
C TYR A 1181 19.81 7.12 30.43
N SER A 1182 20.48 6.45 29.51
CA SER A 1182 20.33 5.02 29.24
C SER A 1182 20.72 4.21 30.48
N LEU A 1183 19.93 3.20 30.82
CA LEU A 1183 20.22 2.33 31.96
C LEU A 1183 21.50 1.50 31.73
N ILE A 1184 21.74 1.08 30.48
CA ILE A 1184 22.85 0.18 30.13
C ILE A 1184 24.12 0.98 29.90
N THR A 1185 24.09 1.90 28.94
CA THR A 1185 25.29 2.63 28.49
C THR A 1185 25.58 3.88 29.31
N GLN A 1186 24.68 4.30 30.21
CA GLN A 1186 24.76 5.56 30.95
C GLN A 1186 24.86 6.83 30.10
N GLN A 1187 24.71 6.73 28.78
CA GLN A 1187 24.71 7.85 27.86
C GLN A 1187 23.39 8.63 27.89
N PRO A 1188 23.39 9.92 27.55
CA PRO A 1188 22.18 10.67 27.25
C PRO A 1188 21.23 9.88 26.34
N LEU A 1189 19.95 9.80 26.69
CA LEU A 1189 18.95 9.22 25.78
C LEU A 1189 18.92 9.98 24.44
N GLY A 1190 18.44 9.34 23.38
CA GLY A 1190 18.32 9.95 22.05
C GLY A 1190 16.95 10.60 21.82
N GLY A 1191 16.95 11.75 21.14
CA GLY A 1191 15.74 12.35 20.57
C GLY A 1191 14.95 13.29 21.49
N LYS A 1192 14.22 14.22 20.87
CA LYS A 1192 13.47 15.31 21.54
C LYS A 1192 12.41 14.80 22.52
N ALA A 1193 11.69 13.73 22.17
CA ALA A 1193 10.59 13.19 22.98
C ALA A 1193 11.05 12.69 24.36
N GLN A 1194 12.30 12.23 24.47
CA GLN A 1194 12.90 11.78 25.72
C GLN A 1194 13.80 12.83 26.36
N PHE A 1195 13.76 14.08 25.87
CA PHE A 1195 14.70 15.13 26.27
C PHE A 1195 16.17 14.69 26.09
N GLY A 1196 16.43 14.04 24.97
CA GLY A 1196 17.70 13.40 24.64
C GLY A 1196 18.84 14.34 24.23
N GLY A 1197 20.07 13.86 24.23
CA GLY A 1197 21.25 14.59 23.74
C GLY A 1197 21.39 14.55 22.22
N GLN A 1198 22.24 15.42 21.66
CA GLN A 1198 22.70 15.28 20.28
C GLN A 1198 23.73 14.17 20.18
N ARG A 1199 23.73 13.45 19.06
CA ARG A 1199 24.77 12.46 18.77
C ARG A 1199 26.02 13.16 18.27
N PHE A 1200 27.13 12.97 18.97
CA PHE A 1200 28.45 13.38 18.52
C PHE A 1200 29.15 12.13 17.96
N GLY A 1201 29.30 12.08 16.63
CA GLY A 1201 29.79 10.91 15.91
C GLY A 1201 31.28 10.96 15.61
N GLU A 1202 31.74 9.97 14.87
CA GLU A 1202 33.15 9.81 14.47
C GLU A 1202 33.66 11.00 13.65
N MET A 1203 32.86 11.51 12.71
CA MET A 1203 33.27 12.65 11.87
C MET A 1203 33.42 13.94 12.69
N GLU A 1204 32.57 14.17 13.69
CA GLU A 1204 32.70 15.33 14.58
C GLU A 1204 33.91 15.20 15.52
N VAL A 1205 34.26 13.97 15.92
CA VAL A 1205 35.50 13.69 16.67
C VAL A 1205 36.73 14.05 15.83
N TRP A 1206 36.81 13.57 14.59
CA TRP A 1206 37.92 13.90 13.68
C TRP A 1206 38.08 15.40 13.47
N ALA A 1207 36.96 16.13 13.42
CA ALA A 1207 37.01 17.58 13.32
C ALA A 1207 37.71 18.21 14.53
N LEU A 1208 37.39 17.79 15.75
CA LEU A 1208 38.06 18.31 16.97
C LEU A 1208 39.51 17.86 17.08
N GLU A 1209 39.83 16.63 16.66
CA GLU A 1209 41.21 16.15 16.58
C GLU A 1209 42.05 16.98 15.63
N ALA A 1210 41.51 17.33 14.45
CA ALA A 1210 42.18 18.19 13.47
C ALA A 1210 42.48 19.60 14.01
N PHE A 1211 41.62 20.13 14.88
CA PHE A 1211 41.86 21.41 15.57
C PHE A 1211 42.80 21.29 16.78
N GLY A 1212 43.17 20.07 17.20
CA GLY A 1212 43.93 19.84 18.43
C GLY A 1212 43.16 20.14 19.72
N ALA A 1213 41.82 20.15 19.66
CA ALA A 1213 40.94 20.51 20.78
C ALA A 1213 40.75 19.34 21.76
N ALA A 1214 41.84 18.80 22.29
CA ALA A 1214 41.85 17.57 23.09
C ALA A 1214 40.97 17.64 24.36
N HIS A 1215 40.98 18.77 25.08
CA HIS A 1215 40.16 18.93 26.29
C HIS A 1215 38.66 18.98 25.99
N VAL A 1216 38.28 19.63 24.89
CA VAL A 1216 36.87 19.71 24.46
C VAL A 1216 36.39 18.31 24.06
N LEU A 1217 37.20 17.59 23.30
CA LEU A 1217 36.91 16.21 22.92
C LEU A 1217 36.79 15.31 24.16
N GLN A 1218 37.73 15.41 25.09
CA GLN A 1218 37.73 14.64 26.33
C GLN A 1218 36.46 14.91 27.14
N GLU A 1219 36.07 16.17 27.32
CA GLU A 1219 34.84 16.54 28.04
C GLU A 1219 33.57 15.97 27.37
N ILE A 1220 33.49 16.06 26.04
CA ILE A 1220 32.34 15.55 25.26
C ILE A 1220 32.19 14.04 25.41
N LEU A 1221 33.31 13.30 25.34
CA LEU A 1221 33.31 11.84 25.40
C LEU A 1221 33.14 11.29 26.84
N THR A 1222 33.34 12.11 27.88
CA THR A 1222 33.30 11.68 29.28
C THR A 1222 32.19 12.38 30.07
N ILE A 1223 32.50 13.55 30.65
CA ILE A 1223 31.69 14.32 31.59
C ILE A 1223 30.32 14.71 30.99
N LYS A 1224 30.26 15.02 29.70
CA LYS A 1224 29.00 15.35 29.00
C LYS A 1224 28.21 14.10 28.55
N SER A 1225 28.79 12.91 28.66
CA SER A 1225 28.25 11.66 28.17
C SER A 1225 28.01 10.66 29.32
N ASP A 1226 28.90 9.69 29.50
CA ASP A 1226 28.69 8.46 30.27
C ASP A 1226 29.57 8.34 31.52
N ASP A 1227 30.39 9.36 31.85
CA ASP A 1227 31.05 9.42 33.16
C ASP A 1227 30.04 9.83 34.25
N VAL A 1228 29.50 8.84 34.96
CA VAL A 1228 28.42 9.02 35.96
C VAL A 1228 28.85 9.90 37.13
N VAL A 1229 30.09 9.74 37.59
CA VAL A 1229 30.62 10.48 38.75
C VAL A 1229 31.11 11.84 38.29
N GLY A 1230 31.84 11.89 37.17
CA GLY A 1230 32.38 13.12 36.59
C GLY A 1230 31.29 14.11 36.22
N ARG A 1231 30.17 13.66 35.60
CA ARG A 1231 29.05 14.55 35.24
C ARG A 1231 28.40 15.21 36.45
N SER A 1232 28.22 14.47 37.54
CA SER A 1232 27.58 14.98 38.76
C SER A 1232 28.48 16.01 39.44
N LYS A 1233 29.77 15.71 39.56
CA LYS A 1233 30.77 16.66 40.09
C LYS A 1233 30.93 17.88 39.20
N ALA A 1234 30.90 17.72 37.89
CA ALA A 1234 31.01 18.84 36.95
C ALA A 1234 29.79 19.75 37.06
N TYR A 1235 28.58 19.20 37.19
CA TYR A 1235 27.38 20.00 37.44
C TYR A 1235 27.50 20.79 38.75
N GLU A 1236 27.92 20.15 39.84
CA GLU A 1236 28.16 20.84 41.12
C GLU A 1236 29.22 21.95 40.99
N ALA A 1237 30.33 21.67 40.32
CA ALA A 1237 31.40 22.64 40.10
C ALA A 1237 30.90 23.86 39.30
N ILE A 1238 30.12 23.64 38.24
CA ILE A 1238 29.51 24.72 37.45
C ILE A 1238 28.57 25.56 38.32
N VAL A 1239 27.74 24.94 39.16
CA VAL A 1239 26.81 25.66 40.06
C VAL A 1239 27.56 26.45 41.14
N LYS A 1240 28.65 25.91 41.68
CA LYS A 1240 29.48 26.55 42.71
C LYS A 1240 30.47 27.58 42.14
N GLY A 1241 30.70 27.58 40.82
CA GLY A 1241 31.76 28.36 40.18
C GLY A 1241 33.18 27.84 40.44
N GLU A 1242 33.31 26.54 40.71
CA GLU A 1242 34.59 25.86 40.96
C GLU A 1242 35.22 25.32 39.65
N PRO A 1243 36.53 25.04 39.63
CA PRO A 1243 37.18 24.42 38.47
C PRO A 1243 36.59 23.06 38.11
N MET A 1244 36.56 22.75 36.81
CA MET A 1244 36.04 21.47 36.32
C MET A 1244 36.83 20.28 36.87
N PRO A 1245 36.17 19.19 37.28
CA PRO A 1245 36.84 18.00 37.80
C PRO A 1245 37.60 17.27 36.68
N THR A 1246 38.61 16.50 37.07
CA THR A 1246 39.31 15.60 36.15
C THR A 1246 38.36 14.48 35.67
N PRO A 1247 38.21 14.26 34.36
CA PRO A 1247 37.38 13.19 33.82
C PRO A 1247 37.79 11.79 34.29
N GLY A 1248 36.81 10.93 34.54
CA GLY A 1248 37.00 9.52 34.84
C GLY A 1248 36.98 8.63 33.58
N ILE A 1249 36.80 7.33 33.81
CA ILE A 1249 36.67 6.33 32.74
C ILE A 1249 35.22 6.33 32.24
N PRO A 1250 34.98 6.40 30.91
CA PRO A 1250 33.66 6.22 30.32
C PRO A 1250 33.00 4.89 30.71
N GLU A 1251 31.71 4.92 31.07
CA GLU A 1251 31.00 3.68 31.40
C GLU A 1251 30.85 2.74 30.20
N SER A 1252 30.81 3.26 28.97
CA SER A 1252 30.83 2.43 27.75
C SER A 1252 32.06 1.54 27.65
N LEU A 1253 33.23 2.01 28.11
CA LEU A 1253 34.44 1.18 28.17
C LEU A 1253 34.31 0.09 29.24
N ASN A 1254 33.75 0.42 30.40
CA ASN A 1254 33.46 -0.58 31.44
C ASN A 1254 32.52 -1.66 30.92
N VAL A 1255 31.44 -1.29 30.23
CA VAL A 1255 30.50 -2.24 29.61
C VAL A 1255 31.23 -3.16 28.63
N LEU A 1256 32.07 -2.62 27.75
CA LEU A 1256 32.87 -3.41 26.81
C LEU A 1256 33.79 -4.40 27.53
N LEU A 1257 34.49 -3.98 28.58
CA LEU A 1257 35.36 -4.86 29.37
C LEU A 1257 34.57 -6.01 30.01
N HIS A 1258 33.34 -5.75 30.48
CA HIS A 1258 32.46 -6.79 31.04
C HIS A 1258 31.93 -7.74 29.96
N GLU A 1259 31.58 -7.23 28.77
CA GLU A 1259 31.17 -8.06 27.64
C GLU A 1259 32.30 -8.99 27.17
N LEU A 1260 33.53 -8.48 27.07
CA LEU A 1260 34.71 -9.29 26.74
C LEU A 1260 34.99 -10.37 27.81
N ARG A 1261 34.85 -10.03 29.10
CA ARG A 1261 34.93 -11.01 30.20
C ARG A 1261 33.82 -12.05 30.14
N GLY A 1262 32.62 -11.67 29.70
CA GLY A 1262 31.50 -12.57 29.45
C GLY A 1262 31.77 -13.59 28.35
N LEU A 1263 32.66 -13.28 27.39
CA LEU A 1263 33.16 -14.22 26.39
C LEU A 1263 34.25 -15.16 26.92
N GLY A 1264 34.65 -15.02 28.20
CA GLY A 1264 35.74 -15.78 28.81
C GLY A 1264 37.14 -15.19 28.58
N LEU A 1265 37.25 -13.95 28.09
CA LEU A 1265 38.53 -13.26 27.90
C LEU A 1265 38.95 -12.53 29.19
N SER A 1266 40.18 -12.74 29.64
CA SER A 1266 40.74 -11.99 30.77
C SER A 1266 41.34 -10.66 30.27
N VAL A 1267 40.62 -9.56 30.46
CA VAL A 1267 41.07 -8.21 30.09
C VAL A 1267 41.18 -7.34 31.34
N ASN A 1268 42.36 -6.76 31.56
CA ASN A 1268 42.68 -5.85 32.65
C ASN A 1268 43.29 -4.56 32.09
N LEU A 1269 43.02 -3.43 32.73
CA LEU A 1269 43.70 -2.16 32.48
C LEU A 1269 44.94 -2.14 33.40
N GLU A 1270 46.14 -2.04 32.83
CA GLU A 1270 47.41 -1.92 33.59
C GLU A 1270 47.70 -0.48 34.03
#